data_AF-A0A7D8YLC1-F1
#
_entry.id   AF-A0A7D8YLC1-F1
#
_cell.length_a   1.000
_cell.length_b   1.000
_cell.length_c   1.000
_cell.angle_alpha   90.00
_cell.angle_beta   90.00
_cell.angle_gamma   90.00
#
_symmetry.space_group_name_H-M   'P 1'
#
loop_
_entity.id
_entity.type
_entity.pdbx_description
1 polymer ?
#
loop_
_entity_poly.entity_id
_entity_poly.type
_entity_poly.pdbx_seq_one_letter_code
_entity_poly.pdbx_strand_id
1 'polypeptide(L)'
;MPKRSGWPTPSKNRSTVLMFGVRRWKVGFEMKRLTLGIAIGTLVVLALLLVLRTPLGNGWHRFGLIPLSDLEKFELLQRALASTENLETESADRDWEVLYQHLPMDASVALNRALNRTLHLEQAIETAEVALAGGAPLDASAADRTRAVATARQAIEQYQALSHDPVTAAWLASRVDLLEAATLAETEAARAIREQVLERLAQQIDSMSDEPQGIRILAGPWLQAWEEIEASDVETTAAFQERSATTLSELSDRAPDNLYLALRAAKLGVAARSFQSDAPVVRTRELARAIEPTLRPLTEAIGLTPDELAQSIVDAIEERNWALASSQLNLWFNLLNGTDQVKTDRRRIQPHPLDRLSFVTLRELSAKLVKERPAAIGKAPLKFEHWAGGKVPDMVTAATIDIDLDLQPEVISVTSAGRLELWQAAANDPTEWRSVAQLDVGMPATGLLVADLFMVDASDPRRLQILARGEDDAHASASRHSTIPSLLVYGPEGIRLVAVDGRAGVPPEERLSLPDGETGLENVDQVITAAAGDLEGDGDLDLIISTRNHGLRLFINRGNRTFFELESIGPDDPASPLRNVSAIAIVDVDRDLDLDLMVVDGESGRVGWVENLLHLQFRVRELPELPAVRGANRIRVGDFDGNVSWDLLYGGPARVGLVHTQTPEAGRWEIETADEIEHGGTDFLVADWDNDSWQEMLVTSPRGALWQRLLGGTASEPIACELDPVRRLLEAVDFDADGRLDLLVAVEGGWAIRRNTTDPVGHHLGARFRGIDDNHPASGRINHYAVGSVLELRFGPHYRAEVISSPTTHFGLDGFEQASTLRAIFPNGLTQTIRNPPIDSIIEEEQTLKGSCPYLYAWDGEQYSFVTDCLWAAPLGLQVAQNVVAQDRPWEYLKVDGDLVRPRGDHYELRITEELWEIAYIDHVALTAVDHPADVEVWTHEKVGPAEIAGPELHAFLDSDVLPLYAAIDPAGEDVTHLLRDVDGNHYKGFRQRLRQGLCPPHWVDLDFGPWPDGRTENRVLLVLTGWILPTDSSLNIQIDQNPDLEKIEFPSVWVPDSEAPDGWKLAIPYMGFPGGKSKTIVVDVSDVIRRDDPRLRVRTSAEIYWDAAALVVQTRRPEIVTHELKLTAAELVYRGFSEKHRRSETSPEWYDYSQVSREPRWPPLGGKFSIFGDCLPLVRQWDDRMVVMGPGDELRLTFRTPLAAPPTGWKRDFVLHCVGWDKDADLNTLAGQSSEPLPFRSMRSYPPPPDQAEQLRRVEGLNAEQLRRRQSFRHFWSR
;
A
#
# COMPACT_ATOMS: atom_id res chain seq x y z
N MET A 1 40.20 -31.89 35.64
CA MET A 1 40.31 -31.98 37.12
C MET A 1 39.91 -30.63 37.75
N PRO A 2 39.50 -30.53 39.03
CA PRO A 2 38.19 -29.94 39.40
C PRO A 2 38.25 -28.75 40.40
N LYS A 3 37.14 -28.05 40.77
CA LYS A 3 36.08 -28.39 41.78
C LYS A 3 34.93 -27.33 41.69
N ARG A 4 33.61 -27.64 41.76
CA ARG A 4 32.71 -27.97 42.92
C ARG A 4 32.71 -26.90 44.05
N SER A 5 31.63 -26.50 44.74
CA SER A 5 30.15 -26.77 44.78
C SER A 5 29.49 -25.82 45.86
N GLY A 6 28.17 -25.61 46.06
CA GLY A 6 26.90 -26.20 45.60
C GLY A 6 25.64 -25.61 46.33
N TRP A 7 24.46 -26.26 46.20
CA TRP A 7 23.10 -25.88 46.72
C TRP A 7 22.84 -26.34 48.20
N PRO A 8 21.81 -25.86 49.00
CA PRO A 8 20.38 -26.20 48.81
C PRO A 8 19.25 -25.27 49.36
N THR A 9 18.01 -25.62 48.99
CA THR A 9 16.66 -25.22 49.48
C THR A 9 16.31 -25.87 50.86
N PRO A 10 15.18 -25.61 51.62
CA PRO A 10 13.76 -25.72 51.19
C PRO A 10 12.68 -24.88 51.95
N SER A 11 11.39 -25.19 51.69
CA SER A 11 10.15 -24.53 52.14
C SER A 11 9.55 -25.04 53.46
N LYS A 12 8.62 -24.27 54.09
CA LYS A 12 7.33 -24.75 54.68
C LYS A 12 6.42 -23.69 55.38
N ASN A 13 5.14 -23.73 54.99
CA ASN A 13 3.87 -23.55 55.75
C ASN A 13 3.72 -22.70 57.05
N ARG A 14 2.79 -21.74 56.95
CA ARG A 14 1.56 -21.47 57.75
C ARG A 14 1.51 -21.52 59.31
N SER A 15 0.69 -20.57 59.79
CA SER A 15 -0.10 -20.52 61.06
C SER A 15 0.63 -20.20 62.36
N THR A 16 0.06 -19.62 63.42
CA THR A 16 -1.11 -18.75 63.78
C THR A 16 -1.05 -18.69 65.32
N VAL A 17 -1.45 -17.58 65.98
CA VAL A 17 -2.23 -17.50 67.26
C VAL A 17 -1.94 -16.25 68.11
N LEU A 18 -3.04 -15.71 68.64
CA LEU A 18 -3.31 -14.56 69.50
C LEU A 18 -2.42 -14.35 70.75
N MET A 19 -2.31 -13.11 71.25
CA MET A 19 -3.21 -12.59 72.32
C MET A 19 -2.91 -11.14 72.82
N PHE A 20 -3.96 -10.58 73.46
CA PHE A 20 -4.04 -9.43 74.40
C PHE A 20 -4.31 -8.02 73.86
N GLY A 21 -5.10 -7.25 74.62
CA GLY A 21 -5.55 -5.89 74.29
C GLY A 21 -6.09 -5.16 75.54
N VAL A 22 -6.92 -4.10 75.35
CA VAL A 22 -7.64 -3.30 76.39
C VAL A 22 -6.68 -2.39 77.19
N ARG A 23 -6.80 -1.05 77.35
CA ARG A 23 -7.78 0.07 77.14
C ARG A 23 -6.94 1.39 77.10
N ARG A 24 -7.38 2.62 76.83
CA ARG A 24 -8.68 3.38 76.71
C ARG A 24 -8.40 4.58 75.77
N TRP A 25 -9.37 5.26 75.17
CA TRP A 25 -10.10 6.44 75.71
C TRP A 25 -11.49 6.57 74.99
N LYS A 26 -12.43 7.38 75.53
CA LYS A 26 -13.76 7.73 74.93
C LYS A 26 -13.66 9.15 74.29
N VAL A 27 -14.57 9.76 73.51
CA VAL A 27 -16.05 9.76 73.27
C VAL A 27 -16.28 10.26 71.80
N GLY A 28 -17.37 10.10 71.04
CA GLY A 28 -18.68 9.40 71.19
C GLY A 28 -19.89 10.25 70.69
N PHE A 29 -21.02 9.60 70.34
CA PHE A 29 -22.33 10.15 69.86
C PHE A 29 -22.43 10.75 68.44
N GLU A 30 -22.92 9.95 67.48
CA GLU A 30 -23.94 10.28 66.43
C GLU A 30 -24.10 9.03 65.52
N MET A 31 -24.88 8.02 65.94
CA MET A 31 -25.02 6.77 65.17
C MET A 31 -26.44 6.18 65.22
N LYS A 32 -27.42 6.98 64.78
CA LYS A 32 -28.81 6.52 64.50
C LYS A 32 -29.42 7.04 63.19
N ARG A 33 -28.71 7.86 62.40
CA ARG A 33 -29.17 8.30 61.06
C ARG A 33 -28.62 7.45 59.91
N LEU A 34 -27.41 6.89 60.06
CA LEU A 34 -26.73 6.17 58.98
C LEU A 34 -27.40 4.82 58.61
N THR A 35 -27.90 4.08 59.60
CA THR A 35 -28.50 2.74 59.40
C THR A 35 -29.87 2.75 58.73
N LEU A 36 -30.59 3.88 58.73
CA LEU A 36 -31.86 4.00 58.01
C LEU A 36 -31.63 4.38 56.53
N GLY A 37 -30.62 5.21 56.26
CA GLY A 37 -30.25 5.60 54.89
C GLY A 37 -29.75 4.41 54.05
N ILE A 38 -28.91 3.55 54.63
CA ILE A 38 -28.38 2.37 53.92
C ILE A 38 -29.51 1.40 53.55
N ALA A 39 -30.45 1.13 54.47
CA ALA A 39 -31.59 0.23 54.19
C ALA A 39 -32.53 0.74 53.09
N ILE A 40 -32.73 2.06 53.00
CA ILE A 40 -33.52 2.68 51.92
C ILE A 40 -32.74 2.62 50.59
N GLY A 41 -31.43 2.92 50.60
CA GLY A 41 -30.58 2.84 49.41
C GLY A 41 -30.57 1.44 48.78
N THR A 42 -30.43 0.38 49.59
CA THR A 42 -30.44 -1.00 49.07
C THR A 42 -31.81 -1.40 48.49
N LEU A 43 -32.92 -0.92 49.07
CA LEU A 43 -34.26 -1.16 48.54
C LEU A 43 -34.54 -0.43 47.22
N VAL A 44 -34.02 0.80 47.05
CA VAL A 44 -34.14 1.55 45.78
C VAL A 44 -33.32 0.88 44.67
N VAL A 45 -32.11 0.39 44.95
CA VAL A 45 -31.29 -0.33 43.97
C VAL A 45 -31.93 -1.66 43.57
N LEU A 46 -32.48 -2.43 44.51
CA LEU A 46 -33.24 -3.66 44.20
C LEU A 46 -34.54 -3.39 43.43
N ALA A 47 -35.21 -2.26 43.68
CA ALA A 47 -36.37 -1.85 42.89
C ALA A 47 -35.99 -1.47 41.45
N LEU A 48 -34.90 -0.71 41.24
CA LEU A 48 -34.38 -0.40 39.90
C LEU A 48 -34.02 -1.69 39.13
N LEU A 49 -33.33 -2.62 39.77
CA LEU A 49 -32.91 -3.89 39.15
C LEU A 49 -34.09 -4.84 38.84
N LEU A 50 -35.23 -4.72 39.53
CA LEU A 50 -36.46 -5.42 39.16
C LEU A 50 -37.20 -4.76 38.00
N VAL A 51 -37.19 -3.43 37.90
CA VAL A 51 -37.80 -2.70 36.78
C VAL A 51 -37.02 -2.93 35.47
N LEU A 52 -35.70 -3.09 35.53
CA LEU A 52 -34.83 -3.38 34.39
C LEU A 52 -34.91 -4.82 33.85
N ARG A 53 -35.81 -5.68 34.35
CA ARG A 53 -35.86 -7.12 33.97
C ARG A 53 -37.22 -7.70 33.58
N THR A 54 -38.20 -6.85 33.28
CA THR A 54 -39.48 -7.29 32.69
C THR A 54 -39.62 -6.86 31.23
N PRO A 55 -39.78 -7.79 30.26
CA PRO A 55 -40.07 -7.43 28.87
C PRO A 55 -41.51 -6.94 28.77
N LEU A 56 -41.69 -5.66 28.43
CA LEU A 56 -42.99 -5.04 28.18
C LEU A 56 -43.03 -4.52 26.75
N GLY A 57 -43.87 -5.14 25.92
CA GLY A 57 -44.04 -4.76 24.52
C GLY A 57 -44.91 -3.52 24.31
N ASN A 58 -44.77 -2.94 23.12
CA ASN A 58 -45.71 -2.05 22.41
C ASN A 58 -46.59 -1.13 23.27
N GLY A 59 -46.05 0.02 23.68
CA GLY A 59 -46.84 1.02 24.42
C GLY A 59 -46.11 2.31 24.83
N TRP A 60 -45.34 2.94 23.93
CA TRP A 60 -44.69 4.23 24.22
C TRP A 60 -45.26 5.38 23.39
N HIS A 61 -46.10 6.18 24.04
CA HIS A 61 -46.39 7.55 23.61
C HIS A 61 -46.27 8.50 24.80
N ARG A 62 -45.43 9.53 24.65
CA ARG A 62 -45.32 10.74 25.48
C ARG A 62 -44.82 10.55 26.94
N PHE A 63 -43.52 10.27 27.06
CA PHE A 63 -42.72 11.01 28.05
C PHE A 63 -41.94 12.11 27.30
N GLY A 64 -41.71 13.25 27.96
CA GLY A 64 -40.91 14.33 27.37
C GLY A 64 -39.44 13.95 27.29
N LEU A 65 -38.77 14.32 26.20
CA LEU A 65 -37.35 14.09 26.01
C LEU A 65 -36.54 14.78 27.13
N ILE A 66 -35.55 14.07 27.67
CA ILE A 66 -34.60 14.63 28.63
C ILE A 66 -33.58 15.43 27.81
N PRO A 67 -33.49 16.77 27.96
CA PRO A 67 -32.62 17.57 27.11
C PRO A 67 -31.14 17.21 27.33
N LEU A 68 -30.48 16.76 26.28
CA LEU A 68 -29.03 16.53 26.25
C LEU A 68 -28.27 17.85 26.21
N SER A 69 -27.15 17.91 26.94
CA SER A 69 -26.11 18.92 26.76
C SER A 69 -25.37 18.73 25.43
N ASP A 70 -24.62 19.73 24.98
CA ASP A 70 -23.91 19.63 23.71
C ASP A 70 -22.75 18.64 23.76
N LEU A 71 -22.16 18.40 24.94
CA LEU A 71 -21.17 17.33 25.14
C LEU A 71 -21.79 15.94 25.00
N GLU A 72 -22.96 15.71 25.62
CA GLU A 72 -23.68 14.45 25.49
C GLU A 72 -24.15 14.19 24.05
N LYS A 73 -24.48 15.24 23.28
CA LYS A 73 -24.77 15.12 21.84
C LYS A 73 -23.52 14.77 21.05
N PHE A 74 -22.38 15.40 21.34
CA PHE A 74 -21.11 15.15 20.67
C PHE A 74 -20.61 13.71 20.90
N GLU A 75 -20.58 13.24 22.15
CA GLU A 75 -20.22 11.86 22.50
C GLU A 75 -21.18 10.84 21.83
N LEU A 76 -22.48 11.16 21.79
CA LEU A 76 -23.48 10.32 21.12
C LEU A 76 -23.31 10.32 19.59
N LEU A 77 -22.94 11.45 18.99
CA LEU A 77 -22.71 11.61 17.56
C LEU A 77 -21.45 10.86 17.11
N GLN A 78 -20.35 10.98 17.85
CA GLN A 78 -19.14 10.19 17.61
C GLN A 78 -19.43 8.68 17.66
N ARG A 79 -20.22 8.23 18.65
CA ARG A 79 -20.61 6.81 18.76
C ARG A 79 -21.54 6.38 17.62
N ALA A 80 -22.50 7.21 17.24
CA ALA A 80 -23.45 6.92 16.15
C ALA A 80 -22.74 6.81 14.79
N LEU A 81 -21.79 7.72 14.51
CA LEU A 81 -20.89 7.65 13.37
C LEU A 81 -20.09 6.34 13.44
N ALA A 82 -19.25 6.14 14.46
CA ALA A 82 -18.40 4.96 14.57
C ALA A 82 -19.15 3.63 14.44
N SER A 83 -20.35 3.47 15.01
CA SER A 83 -21.18 2.27 14.81
C SER A 83 -21.74 2.16 13.40
N THR A 84 -22.20 3.24 12.75
CA THR A 84 -22.60 3.19 11.32
C THR A 84 -21.40 2.83 10.43
N GLU A 85 -20.25 3.43 10.69
CA GLU A 85 -19.00 3.23 9.97
C GLU A 85 -18.44 1.81 10.09
N ASN A 86 -18.66 1.16 11.24
CA ASN A 86 -18.36 -0.25 11.49
C ASN A 86 -19.48 -1.20 10.99
N LEU A 87 -20.48 -0.68 10.27
CA LEU A 87 -21.65 -1.43 9.78
C LEU A 87 -22.50 -2.08 10.90
N GLU A 88 -22.43 -1.57 12.13
CA GLU A 88 -23.26 -1.97 13.27
C GLU A 88 -24.65 -1.29 13.23
N THR A 89 -25.36 -1.43 12.10
CA THR A 89 -26.50 -0.58 11.73
C THR A 89 -27.64 -0.55 12.76
N GLU A 90 -27.95 -1.67 13.42
CA GLU A 90 -28.93 -1.73 14.51
C GLU A 90 -28.50 -0.94 15.76
N SER A 91 -27.20 -0.92 16.06
CA SER A 91 -26.69 -0.19 17.20
C SER A 91 -26.76 1.31 16.94
N ALA A 92 -26.28 1.71 15.76
CA ALA A 92 -26.28 3.09 15.31
C ALA A 92 -27.69 3.67 15.13
N ASP A 93 -28.68 2.90 14.63
CA ASP A 93 -30.03 3.44 14.42
C ASP A 93 -30.65 3.97 15.73
N ARG A 94 -30.36 3.32 16.85
CA ARG A 94 -30.83 3.75 18.18
C ARG A 94 -30.23 5.09 18.57
N ASP A 95 -28.96 5.30 18.29
CA ASP A 95 -28.25 6.54 18.62
C ASP A 95 -28.64 7.67 17.65
N TRP A 96 -28.74 7.39 16.35
CA TRP A 96 -29.27 8.30 15.34
C TRP A 96 -30.72 8.73 15.62
N GLU A 97 -31.58 7.82 16.08
CA GLU A 97 -32.95 8.13 16.47
C GLU A 97 -33.00 9.04 17.71
N VAL A 98 -32.12 8.85 18.70
CA VAL A 98 -32.00 9.76 19.85
C VAL A 98 -31.43 11.12 19.44
N LEU A 99 -30.44 11.17 18.55
CA LEU A 99 -29.89 12.41 18.00
C LEU A 99 -30.98 13.19 17.23
N TYR A 100 -31.69 12.54 16.32
CA TYR A 100 -32.76 13.16 15.53
C TYR A 100 -33.91 13.69 16.41
N GLN A 101 -34.22 13.04 17.53
CA GLN A 101 -35.20 13.55 18.49
C GLN A 101 -34.75 14.85 19.21
N HIS A 102 -33.45 15.08 19.35
CA HIS A 102 -32.88 16.29 19.97
C HIS A 102 -32.47 17.37 18.95
N LEU A 103 -32.19 16.97 17.71
CA LEU A 103 -31.79 17.80 16.59
C LEU A 103 -32.70 17.55 15.36
N PRO A 104 -34.03 17.74 15.47
CA PRO A 104 -34.99 17.34 14.43
C PRO A 104 -35.00 18.24 13.18
N MET A 105 -34.28 19.35 13.22
CA MET A 105 -34.12 20.31 12.11
C MET A 105 -32.71 20.24 11.49
N ASP A 106 -31.87 19.31 11.95
CA ASP A 106 -30.49 19.15 11.52
C ASP A 106 -30.43 18.21 10.30
N ALA A 107 -29.94 18.74 9.17
CA ALA A 107 -29.87 18.00 7.91
C ALA A 107 -28.78 16.92 7.92
N SER A 108 -27.68 17.11 8.65
CA SER A 108 -26.56 16.16 8.78
C SER A 108 -27.00 14.92 9.58
N VAL A 109 -27.66 15.13 10.73
CA VAL A 109 -28.24 14.07 11.55
C VAL A 109 -29.37 13.34 10.80
N ALA A 110 -30.20 14.06 10.03
CA ALA A 110 -31.23 13.44 9.21
C ALA A 110 -30.64 12.59 8.07
N LEU A 111 -29.57 13.06 7.41
CA LEU A 111 -28.85 12.34 6.36
C LEU A 111 -28.23 11.04 6.89
N ASN A 112 -27.42 11.12 7.95
CA ASN A 112 -26.72 9.95 8.49
C ASN A 112 -27.69 8.88 8.99
N ARG A 113 -28.84 9.28 9.55
CA ARG A 113 -29.94 8.38 9.91
C ARG A 113 -30.59 7.72 8.69
N ALA A 114 -30.75 8.44 7.58
CA ALA A 114 -31.25 7.87 6.32
C ALA A 114 -30.25 6.89 5.70
N LEU A 115 -28.95 7.22 5.69
CA LEU A 115 -27.87 6.33 5.22
C LEU A 115 -27.80 5.05 6.04
N ASN A 116 -27.79 5.15 7.37
CA ASN A 116 -27.75 3.99 8.27
C ASN A 116 -28.95 3.05 8.08
N ARG A 117 -30.15 3.58 7.80
CA ARG A 117 -31.35 2.76 7.53
C ARG A 117 -31.34 2.10 6.16
N THR A 118 -30.73 2.72 5.16
CA THR A 118 -30.49 2.11 3.86
C THR A 118 -29.48 0.95 3.99
N LEU A 119 -28.37 1.16 4.71
CA LEU A 119 -27.40 0.10 5.04
C LEU A 119 -28.03 -1.06 5.83
N HIS A 120 -28.92 -0.77 6.79
CA HIS A 120 -29.64 -1.80 7.53
C HIS A 120 -30.54 -2.66 6.61
N LEU A 121 -31.18 -2.05 5.62
CA LEU A 121 -31.97 -2.77 4.62
C LEU A 121 -31.07 -3.67 3.75
N GLU A 122 -29.91 -3.18 3.32
CA GLU A 122 -28.92 -3.96 2.55
C GLU A 122 -28.48 -5.22 3.30
N GLN A 123 -28.02 -5.07 4.55
CA GLN A 123 -27.62 -6.19 5.41
C GLN A 123 -28.76 -7.19 5.65
N ALA A 124 -30.00 -6.72 5.80
CA ALA A 124 -31.17 -7.56 6.00
C ALA A 124 -31.54 -8.38 4.73
N ILE A 125 -31.16 -7.90 3.55
CA ILE A 125 -31.33 -8.61 2.27
C ILE A 125 -30.20 -9.63 2.09
N GLU A 126 -28.94 -9.23 2.25
CA GLU A 126 -27.78 -10.15 2.17
C GLU A 126 -27.92 -11.33 3.15
N THR A 127 -28.31 -11.04 4.40
CA THR A 127 -28.56 -12.08 5.42
C THR A 127 -29.69 -13.04 5.01
N ALA A 128 -30.70 -12.54 4.29
CA ALA A 128 -31.79 -13.37 3.78
C ALA A 128 -31.34 -14.27 2.61
N GLU A 129 -30.46 -13.79 1.73
CA GLU A 129 -29.86 -14.59 0.66
C GLU A 129 -28.95 -15.71 1.21
N VAL A 130 -28.14 -15.39 2.23
CA VAL A 130 -27.35 -16.40 2.96
C VAL A 130 -28.25 -17.44 3.63
N ALA A 131 -29.36 -17.01 4.24
CA ALA A 131 -30.34 -17.90 4.87
C ALA A 131 -31.12 -18.76 3.86
N LEU A 132 -31.39 -18.24 2.67
CA LEU A 132 -32.00 -18.95 1.54
C LEU A 132 -31.07 -20.07 1.04
N ALA A 133 -29.79 -19.78 0.82
CA ALA A 133 -28.78 -20.78 0.47
C ALA A 133 -28.61 -21.85 1.57
N GLY A 134 -28.78 -21.47 2.84
CA GLY A 134 -28.74 -22.37 4.00
C GLY A 134 -30.02 -23.15 4.31
N GLY A 135 -31.13 -22.93 3.58
CA GLY A 135 -32.39 -23.67 3.75
C GLY A 135 -33.24 -23.29 4.98
N ALA A 136 -33.12 -22.07 5.50
CA ALA A 136 -33.89 -21.59 6.64
C ALA A 136 -35.29 -21.05 6.24
N PRO A 137 -36.32 -21.10 7.12
CA PRO A 137 -37.68 -20.65 6.81
C PRO A 137 -37.83 -19.12 6.76
N LEU A 138 -38.51 -18.63 5.72
CA LEU A 138 -38.54 -17.21 5.31
C LEU A 138 -39.51 -16.29 6.07
N ASP A 139 -40.61 -16.82 6.63
CA ASP A 139 -41.82 -16.03 6.92
C ASP A 139 -41.63 -14.86 7.91
N ALA A 140 -40.71 -14.97 8.87
CA ALA A 140 -40.40 -13.88 9.79
C ALA A 140 -39.64 -12.74 9.10
N SER A 141 -38.71 -13.07 8.19
CA SER A 141 -37.81 -12.12 7.54
C SER A 141 -38.51 -11.13 6.60
N ALA A 142 -39.62 -11.54 5.98
CA ALA A 142 -40.35 -10.71 5.03
C ALA A 142 -40.99 -9.48 5.70
N ALA A 143 -41.60 -9.65 6.88
CA ALA A 143 -42.26 -8.57 7.61
C ALA A 143 -41.26 -7.53 8.14
N ASP A 144 -40.05 -7.96 8.49
CA ASP A 144 -38.99 -7.05 8.94
C ASP A 144 -38.32 -6.33 7.76
N ARG A 145 -38.13 -6.97 6.59
CA ARG A 145 -37.73 -6.27 5.34
C ARG A 145 -38.73 -5.19 4.93
N THR A 146 -40.03 -5.49 4.91
CA THR A 146 -41.06 -4.47 4.61
C THR A 146 -41.03 -3.31 5.61
N ARG A 147 -40.71 -3.57 6.88
CA ARG A 147 -40.52 -2.50 7.88
C ARG A 147 -39.27 -1.67 7.59
N ALA A 148 -38.15 -2.31 7.27
CA ALA A 148 -36.88 -1.64 6.95
C ALA A 148 -37.03 -0.69 5.75
N VAL A 149 -37.65 -1.14 4.65
CA VAL A 149 -38.00 -0.31 3.47
C VAL A 149 -38.82 0.92 3.89
N ALA A 150 -39.87 0.73 4.69
CA ALA A 150 -40.73 1.83 5.13
C ALA A 150 -39.98 2.83 6.04
N THR A 151 -39.12 2.36 6.95
CA THR A 151 -38.32 3.23 7.83
C THR A 151 -37.19 3.96 7.11
N ALA A 152 -36.62 3.37 6.06
CA ALA A 152 -35.63 4.02 5.20
C ALA A 152 -36.30 5.12 4.37
N ARG A 153 -37.39 4.82 3.65
CA ARG A 153 -38.18 5.84 2.91
C ARG A 153 -38.60 7.02 3.80
N GLN A 154 -39.10 6.76 5.00
CA GLN A 154 -39.46 7.80 5.95
C GLN A 154 -38.27 8.68 6.38
N ALA A 155 -37.08 8.10 6.59
CA ALA A 155 -35.89 8.87 6.94
C ALA A 155 -35.39 9.72 5.76
N ILE A 156 -35.47 9.20 4.53
CA ILE A 156 -35.12 9.93 3.30
C ILE A 156 -36.07 11.11 3.09
N GLU A 157 -37.39 10.93 3.25
CA GLU A 157 -38.38 12.02 3.21
C GLU A 157 -38.09 13.10 4.28
N GLN A 158 -37.68 12.69 5.48
CA GLN A 158 -37.31 13.59 6.58
C GLN A 158 -36.04 14.38 6.28
N TYR A 159 -35.03 13.77 5.65
CA TYR A 159 -33.84 14.45 5.16
C TYR A 159 -34.19 15.43 4.03
N GLN A 160 -34.95 15.00 3.02
CA GLN A 160 -35.35 15.82 1.88
C GLN A 160 -36.17 17.05 2.27
N ALA A 161 -36.94 16.97 3.36
CA ALA A 161 -37.69 18.12 3.90
C ALA A 161 -36.82 19.17 4.61
N LEU A 162 -35.57 18.82 4.96
CA LEU A 162 -34.61 19.68 5.66
C LEU A 162 -33.46 20.16 4.76
N SER A 163 -33.14 19.39 3.71
CA SER A 163 -32.00 19.61 2.83
C SER A 163 -32.35 20.41 1.57
N HIS A 164 -31.35 21.09 1.01
CA HIS A 164 -31.40 21.69 -0.32
C HIS A 164 -30.72 20.80 -1.39
N ASP A 165 -30.37 19.55 -1.04
CA ASP A 165 -29.81 18.54 -1.92
C ASP A 165 -30.90 17.54 -2.40
N PRO A 166 -31.46 17.73 -3.60
CA PRO A 166 -32.40 16.80 -4.21
C PRO A 166 -31.73 15.55 -4.81
N VAL A 167 -30.41 15.56 -4.97
CA VAL A 167 -29.62 14.49 -5.60
C VAL A 167 -29.47 13.32 -4.62
N THR A 168 -28.90 13.56 -3.44
CA THR A 168 -28.66 12.51 -2.44
C THR A 168 -29.98 11.87 -1.99
N ALA A 169 -31.07 12.65 -1.88
CA ALA A 169 -32.40 12.13 -1.58
C ALA A 169 -32.94 11.19 -2.67
N ALA A 170 -32.82 11.58 -3.95
CA ALA A 170 -33.27 10.76 -5.07
C ALA A 170 -32.42 9.51 -5.30
N TRP A 171 -31.11 9.61 -5.05
CA TRP A 171 -30.19 8.49 -5.05
C TRP A 171 -30.55 7.46 -3.97
N LEU A 172 -30.72 7.89 -2.72
CA LEU A 172 -31.13 7.01 -1.62
C LEU A 172 -32.49 6.36 -1.86
N ALA A 173 -33.47 7.13 -2.35
CA ALA A 173 -34.79 6.58 -2.69
C ALA A 173 -34.67 5.51 -3.78
N SER A 174 -33.88 5.75 -4.82
CA SER A 174 -33.65 4.79 -5.91
C SER A 174 -32.92 3.53 -5.45
N ARG A 175 -31.97 3.66 -4.53
CA ARG A 175 -31.28 2.52 -3.92
C ARG A 175 -32.25 1.65 -3.10
N VAL A 176 -33.10 2.25 -2.27
CA VAL A 176 -34.16 1.53 -1.53
C VAL A 176 -35.17 0.86 -2.47
N ASP A 177 -35.53 1.51 -3.58
CA ASP A 177 -36.43 0.94 -4.59
C ASP A 177 -35.81 -0.29 -5.29
N LEU A 178 -34.53 -0.23 -5.68
CA LEU A 178 -33.81 -1.36 -6.29
C LEU A 178 -33.61 -2.52 -5.30
N LEU A 179 -33.31 -2.22 -4.03
CA LEU A 179 -33.26 -3.22 -2.97
C LEU A 179 -34.62 -3.90 -2.74
N GLU A 180 -35.73 -3.15 -2.77
CA GLU A 180 -37.07 -3.75 -2.74
C GLU A 180 -37.30 -4.66 -3.97
N ALA A 181 -36.93 -4.21 -5.17
CA ALA A 181 -37.04 -5.00 -6.40
C ALA A 181 -36.27 -6.33 -6.32
N ALA A 182 -35.03 -6.33 -5.82
CA ALA A 182 -34.22 -7.53 -5.64
C ALA A 182 -34.92 -8.59 -4.75
N THR A 183 -35.66 -8.16 -3.71
CA THR A 183 -36.38 -9.09 -2.82
C THR A 183 -37.61 -9.76 -3.44
N LEU A 184 -38.09 -9.27 -4.58
CA LEU A 184 -39.30 -9.78 -5.25
C LEU A 184 -39.02 -10.91 -6.24
N ALA A 185 -37.74 -11.29 -6.41
CA ALA A 185 -37.25 -12.15 -7.50
C ALA A 185 -37.59 -11.60 -8.90
N GLU A 186 -37.18 -12.33 -9.95
CA GLU A 186 -37.43 -11.99 -11.37
C GLU A 186 -38.93 -12.04 -11.72
N THR A 187 -39.66 -11.00 -11.32
CA THR A 187 -41.11 -10.85 -11.45
C THR A 187 -41.47 -9.55 -12.18
N GLU A 188 -42.66 -9.49 -12.76
CA GLU A 188 -43.20 -8.26 -13.38
C GLU A 188 -43.22 -7.07 -12.39
N ALA A 189 -43.35 -7.34 -11.09
CA ALA A 189 -43.31 -6.31 -10.06
C ALA A 189 -41.90 -5.73 -9.86
N ALA A 190 -40.87 -6.57 -9.77
CA ALA A 190 -39.47 -6.12 -9.71
C ALA A 190 -39.10 -5.29 -10.95
N ARG A 191 -39.47 -5.78 -12.14
CA ARG A 191 -39.28 -5.07 -13.41
C ARG A 191 -39.97 -3.70 -13.43
N ALA A 192 -41.22 -3.62 -12.97
CA ALA A 192 -41.97 -2.35 -12.94
C ALA A 192 -41.32 -1.31 -12.00
N ILE A 193 -40.67 -1.73 -10.91
CA ILE A 193 -39.89 -0.83 -10.04
C ILE A 193 -38.64 -0.34 -10.76
N ARG A 194 -37.86 -1.25 -11.38
CA ARG A 194 -36.65 -0.89 -12.17
C ARG A 194 -36.97 0.10 -13.30
N GLU A 195 -38.05 -0.13 -14.05
CA GLU A 195 -38.51 0.78 -15.11
C GLU A 195 -38.94 2.16 -14.56
N GLN A 196 -39.59 2.23 -13.39
CA GLN A 196 -39.92 3.49 -12.72
C GLN A 196 -38.68 4.25 -12.22
N VAL A 197 -37.66 3.55 -11.71
CA VAL A 197 -36.39 4.14 -11.32
C VAL A 197 -35.70 4.77 -12.53
N LEU A 198 -35.64 4.07 -13.67
CA LEU A 198 -35.08 4.59 -14.92
C LEU A 198 -35.79 5.86 -15.40
N GLU A 199 -37.13 5.85 -15.48
CA GLU A 199 -37.89 7.02 -15.95
C GLU A 199 -37.81 8.22 -14.99
N ARG A 200 -37.84 7.98 -13.67
CA ARG A 200 -37.72 9.03 -12.65
C ARG A 200 -36.34 9.69 -12.66
N LEU A 201 -35.28 8.88 -12.70
CA LEU A 201 -33.91 9.39 -12.70
C LEU A 201 -33.59 10.15 -13.99
N ALA A 202 -34.00 9.64 -15.16
CA ALA A 202 -33.84 10.35 -16.43
C ALA A 202 -34.46 11.76 -16.39
N GLN A 203 -35.73 11.88 -15.95
CA GLN A 203 -36.40 13.18 -15.82
C GLN A 203 -35.70 14.13 -14.84
N GLN A 204 -35.12 13.61 -13.76
CA GLN A 204 -34.37 14.42 -12.80
C GLN A 204 -33.04 14.89 -13.41
N ILE A 205 -32.29 14.00 -14.06
CA ILE A 205 -31.05 14.31 -14.78
C ILE A 205 -31.30 15.40 -15.83
N ASP A 206 -32.34 15.27 -16.66
CA ASP A 206 -32.73 16.24 -17.70
C ASP A 206 -33.05 17.63 -17.13
N SER A 207 -33.52 17.70 -15.88
CA SER A 207 -33.88 18.96 -15.21
C SER A 207 -32.70 19.73 -14.62
N MET A 208 -31.56 19.05 -14.43
CA MET A 208 -30.30 19.65 -13.97
C MET A 208 -29.59 20.24 -15.19
N SER A 209 -29.00 21.44 -15.10
CA SER A 209 -28.15 22.00 -16.17
C SER A 209 -26.65 21.89 -15.84
N ASP A 210 -26.25 22.29 -14.63
CA ASP A 210 -24.85 22.65 -14.32
C ASP A 210 -24.26 21.93 -13.08
N GLU A 211 -24.66 20.68 -12.79
CA GLU A 211 -24.19 19.91 -11.60
C GLU A 211 -23.51 18.56 -11.97
N PRO A 212 -22.26 18.56 -12.47
CA PRO A 212 -21.53 17.36 -12.92
C PRO A 212 -21.49 16.20 -11.91
N GLN A 213 -21.21 16.48 -10.63
CA GLN A 213 -21.16 15.46 -9.58
C GLN A 213 -22.54 14.83 -9.34
N GLY A 214 -23.60 15.65 -9.28
CA GLY A 214 -24.94 15.16 -9.01
C GLY A 214 -25.47 14.22 -10.11
N ILE A 215 -25.11 14.50 -11.36
CA ILE A 215 -25.45 13.64 -12.50
C ILE A 215 -24.76 12.28 -12.37
N ARG A 216 -23.49 12.22 -11.97
CA ARG A 216 -22.75 10.96 -11.74
C ARG A 216 -23.42 10.08 -10.67
N ILE A 217 -23.81 10.70 -9.55
CA ILE A 217 -24.48 10.00 -8.43
C ILE A 217 -25.83 9.40 -8.87
N LEU A 218 -26.58 10.08 -9.75
CA LEU A 218 -27.84 9.55 -10.32
C LEU A 218 -27.61 8.56 -11.47
N ALA A 219 -26.49 8.64 -12.19
CA ALA A 219 -26.11 7.71 -13.26
C ALA A 219 -25.88 6.28 -12.74
N GLY A 220 -25.31 6.12 -11.53
CA GLY A 220 -25.07 4.83 -10.89
C GLY A 220 -26.32 3.94 -10.72
N PRO A 221 -27.37 4.39 -9.99
CA PRO A 221 -28.61 3.62 -9.83
C PRO A 221 -29.43 3.55 -11.12
N TRP A 222 -29.33 4.53 -12.03
CA TRP A 222 -29.92 4.41 -13.37
C TRP A 222 -29.29 3.24 -14.13
N LEU A 223 -27.96 3.17 -14.17
CA LEU A 223 -27.23 2.11 -14.87
C LEU A 223 -27.41 0.74 -14.19
N GLN A 224 -27.49 0.68 -12.85
CA GLN A 224 -27.84 -0.55 -12.14
C GLN A 224 -29.24 -1.05 -12.53
N ALA A 225 -30.24 -0.16 -12.55
CA ALA A 225 -31.60 -0.51 -12.96
C ALA A 225 -31.64 -1.03 -14.41
N TRP A 226 -30.82 -0.47 -15.31
CA TRP A 226 -30.64 -0.97 -16.66
C TRP A 226 -29.97 -2.35 -16.69
N GLU A 227 -28.87 -2.53 -15.97
CA GLU A 227 -28.11 -3.80 -15.88
C GLU A 227 -28.97 -4.96 -15.41
N GLU A 228 -29.78 -4.75 -14.38
CA GLU A 228 -30.68 -5.78 -13.84
C GLU A 228 -31.84 -6.10 -14.81
N ILE A 229 -32.22 -5.18 -15.70
CA ILE A 229 -33.17 -5.47 -16.79
C ILE A 229 -32.46 -6.22 -17.93
N GLU A 230 -31.24 -5.81 -18.31
CA GLU A 230 -30.42 -6.45 -19.36
C GLU A 230 -30.05 -7.90 -19.00
N ALA A 231 -29.85 -8.20 -17.72
CA ALA A 231 -29.57 -9.54 -17.20
C ALA A 231 -30.80 -10.45 -17.05
N SER A 232 -32.03 -9.91 -17.20
CA SER A 232 -33.26 -10.70 -17.08
C SER A 232 -33.56 -11.54 -18.33
N ASP A 233 -34.22 -12.68 -18.17
CA ASP A 233 -34.70 -13.53 -19.28
C ASP A 233 -35.85 -12.88 -20.09
N VAL A 234 -36.22 -11.61 -19.83
CA VAL A 234 -37.42 -10.96 -20.37
C VAL A 234 -37.07 -9.96 -21.47
N GLU A 235 -37.53 -10.21 -22.69
CA GLU A 235 -37.25 -9.32 -23.84
C GLU A 235 -37.62 -7.85 -23.57
N THR A 236 -36.69 -6.96 -23.94
CA THR A 236 -36.89 -5.49 -23.97
C THR A 236 -37.34 -5.04 -25.35
N THR A 237 -38.23 -4.04 -25.43
CA THR A 237 -38.67 -3.53 -26.74
C THR A 237 -37.60 -2.64 -27.37
N ALA A 238 -37.48 -2.64 -28.71
CA ALA A 238 -36.50 -1.83 -29.42
C ALA A 238 -36.62 -0.32 -29.09
N ALA A 239 -37.84 0.20 -28.92
CA ALA A 239 -38.05 1.62 -28.55
C ALA A 239 -37.63 1.94 -27.11
N PHE A 240 -37.62 0.95 -26.21
CA PHE A 240 -37.11 1.09 -24.84
C PHE A 240 -35.57 1.04 -24.83
N GLN A 241 -34.97 0.15 -25.62
CA GLN A 241 -33.52 0.09 -25.84
C GLN A 241 -32.99 1.39 -26.46
N GLU A 242 -33.65 1.91 -27.51
CA GLU A 242 -33.29 3.17 -28.18
C GLU A 242 -33.33 4.36 -27.22
N ARG A 243 -34.42 4.51 -26.43
CA ARG A 243 -34.52 5.57 -25.42
C ARG A 243 -33.42 5.46 -24.36
N SER A 244 -33.18 4.25 -23.85
CA SER A 244 -32.16 4.01 -22.81
C SER A 244 -30.75 4.28 -23.35
N ALA A 245 -30.48 3.94 -24.62
CA ALA A 245 -29.24 4.29 -25.30
C ALA A 245 -29.03 5.81 -25.40
N THR A 246 -30.08 6.57 -25.73
CA THR A 246 -30.02 8.04 -25.77
C THR A 246 -29.68 8.62 -24.39
N THR A 247 -30.43 8.25 -23.34
CA THR A 247 -30.19 8.74 -21.97
C THR A 247 -28.80 8.37 -21.45
N LEU A 248 -28.30 7.15 -21.74
CA LEU A 248 -26.95 6.75 -21.32
C LEU A 248 -25.85 7.48 -22.10
N SER A 249 -26.09 7.85 -23.37
CA SER A 249 -25.20 8.74 -24.12
C SER A 249 -25.15 10.13 -23.51
N GLU A 250 -26.30 10.72 -23.20
CA GLU A 250 -26.40 12.04 -22.54
C GLU A 250 -25.74 12.03 -21.15
N LEU A 251 -25.88 10.95 -20.39
CA LEU A 251 -25.15 10.74 -19.13
C LEU A 251 -23.63 10.72 -19.33
N SER A 252 -23.13 10.04 -20.37
CA SER A 252 -21.70 10.03 -20.69
C SER A 252 -21.21 11.39 -21.20
N ASP A 253 -22.01 12.13 -21.96
CA ASP A 253 -21.67 13.47 -22.44
C ASP A 253 -21.50 14.47 -21.29
N ARG A 254 -22.24 14.25 -20.19
CA ARG A 254 -22.22 15.09 -18.98
C ARG A 254 -21.24 14.62 -17.90
N ALA A 255 -20.62 13.46 -18.08
CA ALA A 255 -19.52 12.94 -17.29
C ALA A 255 -18.33 12.57 -18.23
N PRO A 256 -17.74 13.57 -18.94
CA PRO A 256 -16.85 13.32 -20.06
C PRO A 256 -15.50 12.68 -19.68
N ASP A 257 -15.12 12.68 -18.40
CA ASP A 257 -13.93 12.03 -17.83
C ASP A 257 -14.19 10.59 -17.33
N ASN A 258 -15.42 10.08 -17.46
CA ASN A 258 -15.82 8.77 -16.94
C ASN A 258 -15.85 7.69 -18.03
N LEU A 259 -14.79 6.88 -18.09
CA LEU A 259 -14.60 5.83 -19.08
C LEU A 259 -15.67 4.73 -18.96
N TYR A 260 -16.12 4.40 -17.74
CA TYR A 260 -17.15 3.39 -17.54
C TYR A 260 -18.49 3.78 -18.18
N LEU A 261 -18.97 5.01 -17.93
CA LEU A 261 -20.20 5.52 -18.57
C LEU A 261 -20.06 5.58 -20.09
N ALA A 262 -18.93 6.05 -20.61
CA ALA A 262 -18.68 6.06 -22.06
C ALA A 262 -18.72 4.66 -22.67
N LEU A 263 -18.12 3.67 -21.99
CA LEU A 263 -18.07 2.29 -22.44
C LEU A 263 -19.45 1.61 -22.41
N ARG A 264 -20.27 1.90 -21.40
CA ARG A 264 -21.65 1.41 -21.33
C ARG A 264 -22.57 2.10 -22.34
N ALA A 265 -22.42 3.40 -22.55
CA ALA A 265 -23.12 4.16 -23.59
C ALA A 265 -22.82 3.61 -24.99
N ALA A 266 -21.54 3.36 -25.31
CA ALA A 266 -21.13 2.74 -26.56
C ALA A 266 -21.77 1.36 -26.76
N LYS A 267 -21.67 0.47 -25.74
CA LYS A 267 -22.21 -0.90 -25.81
C LYS A 267 -23.72 -0.93 -26.03
N LEU A 268 -24.47 -0.13 -25.27
CA LEU A 268 -25.92 -0.04 -25.42
C LEU A 268 -26.32 0.61 -26.75
N GLY A 269 -25.60 1.66 -27.16
CA GLY A 269 -25.83 2.35 -28.43
C GLY A 269 -25.68 1.45 -29.66
N VAL A 270 -24.62 0.62 -29.71
CA VAL A 270 -24.42 -0.35 -30.80
C VAL A 270 -25.44 -1.48 -30.74
N ALA A 271 -25.81 -1.98 -29.55
CA ALA A 271 -26.86 -2.98 -29.39
C ALA A 271 -28.24 -2.45 -29.89
N ALA A 272 -28.58 -1.22 -29.53
CA ALA A 272 -29.79 -0.53 -29.98
C ALA A 272 -29.74 -0.04 -31.44
N ARG A 273 -28.59 -0.14 -32.11
CA ARG A 273 -28.32 0.37 -33.48
C ARG A 273 -28.53 1.88 -33.62
N SER A 274 -28.19 2.63 -32.57
CA SER A 274 -28.26 4.09 -32.57
C SER A 274 -27.07 4.70 -33.30
N PHE A 275 -27.36 5.66 -34.18
CA PHE A 275 -26.33 6.45 -34.88
C PHE A 275 -25.58 7.43 -33.98
N GLN A 276 -26.06 7.67 -32.76
CA GLN A 276 -25.39 8.52 -31.75
C GLN A 276 -24.34 7.74 -30.93
N SER A 277 -24.06 6.49 -31.29
CA SER A 277 -23.09 5.63 -30.58
C SER A 277 -21.64 5.87 -31.01
N ASP A 278 -21.40 6.68 -32.04
CA ASP A 278 -20.09 7.14 -32.49
C ASP A 278 -19.38 7.98 -31.42
N ALA A 279 -20.05 8.99 -30.84
CA ALA A 279 -19.47 9.88 -29.84
C ALA A 279 -19.04 9.15 -28.55
N PRO A 280 -19.85 8.24 -27.95
CA PRO A 280 -19.39 7.38 -26.86
C PRO A 280 -18.18 6.51 -27.23
N VAL A 281 -18.12 5.92 -28.44
CA VAL A 281 -16.96 5.13 -28.87
C VAL A 281 -15.70 6.00 -28.96
N VAL A 282 -15.80 7.17 -29.60
CA VAL A 282 -14.70 8.16 -29.67
C VAL A 282 -14.23 8.56 -28.26
N ARG A 283 -15.16 8.83 -27.33
CA ARG A 283 -14.82 9.14 -25.94
C ARG A 283 -14.12 7.98 -25.22
N THR A 284 -14.53 6.73 -25.44
CA THR A 284 -13.80 5.59 -24.84
C THR A 284 -12.37 5.49 -25.34
N ARG A 285 -12.13 5.79 -26.63
CA ARG A 285 -10.77 5.83 -27.20
C ARG A 285 -9.95 6.94 -26.57
N GLU A 286 -10.50 8.15 -26.47
CA GLU A 286 -9.82 9.31 -25.89
C GLU A 286 -9.44 9.07 -24.42
N LEU A 287 -10.38 8.59 -23.61
CA LEU A 287 -10.14 8.30 -22.19
C LEU A 287 -9.22 7.09 -21.94
N ALA A 288 -9.21 6.11 -22.85
CA ALA A 288 -8.34 4.94 -22.75
C ALA A 288 -6.87 5.23 -23.12
N ARG A 289 -6.53 6.44 -23.61
CA ARG A 289 -5.14 6.83 -23.88
C ARG A 289 -4.26 6.84 -22.63
N ALA A 290 -4.85 7.17 -21.47
CA ALA A 290 -4.17 7.12 -20.17
C ALA A 290 -3.56 5.74 -19.88
N ILE A 291 -4.19 4.67 -20.39
CA ILE A 291 -3.81 3.25 -20.18
C ILE A 291 -3.34 2.57 -21.47
N GLU A 292 -2.97 3.33 -22.51
CA GLU A 292 -2.53 2.81 -23.81
C GLU A 292 -1.37 1.79 -23.70
N PRO A 293 -0.34 1.99 -22.84
CA PRO A 293 0.74 1.03 -22.66
C PRO A 293 0.27 -0.37 -22.23
N THR A 294 -0.78 -0.48 -21.40
CA THR A 294 -1.42 -1.76 -21.03
C THR A 294 -2.21 -2.35 -22.20
N LEU A 295 -2.89 -1.51 -22.98
CA LEU A 295 -3.75 -1.96 -24.08
C LEU A 295 -2.95 -2.44 -25.30
N ARG A 296 -1.81 -1.80 -25.59
CA ARG A 296 -1.01 -2.05 -26.79
C ARG A 296 -0.57 -3.52 -26.95
N PRO A 297 0.07 -4.20 -25.97
CA PRO A 297 0.42 -5.62 -26.10
C PRO A 297 -0.81 -6.52 -26.34
N LEU A 298 -1.95 -6.17 -25.73
CA LEU A 298 -3.20 -6.93 -25.85
C LEU A 298 -3.85 -6.77 -27.23
N THR A 299 -3.76 -5.58 -27.84
CA THR A 299 -4.28 -5.35 -29.20
C THR A 299 -3.32 -5.82 -30.28
N GLU A 300 -2.00 -5.72 -30.07
CA GLU A 300 -0.99 -6.25 -30.99
C GLU A 300 -1.15 -7.76 -31.19
N ALA A 301 -1.55 -8.50 -30.15
CA ALA A 301 -1.88 -9.92 -30.23
C ALA A 301 -3.03 -10.26 -31.20
N ILE A 302 -3.92 -9.30 -31.51
CA ILE A 302 -4.97 -9.43 -32.54
C ILE A 302 -4.65 -8.67 -33.83
N GLY A 303 -3.45 -8.07 -33.94
CA GLY A 303 -2.95 -7.41 -35.14
C GLY A 303 -3.49 -6.00 -35.39
N LEU A 304 -3.91 -5.28 -34.34
CA LEU A 304 -4.40 -3.90 -34.39
C LEU A 304 -3.75 -3.07 -33.26
N THR A 305 -3.66 -1.75 -33.43
CA THR A 305 -3.44 -0.82 -32.31
C THR A 305 -4.75 -0.51 -31.57
N PRO A 306 -4.71 0.06 -30.34
CA PRO A 306 -5.92 0.45 -29.62
C PRO A 306 -6.76 1.49 -30.39
N ASP A 307 -6.10 2.48 -31.01
CA ASP A 307 -6.75 3.51 -31.83
C ASP A 307 -7.39 2.91 -33.11
N GLU A 308 -6.74 1.94 -33.78
CA GLU A 308 -7.31 1.23 -34.94
C GLU A 308 -8.52 0.36 -34.57
N LEU A 309 -8.45 -0.36 -33.44
CA LEU A 309 -9.58 -1.16 -32.96
C LEU A 309 -10.78 -0.26 -32.67
N ALA A 310 -10.59 0.83 -31.94
CA ALA A 310 -11.66 1.77 -31.63
C ALA A 310 -12.20 2.48 -32.89
N GLN A 311 -11.34 2.90 -33.82
CA GLN A 311 -11.76 3.50 -35.09
C GLN A 311 -12.57 2.51 -35.95
N SER A 312 -12.20 1.21 -35.97
CA SER A 312 -12.94 0.19 -36.72
C SER A 312 -14.39 0.00 -36.26
N ILE A 313 -14.70 0.34 -34.99
CA ILE A 313 -16.06 0.35 -34.46
C ILE A 313 -16.84 1.56 -35.02
N VAL A 314 -16.22 2.74 -35.02
CA VAL A 314 -16.81 3.97 -35.59
C VAL A 314 -17.10 3.78 -37.08
N ASP A 315 -16.12 3.32 -37.85
CA ASP A 315 -16.26 3.04 -39.29
C ASP A 315 -17.41 2.05 -39.55
N ALA A 316 -17.52 0.98 -38.74
CA ALA A 316 -18.59 -0.01 -38.86
C ALA A 316 -19.98 0.55 -38.50
N ILE A 317 -20.08 1.54 -37.59
CA ILE A 317 -21.32 2.26 -37.30
C ILE A 317 -21.72 3.15 -38.50
N GLU A 318 -20.79 3.91 -39.06
CA GLU A 318 -21.01 4.76 -40.24
C GLU A 318 -21.46 3.94 -41.46
N GLU A 319 -20.79 2.80 -41.72
CA GLU A 319 -21.14 1.84 -42.77
C GLU A 319 -22.43 1.05 -42.51
N ARG A 320 -23.02 1.16 -41.30
CA ARG A 320 -24.21 0.41 -40.84
C ARG A 320 -23.97 -1.10 -40.71
N ASN A 321 -22.71 -1.50 -40.55
CA ASN A 321 -22.30 -2.88 -40.34
C ASN A 321 -22.36 -3.26 -38.85
N TRP A 322 -23.57 -3.25 -38.29
CA TRP A 322 -23.83 -3.50 -36.87
C TRP A 322 -23.27 -4.82 -36.33
N ALA A 323 -23.13 -5.85 -37.20
CA ALA A 323 -22.52 -7.12 -36.82
C ALA A 323 -21.01 -6.97 -36.57
N LEU A 324 -20.30 -6.22 -37.42
CA LEU A 324 -18.88 -5.91 -37.23
C LEU A 324 -18.70 -4.96 -36.04
N ALA A 325 -19.50 -3.89 -35.95
CA ALA A 325 -19.44 -2.94 -34.83
C ALA A 325 -19.63 -3.65 -33.48
N SER A 326 -20.63 -4.54 -33.37
CA SER A 326 -20.84 -5.34 -32.16
C SER A 326 -19.70 -6.31 -31.88
N SER A 327 -19.12 -6.95 -32.90
CA SER A 327 -17.98 -7.86 -32.73
C SER A 327 -16.74 -7.13 -32.23
N GLN A 328 -16.39 -5.99 -32.83
CA GLN A 328 -15.21 -5.20 -32.43
C GLN A 328 -15.42 -4.52 -31.08
N LEU A 329 -16.62 -3.99 -30.81
CA LEU A 329 -16.93 -3.39 -29.51
C LEU A 329 -16.94 -4.41 -28.38
N ASN A 330 -17.27 -5.68 -28.62
CA ASN A 330 -17.10 -6.72 -27.60
C ASN A 330 -15.62 -7.01 -27.29
N LEU A 331 -14.71 -6.92 -28.27
CA LEU A 331 -13.27 -7.01 -28.01
C LEU A 331 -12.79 -5.81 -27.18
N TRP A 332 -13.15 -4.59 -27.61
CA TRP A 332 -12.83 -3.35 -26.91
C TRP A 332 -13.38 -3.31 -25.47
N PHE A 333 -14.63 -3.76 -25.29
CA PHE A 333 -15.25 -3.90 -23.97
C PHE A 333 -14.52 -4.90 -23.07
N ASN A 334 -14.12 -6.06 -23.59
CA ASN A 334 -13.41 -7.07 -22.80
C ASN A 334 -12.00 -6.61 -22.40
N LEU A 335 -11.33 -5.80 -23.24
CA LEU A 335 -10.04 -5.19 -22.91
C LEU A 335 -10.18 -4.14 -21.80
N LEU A 336 -11.14 -3.21 -21.92
CA LEU A 336 -11.29 -2.10 -20.98
C LEU A 336 -12.00 -2.48 -19.67
N ASN A 337 -12.99 -3.36 -19.68
CA ASN A 337 -13.84 -3.59 -18.51
C ASN A 337 -13.10 -4.18 -17.29
N GLY A 338 -11.90 -4.75 -17.50
CA GLY A 338 -11.04 -5.27 -16.43
C GLY A 338 -10.02 -4.27 -15.87
N THR A 339 -9.87 -3.07 -16.45
CA THR A 339 -8.83 -2.11 -16.05
C THR A 339 -9.23 -1.28 -14.84
N ASP A 340 -8.26 -0.87 -14.05
CA ASP A 340 -8.51 -0.16 -12.79
C ASP A 340 -9.09 1.24 -13.02
N GLN A 341 -8.73 1.92 -14.11
CA GLN A 341 -9.41 3.14 -14.57
C GLN A 341 -10.93 2.95 -14.69
N VAL A 342 -11.40 1.82 -15.26
CA VAL A 342 -12.83 1.50 -15.38
C VAL A 342 -13.45 1.14 -14.03
N LYS A 343 -12.73 0.41 -13.16
CA LYS A 343 -13.22 0.09 -11.80
C LYS A 343 -13.37 1.35 -10.95
N THR A 344 -12.41 2.26 -10.97
CA THR A 344 -12.45 3.57 -10.29
C THR A 344 -13.57 4.45 -10.84
N ASP A 345 -13.73 4.54 -12.17
CA ASP A 345 -14.85 5.30 -12.75
C ASP A 345 -16.22 4.71 -12.46
N ARG A 346 -16.32 3.38 -12.30
CA ARG A 346 -17.53 2.72 -11.78
C ARG A 346 -17.78 3.08 -10.31
N ARG A 347 -16.76 3.01 -9.44
CA ARG A 347 -16.85 3.42 -8.02
C ARG A 347 -17.38 4.86 -7.91
N ARG A 348 -16.85 5.79 -8.71
CA ARG A 348 -17.23 7.22 -8.74
C ARG A 348 -18.70 7.50 -9.10
N ILE A 349 -19.38 6.61 -9.83
CA ILE A 349 -20.82 6.75 -10.11
C ILE A 349 -21.71 5.92 -9.18
N GLN A 350 -21.15 4.90 -8.53
CA GLN A 350 -21.83 4.02 -7.56
C GLN A 350 -21.19 4.21 -6.16
N PRO A 351 -21.41 5.36 -5.49
CA PRO A 351 -20.96 5.54 -4.12
C PRO A 351 -21.62 4.53 -3.17
N HIS A 352 -20.89 4.16 -2.14
CA HIS A 352 -21.41 3.42 -0.99
C HIS A 352 -22.10 4.40 -0.02
N PRO A 353 -23.14 4.00 0.74
CA PRO A 353 -23.78 4.91 1.71
C PRO A 353 -22.85 5.47 2.77
N LEU A 354 -21.73 4.80 3.10
CA LEU A 354 -20.72 5.33 4.02
C LEU A 354 -19.90 6.48 3.42
N ASP A 355 -19.89 6.64 2.10
CA ASP A 355 -19.17 7.71 1.40
C ASP A 355 -19.85 9.06 1.55
N ARG A 356 -21.14 9.04 1.93
CA ARG A 356 -22.01 10.23 1.98
C ARG A 356 -22.34 10.65 3.41
N LEU A 357 -21.63 10.11 4.41
CA LEU A 357 -21.77 10.52 5.80
C LEU A 357 -21.39 11.99 5.95
N SER A 358 -22.24 12.75 6.64
CA SER A 358 -22.00 14.16 6.90
C SER A 358 -21.38 14.35 8.28
N PHE A 359 -20.25 15.06 8.33
CA PHE A 359 -19.54 15.39 9.57
C PHE A 359 -19.80 16.84 10.04
N VAL A 360 -20.63 17.61 9.31
CA VAL A 360 -20.96 19.01 9.58
C VAL A 360 -21.36 19.25 11.04
N THR A 361 -22.36 18.53 11.56
CA THR A 361 -22.80 18.70 12.96
C THR A 361 -21.75 18.26 13.97
N LEU A 362 -20.86 17.33 13.62
CA LEU A 362 -19.74 16.95 14.48
C LEU A 362 -18.75 18.10 14.59
N ARG A 363 -18.41 18.77 13.47
CA ARG A 363 -17.58 19.99 13.47
C ARG A 363 -18.26 21.14 14.20
N GLU A 364 -19.55 21.41 13.96
CA GLU A 364 -20.27 22.48 14.64
C GLU A 364 -20.34 22.29 16.17
N LEU A 365 -20.64 21.06 16.63
CA LEU A 365 -20.63 20.73 18.05
C LEU A 365 -19.22 20.76 18.63
N SER A 366 -18.21 20.26 17.92
CA SER A 366 -16.80 20.35 18.32
C SER A 366 -16.38 21.82 18.50
N ALA A 367 -16.54 22.66 17.48
CA ALA A 367 -16.21 24.07 17.51
C ALA A 367 -16.98 24.85 18.60
N LYS A 368 -18.19 24.42 18.94
CA LYS A 368 -18.95 24.98 20.07
C LYS A 368 -18.40 24.52 21.42
N LEU A 369 -18.07 23.23 21.57
CA LEU A 369 -17.50 22.68 22.80
C LEU A 369 -16.10 23.24 23.07
N VAL A 370 -15.27 23.43 22.04
CA VAL A 370 -13.98 24.13 22.12
C VAL A 370 -14.17 25.59 22.57
N LYS A 371 -15.26 26.28 22.17
CA LYS A 371 -15.57 27.62 22.70
C LYS A 371 -15.99 27.61 24.18
N GLU A 372 -16.62 26.54 24.65
CA GLU A 372 -17.05 26.39 26.05
C GLU A 372 -15.94 25.85 26.97
N ARG A 373 -15.04 25.03 26.43
CA ARG A 373 -13.90 24.37 27.09
C ARG A 373 -12.74 24.26 26.09
N PRO A 374 -12.00 25.35 25.85
CA PRO A 374 -10.90 25.30 24.89
C PRO A 374 -9.81 24.34 25.37
N ALA A 375 -9.21 23.62 24.43
CA ALA A 375 -7.89 23.03 24.59
C ALA A 375 -6.86 24.12 24.95
N ALA A 376 -5.67 23.72 25.36
CA ALA A 376 -4.62 24.65 25.78
C ALA A 376 -3.89 25.32 24.60
N ILE A 377 -4.65 25.70 23.56
CA ILE A 377 -4.21 26.37 22.33
C ILE A 377 -3.15 27.43 22.62
N GLY A 378 -2.08 27.42 21.82
CA GLY A 378 -1.02 28.40 21.89
C GLY A 378 -1.53 29.82 21.66
N LYS A 379 -1.56 30.61 22.74
CA LYS A 379 -1.93 32.04 22.71
C LYS A 379 -0.72 32.96 22.91
N ALA A 380 0.47 32.37 22.94
CA ALA A 380 1.70 33.13 22.82
C ALA A 380 1.73 33.77 21.43
N PRO A 381 2.12 35.05 21.28
CA PRO A 381 2.43 35.57 19.97
C PRO A 381 3.66 34.82 19.44
N LEU A 382 3.66 34.46 18.16
CA LEU A 382 4.81 33.86 17.50
C LEU A 382 5.95 34.90 17.45
N LYS A 383 7.16 34.51 17.85
CA LYS A 383 8.31 35.41 17.99
C LYS A 383 9.50 34.90 17.20
N PHE A 384 10.09 35.75 16.38
CA PHE A 384 11.24 35.40 15.57
C PHE A 384 12.46 36.30 15.83
N GLU A 385 13.59 35.69 16.17
CA GLU A 385 14.89 36.36 16.22
C GLU A 385 15.52 36.42 14.81
N HIS A 386 16.17 37.54 14.47
CA HIS A 386 16.85 37.67 13.18
C HIS A 386 18.27 37.09 13.24
N TRP A 387 18.49 36.02 12.47
CA TRP A 387 19.82 35.47 12.20
C TRP A 387 20.31 35.92 10.82
N ALA A 388 21.55 36.40 10.76
CA ALA A 388 22.14 36.96 9.55
C ALA A 388 22.54 35.84 8.56
N GLY A 389 22.07 35.93 7.31
CA GLY A 389 22.38 34.97 6.26
C GLY A 389 23.32 35.48 5.16
N GLY A 390 23.46 34.67 4.11
CA GLY A 390 24.32 34.93 2.96
C GLY A 390 23.90 36.13 2.10
N LYS A 391 24.89 36.91 1.65
CA LYS A 391 24.70 38.06 0.75
C LYS A 391 24.89 37.63 -0.70
N VAL A 392 23.77 37.43 -1.38
CA VAL A 392 23.70 36.95 -2.77
C VAL A 392 22.89 37.98 -3.58
N PRO A 393 23.55 38.95 -4.25
CA PRO A 393 22.89 39.86 -5.17
C PRO A 393 22.16 39.08 -6.27
N ASP A 394 21.00 39.57 -6.71
CA ASP A 394 20.17 38.96 -7.76
C ASP A 394 19.79 37.48 -7.52
N MET A 395 19.72 37.06 -6.25
CA MET A 395 19.17 35.78 -5.82
C MET A 395 17.71 35.60 -6.28
N VAL A 396 17.44 34.42 -6.81
CA VAL A 396 16.11 33.97 -7.28
C VAL A 396 15.40 33.15 -6.22
N THR A 397 16.10 32.19 -5.63
CA THR A 397 15.65 31.35 -4.51
C THR A 397 16.85 30.79 -3.72
N ALA A 398 16.55 30.23 -2.55
CA ALA A 398 17.45 29.38 -1.78
C ALA A 398 16.65 28.24 -1.14
N ALA A 399 17.33 27.15 -0.81
CA ALA A 399 16.77 25.93 -0.22
C ALA A 399 17.74 25.35 0.83
N THR A 400 17.25 24.46 1.69
CA THR A 400 18.08 23.70 2.63
C THR A 400 18.63 22.40 2.03
N ILE A 401 19.80 21.97 2.52
CA ILE A 401 20.43 20.69 2.18
C ILE A 401 21.37 20.29 3.33
N ASP A 402 21.47 19.01 3.66
CA ASP A 402 22.47 18.48 4.60
C ASP A 402 23.60 17.83 3.78
N ILE A 403 24.78 18.46 3.71
CA ILE A 403 25.88 18.02 2.81
C ILE A 403 26.89 17.12 3.49
N ASP A 404 27.11 17.26 4.81
CA ASP A 404 28.07 16.45 5.56
C ASP A 404 27.44 15.47 6.56
N LEU A 405 26.11 15.40 6.54
CA LEU A 405 25.24 14.38 7.14
C LEU A 405 25.22 14.42 8.68
N ASP A 406 25.44 15.61 9.24
CA ASP A 406 25.49 15.87 10.69
C ASP A 406 24.13 16.28 11.30
N LEU A 407 23.07 16.36 10.47
CA LEU A 407 21.71 16.81 10.78
C LEU A 407 21.54 18.33 10.99
N GLN A 408 22.55 19.16 10.72
CA GLN A 408 22.41 20.61 10.62
C GLN A 408 22.21 21.03 9.15
N PRO A 409 21.13 21.73 8.79
CA PRO A 409 20.88 22.10 7.39
C PRO A 409 21.80 23.24 6.92
N GLU A 410 22.58 23.00 5.87
CA GLU A 410 23.17 24.07 5.04
C GLU A 410 22.13 24.80 4.19
N VAL A 411 22.53 25.95 3.64
CA VAL A 411 21.72 26.72 2.69
C VAL A 411 22.40 26.75 1.32
N ILE A 412 21.71 26.26 0.29
CA ILE A 412 22.09 26.40 -1.11
C ILE A 412 21.27 27.52 -1.77
N SER A 413 21.93 28.40 -2.51
CA SER A 413 21.30 29.60 -3.10
C SER A 413 21.62 29.74 -4.58
N VAL A 414 20.69 30.24 -5.38
CA VAL A 414 20.87 30.43 -6.84
C VAL A 414 20.55 31.86 -7.29
N THR A 415 21.41 32.42 -8.14
CA THR A 415 21.23 33.73 -8.79
C THR A 415 20.51 33.62 -10.13
N SER A 416 19.93 34.72 -10.61
CA SER A 416 19.28 34.77 -11.93
C SER A 416 20.20 34.45 -13.11
N ALA A 417 21.52 34.55 -12.91
CA ALA A 417 22.54 34.21 -13.91
C ALA A 417 22.98 32.72 -13.89
N GLY A 418 22.44 31.89 -12.98
CA GLY A 418 22.83 30.47 -12.87
C GLY A 418 24.01 30.19 -11.94
N ARG A 419 24.48 31.20 -11.19
CA ARG A 419 25.48 30.97 -10.14
C ARG A 419 24.84 30.36 -8.90
N LEU A 420 25.28 29.18 -8.52
CA LEU A 420 25.04 28.54 -7.23
C LEU A 420 26.08 28.98 -6.20
N GLU A 421 25.64 29.24 -4.97
CA GLU A 421 26.50 29.46 -3.81
C GLU A 421 25.96 28.63 -2.64
N LEU A 422 26.79 27.70 -2.15
CA LEU A 422 26.52 26.83 -1.01
C LEU A 422 27.11 27.45 0.26
N TRP A 423 26.33 27.49 1.34
CA TRP A 423 26.64 28.16 2.59
C TRP A 423 26.54 27.19 3.77
N GLN A 424 27.56 27.19 4.62
CA GLN A 424 27.61 26.40 5.85
C GLN A 424 27.84 27.32 7.05
N ALA A 425 27.21 26.99 8.18
CA ALA A 425 27.41 27.67 9.44
C ALA A 425 28.83 27.41 10.01
N ALA A 426 29.26 28.21 10.97
CA ALA A 426 30.49 27.96 11.70
C ALA A 426 30.22 26.93 12.80
N ALA A 427 31.03 25.88 12.88
CA ALA A 427 30.88 24.78 13.85
C ALA A 427 30.95 25.17 15.36
N ASN A 428 31.10 26.46 15.68
CA ASN A 428 31.02 27.00 17.05
C ASN A 428 30.02 28.17 17.19
N ASP A 429 29.36 28.59 16.10
CA ASP A 429 28.40 29.70 16.06
C ASP A 429 27.42 29.50 14.88
N PRO A 430 26.17 29.04 15.13
CA PRO A 430 25.18 28.81 14.07
C PRO A 430 24.70 30.12 13.39
N THR A 431 25.11 31.29 13.91
CA THR A 431 24.80 32.59 13.32
C THR A 431 25.85 33.09 12.33
N GLU A 432 27.05 32.48 12.28
CA GLU A 432 28.13 32.86 11.36
C GLU A 432 28.16 31.96 10.11
N TRP A 433 27.62 32.46 9.00
CA TRP A 433 27.54 31.72 7.73
C TRP A 433 28.67 32.08 6.75
N ARG A 434 29.24 31.07 6.10
CA ARG A 434 30.30 31.22 5.08
C ARG A 434 29.97 30.42 3.82
N SER A 435 30.29 30.98 2.65
CA SER A 435 30.21 30.22 1.39
C SER A 435 31.34 29.19 1.33
N VAL A 436 30.98 27.92 1.12
CA VAL A 436 31.89 26.76 1.10
C VAL A 436 32.03 26.09 -0.26
N ALA A 437 31.16 26.43 -1.22
CA ALA A 437 31.30 26.04 -2.63
C ALA A 437 30.54 27.03 -3.53
N GLN A 438 31.00 27.18 -4.78
CA GLN A 438 30.35 28.00 -5.80
C GLN A 438 30.48 27.34 -7.17
N LEU A 439 29.39 27.32 -7.95
CA LEU A 439 29.36 26.77 -9.30
C LEU A 439 28.57 27.71 -10.23
N ASP A 440 29.02 27.88 -11.47
CA ASP A 440 28.24 28.51 -12.53
C ASP A 440 27.66 27.40 -13.41
N VAL A 441 26.33 27.25 -13.44
CA VAL A 441 25.69 26.17 -14.24
C VAL A 441 25.62 26.51 -15.74
N GLY A 442 26.03 27.71 -16.15
CA GLY A 442 26.11 28.11 -17.55
C GLY A 442 24.76 28.39 -18.22
N MET A 443 23.69 28.65 -17.45
CA MET A 443 22.39 29.06 -17.96
C MET A 443 21.62 29.95 -16.95
N PRO A 444 20.72 30.85 -17.39
CA PRO A 444 19.87 31.64 -16.48
C PRO A 444 18.92 30.75 -15.67
N ALA A 445 18.74 31.03 -14.38
CA ALA A 445 17.90 30.25 -13.48
C ALA A 445 16.60 30.97 -13.08
N THR A 446 15.51 30.23 -12.97
CA THR A 446 14.22 30.66 -12.39
C THR A 446 13.86 29.88 -11.13
N GLY A 447 14.50 28.75 -10.85
CA GLY A 447 14.33 28.01 -9.61
C GLY A 447 15.43 26.96 -9.35
N LEU A 448 15.25 26.25 -8.24
CA LEU A 448 16.14 25.23 -7.70
C LEU A 448 15.27 24.15 -7.05
N LEU A 449 15.59 22.88 -7.28
CA LEU A 449 15.03 21.73 -6.57
C LEU A 449 16.18 20.96 -5.90
N VAL A 450 15.95 20.51 -4.67
CA VAL A 450 16.83 19.59 -3.93
C VAL A 450 16.12 18.24 -3.89
N ALA A 451 16.73 17.19 -4.43
CA ALA A 451 16.10 15.88 -4.54
C ALA A 451 17.14 14.76 -4.52
N ASP A 452 16.85 13.64 -3.86
CA ASP A 452 17.71 12.47 -3.90
C ASP A 452 17.50 11.68 -5.21
N LEU A 453 18.11 12.19 -6.28
CA LEU A 453 18.12 11.56 -7.60
C LEU A 453 19.29 10.58 -7.78
N PHE A 454 20.07 10.29 -6.73
CA PHE A 454 21.29 9.51 -6.87
C PHE A 454 21.40 8.37 -5.88
N MET A 455 21.11 7.18 -6.40
CA MET A 455 21.50 5.88 -5.84
C MET A 455 23.02 5.79 -5.62
N VAL A 456 23.47 6.30 -4.48
CA VAL A 456 24.76 5.94 -3.90
C VAL A 456 24.61 4.54 -3.34
N ASP A 457 24.88 3.55 -4.18
CA ASP A 457 24.94 2.13 -3.82
C ASP A 457 25.64 1.97 -2.47
N ALA A 458 24.87 1.52 -1.47
CA ALA A 458 25.36 1.29 -0.13
C ALA A 458 26.48 0.24 -0.07
N SER A 459 26.84 -0.41 -1.18
CA SER A 459 27.96 -1.31 -1.30
C SER A 459 29.28 -0.62 -1.66
N ASP A 460 29.25 0.55 -2.34
CA ASP A 460 30.45 1.16 -2.90
C ASP A 460 31.46 1.47 -1.77
N PRO A 461 32.68 0.92 -1.80
CA PRO A 461 33.70 1.20 -0.78
C PRO A 461 34.19 2.66 -0.79
N ARG A 462 33.74 3.49 -1.74
CA ARG A 462 34.00 4.94 -1.85
C ARG A 462 32.85 5.80 -1.29
N ARG A 463 31.74 5.19 -0.83
CA ARG A 463 30.58 5.90 -0.26
C ARG A 463 30.96 6.73 0.96
N LEU A 464 30.17 7.76 1.24
CA LEU A 464 30.23 8.49 2.49
C LEU A 464 29.88 7.57 3.67
N GLN A 465 30.74 7.54 4.69
CA GLN A 465 30.50 6.85 5.95
C GLN A 465 30.86 7.80 7.10
N ILE A 466 29.89 8.11 7.95
CA ILE A 466 30.16 8.80 9.22
C ILE A 466 30.62 7.76 10.24
N LEU A 467 31.82 7.95 10.76
CA LEU A 467 32.33 7.20 11.91
C LEU A 467 31.97 7.92 13.21
N ALA A 468 31.41 7.17 14.17
CA ALA A 468 31.04 7.66 15.50
C ALA A 468 32.14 8.49 16.18
N ARG A 469 31.81 9.68 16.72
CA ARG A 469 32.78 10.55 17.42
C ARG A 469 32.71 10.46 18.95
N GLY A 470 32.38 9.31 19.52
CA GLY A 470 32.61 9.02 20.95
C GLY A 470 31.52 8.18 21.61
N GLU A 471 31.63 8.00 22.93
CA GLU A 471 30.66 7.24 23.73
C GLU A 471 29.39 8.06 24.08
N ASP A 472 29.45 9.39 24.05
CA ASP A 472 28.30 10.29 24.28
C ASP A 472 27.52 10.61 22.98
N ASP A 473 28.00 10.10 21.84
CA ASP A 473 27.51 10.46 20.50
C ASP A 473 26.32 9.58 20.09
N ALA A 474 25.19 9.72 20.81
CA ALA A 474 23.96 8.97 20.55
C ALA A 474 23.43 9.14 19.11
N HIS A 475 23.83 10.23 18.44
CA HIS A 475 23.51 10.56 17.05
C HIS A 475 24.59 10.12 16.05
N ALA A 476 25.51 9.21 16.40
CA ALA A 476 26.48 8.70 15.46
C ALA A 476 26.65 7.18 15.57
N SER A 477 25.61 6.43 15.19
CA SER A 477 25.78 4.99 14.97
C SER A 477 26.61 4.76 13.70
N ALA A 478 27.55 3.80 13.75
CA ALA A 478 28.28 3.34 12.56
C ALA A 478 27.40 2.58 11.53
N SER A 479 26.07 2.62 11.73
CA SER A 479 25.01 2.09 10.87
C SER A 479 24.14 3.22 10.26
N ARG A 480 24.56 4.48 10.33
CA ARG A 480 23.94 5.58 9.58
C ARG A 480 24.29 5.45 8.09
N HIS A 481 23.31 4.99 7.30
CA HIS A 481 23.29 5.21 5.86
C HIS A 481 22.52 6.51 5.60
N SER A 482 23.13 7.44 4.85
CA SER A 482 22.47 8.67 4.37
C SER A 482 23.07 9.11 3.05
N THR A 483 22.22 9.54 2.12
CA THR A 483 22.57 10.00 0.77
C THR A 483 22.67 11.52 0.74
N ILE A 484 23.58 12.10 -0.04
CA ILE A 484 23.58 13.54 -0.29
C ILE A 484 22.64 13.83 -1.46
N PRO A 485 21.60 14.68 -1.29
CA PRO A 485 20.72 15.05 -2.38
C PRO A 485 21.46 15.69 -3.57
N SER A 486 20.96 15.44 -4.77
CA SER A 486 21.34 16.19 -5.97
C SER A 486 20.58 17.51 -6.06
N LEU A 487 21.12 18.45 -6.82
CA LEU A 487 20.51 19.76 -7.08
C LEU A 487 20.08 19.86 -8.53
N LEU A 488 18.88 20.38 -8.81
CA LEU A 488 18.43 20.73 -10.15
C LEU A 488 18.23 22.23 -10.24
N VAL A 489 19.08 22.90 -11.00
CA VAL A 489 18.85 24.29 -11.40
C VAL A 489 18.02 24.26 -12.68
N TYR A 490 16.94 25.03 -12.73
CA TYR A 490 16.06 25.10 -13.89
C TYR A 490 15.74 26.53 -14.31
N GLY A 491 15.44 26.71 -15.59
CA GLY A 491 15.28 28.02 -16.22
C GLY A 491 14.73 28.00 -17.64
N PRO A 492 14.72 29.16 -18.32
CA PRO A 492 14.23 29.30 -19.68
C PRO A 492 15.01 28.44 -20.70
N GLU A 493 16.29 28.18 -20.42
CA GLU A 493 17.20 27.39 -21.27
C GLU A 493 17.25 25.89 -20.90
N GLY A 494 16.42 25.45 -19.95
CA GLY A 494 16.27 24.04 -19.58
C GLY A 494 16.62 23.73 -18.12
N ILE A 495 17.19 22.54 -17.91
CA ILE A 495 17.58 22.00 -16.60
C ILE A 495 19.09 21.67 -16.59
N ARG A 496 19.74 21.86 -15.44
CA ARG A 496 21.08 21.34 -15.14
C ARG A 496 21.05 20.59 -13.81
N LEU A 497 21.39 19.31 -13.87
CA LEU A 497 21.69 18.51 -12.70
C LEU A 497 23.09 18.89 -12.17
N VAL A 498 23.20 19.05 -10.86
CA VAL A 498 24.45 19.35 -10.15
C VAL A 498 24.63 18.32 -9.04
N ALA A 499 25.74 17.60 -9.09
CA ALA A 499 26.15 16.68 -8.05
C ALA A 499 26.83 17.44 -6.89
N VAL A 500 26.57 16.98 -5.67
CA VAL A 500 27.09 17.56 -4.42
C VAL A 500 28.02 16.56 -3.75
N ASP A 501 29.15 17.03 -3.21
CA ASP A 501 30.10 16.21 -2.46
C ASP A 501 30.58 16.97 -1.21
N GLY A 502 29.95 16.72 -0.07
CA GLY A 502 30.28 17.36 1.21
C GLY A 502 31.44 16.72 1.97
N ARG A 503 32.11 15.69 1.43
CA ARG A 503 33.21 14.98 2.13
C ARG A 503 34.24 15.96 2.69
N ALA A 504 34.61 15.79 3.96
CA ALA A 504 35.54 16.69 4.66
C ALA A 504 36.94 16.84 4.02
N GLY A 505 37.32 15.93 3.10
CA GLY A 505 38.56 16.00 2.31
C GLY A 505 38.44 16.68 0.94
N VAL A 506 37.23 17.04 0.51
CA VAL A 506 36.96 17.58 -0.84
C VAL A 506 37.11 19.11 -0.87
N PRO A 507 37.94 19.67 -1.76
CA PRO A 507 38.12 21.11 -1.92
C PRO A 507 36.81 21.84 -2.25
N PRO A 508 36.60 23.08 -1.77
CA PRO A 508 35.44 23.93 -2.10
C PRO A 508 35.03 23.96 -3.58
N GLU A 509 36.01 23.94 -4.48
CA GLU A 509 35.86 23.94 -5.93
C GLU A 509 35.41 22.60 -6.55
N GLU A 510 35.50 21.50 -5.80
CA GLU A 510 35.09 20.14 -6.21
C GLU A 510 33.76 19.71 -5.56
N ARG A 511 33.28 20.44 -4.54
CA ARG A 511 32.03 20.14 -3.81
C ARG A 511 30.75 20.24 -4.63
N LEU A 512 30.77 20.98 -5.75
CA LEU A 512 29.65 21.15 -6.68
C LEU A 512 30.15 20.91 -8.09
N SER A 513 29.53 19.98 -8.83
CA SER A 513 29.94 19.63 -10.20
C SER A 513 28.75 19.32 -11.09
N LEU A 514 28.89 19.59 -12.39
CA LEU A 514 27.98 19.06 -13.40
C LEU A 514 28.41 17.61 -13.71
N PRO A 515 27.48 16.64 -13.80
CA PRO A 515 27.81 15.26 -14.18
C PRO A 515 28.24 15.18 -15.65
N ASP A 516 29.15 14.26 -15.95
CA ASP A 516 29.56 13.93 -17.33
C ASP A 516 28.51 13.02 -18.00
N GLY A 517 28.18 13.31 -19.27
CA GLY A 517 27.30 12.46 -20.10
C GLY A 517 25.95 13.11 -20.45
N GLU A 518 25.12 12.36 -21.19
CA GLU A 518 23.73 12.74 -21.45
C GLU A 518 22.84 12.22 -20.31
N THR A 519 21.98 13.09 -19.80
CA THR A 519 21.05 12.84 -18.69
C THR A 519 19.65 12.46 -19.16
N GLY A 520 19.31 12.68 -20.43
CA GLY A 520 17.94 12.58 -20.95
C GLY A 520 17.12 13.86 -20.76
N LEU A 521 17.64 14.87 -20.06
CA LEU A 521 16.99 16.16 -19.82
C LEU A 521 17.41 17.25 -20.81
N GLU A 522 18.26 16.93 -21.80
CA GLU A 522 18.85 17.89 -22.74
C GLU A 522 17.81 18.61 -23.63
N ASN A 523 16.67 17.96 -23.86
CA ASN A 523 15.54 18.48 -24.66
C ASN A 523 14.45 19.14 -23.81
N VAL A 524 14.75 19.49 -22.55
CA VAL A 524 13.86 20.28 -21.69
C VAL A 524 14.19 21.76 -21.85
N ASP A 525 13.19 22.59 -22.15
CA ASP A 525 13.30 24.05 -22.20
C ASP A 525 12.15 24.75 -21.46
N GLN A 526 12.26 26.07 -21.29
CA GLN A 526 11.18 26.94 -20.77
C GLN A 526 10.53 26.46 -19.45
N VAL A 527 11.34 25.97 -18.50
CA VAL A 527 10.86 25.39 -17.25
C VAL A 527 10.24 26.43 -16.34
N ILE A 528 9.06 26.12 -15.81
CA ILE A 528 8.28 26.93 -14.87
C ILE A 528 8.56 26.44 -13.44
N THR A 529 8.38 25.13 -13.21
CA THR A 529 8.57 24.49 -11.91
C THR A 529 8.95 23.02 -12.10
N ALA A 530 9.54 22.42 -11.06
CA ALA A 530 9.85 21.00 -11.00
C ALA A 530 9.58 20.44 -9.58
N ALA A 531 9.23 19.16 -9.50
CA ALA A 531 9.11 18.38 -8.27
C ALA A 531 9.71 16.99 -8.48
N ALA A 532 9.91 16.23 -7.40
CA ALA A 532 10.44 14.86 -7.45
C ALA A 532 9.65 13.93 -6.53
N GLY A 533 9.38 12.71 -7.00
CA GLY A 533 8.59 11.67 -6.33
C GLY A 533 8.83 10.32 -6.99
N ASP A 534 8.59 9.24 -6.26
CA ASP A 534 8.75 7.85 -6.70
C ASP A 534 7.43 7.40 -7.37
N LEU A 535 7.28 7.65 -8.67
CA LEU A 535 5.96 7.57 -9.34
C LEU A 535 5.54 6.16 -9.71
N GLU A 536 6.51 5.23 -9.76
CA GLU A 536 6.26 3.82 -10.05
C GLU A 536 6.58 2.86 -8.89
N GLY A 537 7.04 3.36 -7.74
CA GLY A 537 7.25 2.57 -6.52
C GLY A 537 8.56 1.76 -6.49
N ASP A 538 9.50 2.05 -7.39
CA ASP A 538 10.75 1.29 -7.59
C ASP A 538 11.91 1.70 -6.64
N GLY A 539 11.69 2.78 -5.89
CA GLY A 539 12.64 3.32 -4.92
C GLY A 539 13.62 4.34 -5.48
N ASP A 540 13.46 4.81 -6.73
CA ASP A 540 14.13 5.99 -7.27
C ASP A 540 13.18 7.20 -7.31
N LEU A 541 13.72 8.41 -7.17
CA LEU A 541 12.93 9.64 -7.35
C LEU A 541 12.94 10.08 -8.82
N ASP A 542 11.75 10.13 -9.41
CA ASP A 542 11.47 10.66 -10.74
C ASP A 542 11.37 12.19 -10.73
N LEU A 543 11.22 12.78 -11.92
CA LEU A 543 11.08 14.21 -12.12
C LEU A 543 9.77 14.59 -12.80
N ILE A 544 9.01 15.44 -12.11
CA ILE A 544 7.80 16.07 -12.61
C ILE A 544 8.17 17.49 -13.02
N ILE A 545 8.12 17.80 -14.31
CA ILE A 545 8.61 19.08 -14.86
C ILE A 545 7.49 19.80 -15.61
N SER A 546 7.19 21.04 -15.25
CA SER A 546 6.30 21.88 -16.05
C SER A 546 7.08 22.88 -16.91
N THR A 547 6.70 22.97 -18.19
CA THR A 547 7.30 23.85 -19.19
C THR A 547 6.24 24.69 -19.88
N ARG A 548 6.62 25.91 -20.31
CA ARG A 548 5.69 26.83 -21.00
C ARG A 548 5.20 26.32 -22.36
N ASN A 549 6.03 25.53 -23.05
CA ASN A 549 5.78 25.07 -24.41
C ASN A 549 5.04 23.73 -24.44
N HIS A 550 5.33 22.85 -23.48
CA HIS A 550 4.96 21.44 -23.52
C HIS A 550 4.07 21.01 -22.34
N GLY A 551 3.72 21.93 -21.43
CA GLY A 551 2.88 21.61 -20.27
C GLY A 551 3.64 20.81 -19.22
N LEU A 552 2.94 19.92 -18.51
CA LEU A 552 3.52 18.95 -17.60
C LEU A 552 4.21 17.83 -18.38
N ARG A 553 5.38 17.38 -17.92
CA ARG A 553 6.17 16.29 -18.49
C ARG A 553 6.68 15.42 -17.34
N LEU A 554 6.66 14.10 -17.49
CA LEU A 554 7.17 13.14 -16.50
C LEU A 554 8.45 12.49 -17.02
N PHE A 555 9.46 12.41 -16.16
CA PHE A 555 10.78 11.89 -16.48
C PHE A 555 11.19 10.84 -15.45
N ILE A 556 11.21 9.58 -15.87
CA ILE A 556 11.48 8.42 -15.02
C ILE A 556 12.97 8.20 -14.84
N ASN A 557 13.42 7.98 -13.61
CA ASN A 557 14.82 7.89 -13.22
C ASN A 557 15.33 6.46 -13.30
N ARG A 558 16.33 6.19 -14.15
CA ARG A 558 16.93 4.85 -14.27
C ARG A 558 17.82 4.44 -13.09
N GLY A 559 17.78 5.14 -11.96
CA GLY A 559 18.67 4.91 -10.81
C GLY A 559 20.16 5.15 -11.08
N ASN A 560 20.49 5.94 -12.11
CA ASN A 560 21.87 6.32 -12.48
C ASN A 560 22.03 7.82 -12.83
N ARG A 561 21.03 8.67 -12.54
CA ARG A 561 20.89 10.08 -12.98
C ARG A 561 20.67 10.28 -14.49
N THR A 562 20.27 9.23 -15.20
CA THR A 562 19.72 9.36 -16.54
C THR A 562 18.22 9.07 -16.51
N PHE A 563 17.48 9.79 -17.35
CA PHE A 563 16.03 9.79 -17.37
C PHE A 563 15.50 9.37 -18.73
N PHE A 564 14.24 8.94 -18.78
CA PHE A 564 13.43 8.94 -20.01
C PHE A 564 12.09 9.63 -19.78
N GLU A 565 11.59 10.28 -20.83
CA GLU A 565 10.29 10.96 -20.78
C GLU A 565 9.15 9.98 -21.04
N LEU A 566 8.04 10.11 -20.31
CA LEU A 566 6.79 9.42 -20.62
C LEU A 566 6.01 10.15 -21.71
N GLU A 567 5.70 9.44 -22.81
CA GLU A 567 4.90 9.98 -23.92
C GLU A 567 3.41 10.16 -23.55
N SER A 568 2.92 9.50 -22.49
CA SER A 568 1.50 9.42 -22.09
C SER A 568 0.91 10.72 -21.53
N ILE A 569 1.73 11.60 -20.94
CA ILE A 569 1.36 13.00 -20.59
C ILE A 569 2.08 13.99 -21.51
N GLY A 570 2.24 13.63 -22.78
CA GLY A 570 3.05 14.40 -23.72
C GLY A 570 2.44 15.76 -24.14
N PRO A 571 3.27 16.65 -24.73
CA PRO A 571 2.84 17.96 -25.23
C PRO A 571 1.76 17.93 -26.31
N ASP A 572 1.65 16.80 -27.02
CA ASP A 572 0.72 16.58 -28.12
C ASP A 572 -0.68 16.13 -27.63
N ASP A 573 -1.00 16.26 -26.34
CA ASP A 573 -2.40 16.32 -25.90
C ASP A 573 -3.00 17.74 -26.05
N PRO A 574 -3.78 18.01 -27.11
CA PRO A 574 -4.49 19.27 -27.25
C PRO A 574 -5.63 19.44 -26.22
N ALA A 575 -6.06 18.39 -25.52
CA ALA A 575 -7.12 18.43 -24.53
C ALA A 575 -6.64 18.73 -23.10
N SER A 576 -5.36 18.51 -22.78
CA SER A 576 -4.84 18.78 -21.43
C SER A 576 -5.10 20.25 -21.00
N PRO A 577 -5.85 20.46 -19.89
CA PRO A 577 -6.28 21.80 -19.46
C PRO A 577 -5.19 22.59 -18.72
N LEU A 578 -4.08 21.94 -18.34
CA LEU A 578 -3.09 22.44 -17.39
C LEU A 578 -1.76 22.73 -18.11
N ARG A 579 -1.63 23.94 -18.67
CA ARG A 579 -0.51 24.29 -19.58
C ARG A 579 0.57 25.16 -18.93
N ASN A 580 0.27 25.77 -17.80
CA ASN A 580 1.15 26.70 -17.09
C ASN A 580 1.18 26.33 -15.59
N VAL A 581 1.44 25.05 -15.30
CA VAL A 581 1.52 24.52 -13.93
C VAL A 581 2.66 25.22 -13.18
N SER A 582 2.31 25.81 -12.04
CA SER A 582 3.15 26.74 -11.30
C SER A 582 3.59 26.21 -9.93
N ALA A 583 2.83 25.26 -9.37
CA ALA A 583 3.18 24.49 -8.20
C ALA A 583 2.57 23.09 -8.28
N ILE A 584 3.23 22.13 -7.62
CA ILE A 584 2.97 20.69 -7.64
C ILE A 584 3.11 20.20 -6.20
N ALA A 585 2.17 19.39 -5.73
CA ALA A 585 2.27 18.60 -4.50
C ALA A 585 2.07 17.11 -4.86
N ILE A 586 2.82 16.24 -4.20
CA ILE A 586 2.80 14.79 -4.39
C ILE A 586 2.20 14.17 -3.13
N VAL A 587 1.24 13.26 -3.29
CA VAL A 587 0.51 12.62 -2.19
C VAL A 587 -0.34 11.48 -2.76
N ASP A 588 -0.56 10.41 -2.00
CA ASP A 588 -1.62 9.43 -2.24
C ASP A 588 -2.98 10.07 -1.88
N VAL A 589 -3.63 10.75 -2.86
CA VAL A 589 -4.78 11.65 -2.60
C VAL A 589 -6.01 10.89 -2.12
N ASP A 590 -6.27 9.71 -2.69
CA ASP A 590 -7.50 8.96 -2.44
C ASP A 590 -7.31 7.65 -1.64
N ARG A 591 -6.08 7.42 -1.15
CA ARG A 591 -5.68 6.36 -0.21
C ARG A 591 -5.74 4.95 -0.80
N ASP A 592 -5.42 4.77 -2.08
CA ASP A 592 -5.21 3.46 -2.71
C ASP A 592 -3.73 3.07 -2.99
N LEU A 593 -2.80 3.87 -2.44
CA LEU A 593 -1.35 3.64 -2.29
C LEU A 593 -0.43 4.13 -3.42
N ASP A 594 -0.97 4.60 -4.54
CA ASP A 594 -0.15 5.21 -5.59
C ASP A 594 0.01 6.74 -5.42
N LEU A 595 1.14 7.28 -5.91
CA LEU A 595 1.46 8.69 -5.73
C LEU A 595 0.84 9.54 -6.85
N ASP A 596 -0.16 10.32 -6.48
CA ASP A 596 -0.80 11.32 -7.32
C ASP A 596 -0.08 12.68 -7.30
N LEU A 597 -0.42 13.52 -8.29
CA LEU A 597 0.00 14.92 -8.33
C LEU A 597 -1.20 15.87 -8.22
N MET A 598 -1.22 16.69 -7.18
CA MET A 598 -2.08 17.86 -7.08
C MET A 598 -1.34 19.08 -7.63
N VAL A 599 -1.90 19.71 -8.65
CA VAL A 599 -1.23 20.79 -9.42
C VAL A 599 -2.09 22.04 -9.55
N VAL A 600 -1.47 23.21 -9.69
CA VAL A 600 -2.19 24.47 -9.96
C VAL A 600 -1.60 25.24 -11.14
N ASP A 601 -2.45 25.55 -12.12
CA ASP A 601 -2.09 26.39 -13.27
C ASP A 601 -2.10 27.87 -12.86
N GLY A 602 -0.96 28.54 -13.00
CA GLY A 602 -0.77 29.90 -12.51
C GLY A 602 -1.51 30.98 -13.33
N GLU A 603 -1.92 30.67 -14.56
CA GLU A 603 -2.59 31.62 -15.46
C GLU A 603 -4.12 31.49 -15.39
N SER A 604 -4.64 30.26 -15.45
CA SER A 604 -6.07 30.00 -15.30
C SER A 604 -6.51 30.11 -13.82
N GLY A 605 -5.60 29.76 -12.89
CA GLY A 605 -5.87 29.62 -11.46
C GLY A 605 -6.56 28.30 -11.09
N ARG A 606 -6.63 27.34 -12.01
CA ARG A 606 -7.36 26.08 -11.85
C ARG A 606 -6.48 25.02 -11.20
N VAL A 607 -7.08 24.23 -10.32
CA VAL A 607 -6.47 23.04 -9.73
C VAL A 607 -6.72 21.85 -10.64
N GLY A 608 -5.72 20.99 -10.77
CA GLY A 608 -5.83 19.70 -11.41
C GLY A 608 -5.29 18.58 -10.54
N TRP A 609 -5.73 17.37 -10.86
CA TRP A 609 -5.30 16.11 -10.28
C TRP A 609 -4.75 15.27 -11.42
N VAL A 610 -3.46 14.94 -11.37
CA VAL A 610 -2.87 13.91 -12.21
C VAL A 610 -2.97 12.62 -11.40
N GLU A 611 -3.98 11.84 -11.73
CA GLU A 611 -4.24 10.54 -11.12
C GLU A 611 -3.21 9.55 -11.66
N ASN A 612 -2.49 8.88 -10.77
CA ASN A 612 -1.64 7.74 -11.11
C ASN A 612 -2.55 6.51 -11.27
N LEU A 613 -2.20 5.61 -12.19
CA LEU A 613 -2.97 4.40 -12.51
C LEU A 613 -2.09 3.15 -12.46
N LEU A 614 -0.94 3.28 -11.77
CA LEU A 614 0.18 2.36 -11.73
C LEU A 614 0.81 2.09 -13.11
N HIS A 615 1.92 1.36 -13.13
CA HIS A 615 2.58 0.89 -14.35
C HIS A 615 2.85 2.00 -15.40
N LEU A 616 3.30 3.17 -14.92
CA LEU A 616 3.60 4.38 -15.70
C LEU A 616 2.40 4.96 -16.49
N GLN A 617 1.19 4.73 -16.00
CA GLN A 617 -0.06 5.22 -16.58
C GLN A 617 -0.67 6.32 -15.72
N PHE A 618 -1.17 7.38 -16.36
CA PHE A 618 -1.61 8.58 -15.66
C PHE A 618 -2.81 9.21 -16.37
N ARG A 619 -3.72 9.80 -15.59
CA ARG A 619 -4.88 10.53 -16.08
C ARG A 619 -4.92 11.94 -15.51
N VAL A 620 -4.76 12.93 -16.39
CA VAL A 620 -4.93 14.34 -16.03
C VAL A 620 -6.41 14.71 -15.93
N ARG A 621 -6.80 15.32 -14.81
CA ARG A 621 -8.14 15.88 -14.57
C ARG A 621 -8.01 17.34 -14.13
N GLU A 622 -9.01 18.14 -14.46
CA GLU A 622 -9.23 19.45 -13.83
C GLU A 622 -10.32 19.31 -12.76
N LEU A 623 -10.25 20.12 -11.70
CA LEU A 623 -11.27 20.17 -10.63
C LEU A 623 -12.14 21.42 -10.80
N PRO A 624 -13.16 21.42 -11.69
CA PRO A 624 -13.99 22.59 -11.98
C PRO A 624 -14.82 23.10 -10.81
N GLU A 625 -15.06 22.27 -9.79
CA GLU A 625 -15.76 22.61 -8.54
C GLU A 625 -14.94 23.52 -7.62
N LEU A 626 -13.61 23.61 -7.79
CA LEU A 626 -12.75 24.46 -6.99
C LEU A 626 -12.66 25.89 -7.56
N PRO A 627 -12.70 26.94 -6.71
CA PRO A 627 -12.63 28.33 -7.17
C PRO A 627 -11.27 28.65 -7.80
N ALA A 628 -11.27 29.33 -8.95
CA ALA A 628 -10.05 29.61 -9.70
C ALA A 628 -9.24 30.79 -9.12
N VAL A 629 -8.04 30.51 -8.58
CA VAL A 629 -7.16 31.51 -7.94
C VAL A 629 -6.05 31.93 -8.90
N ARG A 630 -6.29 32.96 -9.71
CA ARG A 630 -5.32 33.44 -10.72
C ARG A 630 -4.03 33.96 -10.08
N GLY A 631 -2.89 33.61 -10.68
CA GLY A 631 -1.58 33.94 -10.14
C GLY A 631 -1.20 33.11 -8.92
N ALA A 632 -1.88 31.97 -8.70
CA ALA A 632 -1.41 30.97 -7.76
C ALA A 632 0.01 30.50 -8.13
N ASN A 633 0.80 30.19 -7.11
CA ASN A 633 2.20 29.77 -7.20
C ASN A 633 2.60 28.84 -6.05
N ARG A 634 1.61 28.34 -5.30
CA ARG A 634 1.72 27.44 -4.15
C ARG A 634 0.54 26.49 -4.13
N ILE A 635 0.83 25.25 -3.73
CA ILE A 635 -0.13 24.22 -3.41
C ILE A 635 0.46 23.40 -2.25
N ARG A 636 -0.36 23.07 -1.25
CA ARG A 636 0.02 22.29 -0.06
C ARG A 636 -1.15 21.38 0.28
N VAL A 637 -0.83 20.11 0.50
CA VAL A 637 -1.76 19.09 0.99
C VAL A 637 -1.38 18.74 2.43
N GLY A 638 -2.38 18.49 3.29
CA GLY A 638 -2.20 18.08 4.67
C GLY A 638 -3.52 17.74 5.36
N ASP A 639 -3.46 17.10 6.53
CA ASP A 639 -4.65 16.82 7.37
C ASP A 639 -4.88 18.00 8.32
N PHE A 640 -5.56 19.06 7.84
CA PHE A 640 -5.71 20.31 8.59
C PHE A 640 -6.84 20.27 9.63
N ASP A 641 -7.88 19.44 9.44
CA ASP A 641 -8.98 19.29 10.41
C ASP A 641 -8.88 18.05 11.32
N GLY A 642 -8.00 17.09 11.01
CA GLY A 642 -7.84 15.84 11.75
C GLY A 642 -8.81 14.72 11.34
N ASN A 643 -9.42 14.81 10.15
CA ASN A 643 -10.45 13.86 9.69
C ASN A 643 -9.94 12.63 8.92
N VAL A 644 -8.61 12.47 8.78
CA VAL A 644 -7.94 11.39 8.02
C VAL A 644 -7.97 11.57 6.49
N SER A 645 -8.61 12.59 5.95
CA SER A 645 -8.51 12.97 4.52
C SER A 645 -7.38 13.96 4.25
N TRP A 646 -7.22 14.32 2.98
CA TRP A 646 -6.18 15.23 2.48
C TRP A 646 -6.79 16.56 2.03
N ASP A 647 -6.81 17.52 2.95
CA ASP A 647 -7.26 18.88 2.69
C ASP A 647 -6.25 19.63 1.80
N LEU A 648 -6.73 20.64 1.07
CA LEU A 648 -5.93 21.39 0.09
C LEU A 648 -5.88 22.88 0.41
N LEU A 649 -4.67 23.45 0.39
CA LEU A 649 -4.42 24.88 0.31
C LEU A 649 -3.71 25.22 -1.00
N TYR A 650 -4.28 26.11 -1.80
CA TYR A 650 -3.66 26.56 -3.06
C TYR A 650 -3.89 28.06 -3.26
N GLY A 651 -2.89 28.77 -3.76
CA GLY A 651 -3.00 30.23 -3.82
C GLY A 651 -1.75 30.98 -4.22
N GLY A 652 -1.84 32.30 -4.11
CA GLY A 652 -0.80 33.24 -4.53
C GLY A 652 -1.00 34.61 -3.88
N PRO A 653 -0.57 35.73 -4.49
CA PRO A 653 -0.47 37.03 -3.81
C PRO A 653 -1.76 37.60 -3.15
N ALA A 654 -2.94 37.28 -3.68
CA ALA A 654 -4.19 37.94 -3.27
C ALA A 654 -5.18 37.04 -2.52
N ARG A 655 -5.11 35.72 -2.75
CA ARG A 655 -6.08 34.74 -2.26
C ARG A 655 -5.42 33.38 -2.06
N VAL A 656 -5.94 32.63 -1.10
CA VAL A 656 -5.74 31.19 -0.93
C VAL A 656 -7.11 30.51 -0.91
N GLY A 657 -7.29 29.46 -1.71
CA GLY A 657 -8.40 28.54 -1.57
C GLY A 657 -8.08 27.51 -0.49
N LEU A 658 -9.03 27.28 0.43
CA LEU A 658 -9.00 26.23 1.45
C LEU A 658 -10.08 25.21 1.12
N VAL A 659 -9.70 23.97 0.93
CA VAL A 659 -10.60 22.87 0.58
C VAL A 659 -10.55 21.81 1.69
N HIS A 660 -11.70 21.49 2.26
CA HIS A 660 -11.84 20.35 3.16
C HIS A 660 -12.46 19.16 2.44
N THR A 661 -11.94 17.96 2.72
CA THR A 661 -12.26 16.75 1.98
C THR A 661 -12.61 15.59 2.90
N GLN A 662 -13.10 14.50 2.31
CA GLN A 662 -13.31 13.22 2.98
C GLN A 662 -12.78 12.06 2.12
N THR A 663 -12.19 11.05 2.77
CA THR A 663 -11.69 9.82 2.12
C THR A 663 -12.37 8.60 2.74
N PRO A 664 -13.61 8.26 2.33
CA PRO A 664 -14.43 7.24 3.01
C PRO A 664 -14.01 5.77 2.75
N GLU A 665 -13.30 5.52 1.65
CA GLU A 665 -12.74 4.25 1.18
C GLU A 665 -11.51 4.57 0.30
N ALA A 666 -10.56 3.65 0.16
CA ALA A 666 -9.49 3.74 -0.84
C ALA A 666 -10.04 3.92 -2.27
N GLY A 667 -9.41 4.76 -3.10
CA GLY A 667 -9.89 5.05 -4.45
C GLY A 667 -11.06 6.05 -4.48
N ARG A 668 -11.26 6.81 -3.39
CA ARG A 668 -12.37 7.77 -3.22
C ARG A 668 -11.97 8.99 -2.38
N TRP A 669 -11.66 10.11 -3.05
CA TRP A 669 -11.51 11.42 -2.42
C TRP A 669 -12.66 12.32 -2.87
N GLU A 670 -13.44 12.86 -1.91
CA GLU A 670 -14.54 13.80 -2.17
C GLU A 670 -14.28 15.16 -1.52
N ILE A 671 -14.53 16.23 -2.26
CA ILE A 671 -14.53 17.61 -1.74
C ILE A 671 -15.82 17.85 -0.96
N GLU A 672 -15.71 18.28 0.30
CA GLU A 672 -16.87 18.61 1.14
C GLU A 672 -17.16 20.12 1.12
N THR A 673 -16.13 20.96 1.29
CA THR A 673 -16.24 22.42 1.25
C THR A 673 -15.04 23.06 0.56
N ALA A 674 -15.25 24.10 -0.22
CA ALA A 674 -14.20 24.92 -0.82
C ALA A 674 -14.46 26.40 -0.53
N ASP A 675 -13.60 27.02 0.28
CA ASP A 675 -13.67 28.42 0.72
C ASP A 675 -12.49 29.24 0.16
N GLU A 676 -12.62 30.57 0.16
CA GLU A 676 -11.55 31.50 -0.25
C GLU A 676 -11.17 32.46 0.88
N ILE A 677 -9.88 32.57 1.15
CA ILE A 677 -9.29 33.50 2.12
C ILE A 677 -8.61 34.65 1.36
N GLU A 678 -9.18 35.86 1.43
CA GLU A 678 -8.53 37.06 0.88
C GLU A 678 -7.40 37.57 1.77
N HIS A 679 -6.27 37.94 1.16
CA HIS A 679 -5.14 38.55 1.87
C HIS A 679 -4.39 39.57 1.00
N GLY A 680 -3.59 40.44 1.65
CA GLY A 680 -2.80 41.47 0.98
C GLY A 680 -1.34 41.07 0.71
N GLY A 681 -1.08 39.78 0.51
CA GLY A 681 0.26 39.18 0.57
C GLY A 681 1.03 39.16 -0.75
N THR A 682 2.06 38.31 -0.78
CA THR A 682 2.77 37.91 -2.01
C THR A 682 3.01 36.40 -2.11
N ASP A 683 2.93 35.69 -0.99
CA ASP A 683 3.24 34.27 -0.86
C ASP A 683 2.64 33.73 0.47
N PHE A 684 2.52 32.42 0.62
CA PHE A 684 2.17 31.77 1.89
C PHE A 684 3.04 30.54 2.19
N LEU A 685 3.16 30.17 3.46
CA LEU A 685 3.77 28.94 3.94
C LEU A 685 2.96 28.39 5.11
N VAL A 686 2.98 27.07 5.32
CA VAL A 686 2.16 26.37 6.32
C VAL A 686 3.04 25.43 7.15
N ALA A 687 2.95 25.52 8.49
CA ALA A 687 3.64 24.67 9.45
C ALA A 687 3.03 24.81 10.86
N ASP A 688 3.39 23.92 11.78
CA ASP A 688 3.11 24.03 13.23
C ASP A 688 4.31 24.71 13.92
N TRP A 689 4.15 25.98 14.32
CA TRP A 689 5.26 26.79 14.86
C TRP A 689 5.28 26.91 16.40
N ASP A 690 4.22 26.55 17.12
CA ASP A 690 4.20 26.56 18.59
C ASP A 690 4.01 25.19 19.25
N ASN A 691 4.03 24.13 18.42
CA ASN A 691 3.87 22.72 18.78
C ASN A 691 2.50 22.39 19.40
N ASP A 692 1.46 23.16 19.06
CA ASP A 692 0.07 22.93 19.50
C ASP A 692 -0.72 21.95 18.59
N SER A 693 -0.04 21.32 17.63
CA SER A 693 -0.55 20.35 16.67
C SER A 693 -1.55 20.89 15.63
N TRP A 694 -1.85 22.18 15.65
CA TRP A 694 -2.55 22.84 14.55
C TRP A 694 -1.54 23.52 13.64
N GLN A 695 -1.85 23.61 12.34
CA GLN A 695 -0.96 24.28 11.41
C GLN A 695 -1.35 25.75 11.30
N GLU A 696 -0.37 26.65 11.33
CA GLU A 696 -0.57 28.03 10.94
C GLU A 696 -0.32 28.20 9.45
N MET A 697 -1.08 29.08 8.82
CA MET A 697 -0.73 29.69 7.54
C MET A 697 -0.10 31.06 7.79
N LEU A 698 1.17 31.20 7.44
CA LEU A 698 1.92 32.45 7.39
C LEU A 698 1.79 33.09 6.01
N VAL A 699 1.31 34.33 5.95
CA VAL A 699 1.21 35.15 4.74
C VAL A 699 2.04 36.41 4.89
N THR A 700 3.02 36.64 4.02
CA THR A 700 3.85 37.87 4.06
C THR A 700 3.38 38.93 3.08
N SER A 701 3.44 40.20 3.47
CA SER A 701 3.24 41.36 2.59
C SER A 701 4.27 42.47 2.81
N PRO A 702 4.47 43.39 1.84
CA PRO A 702 5.25 44.61 2.03
C PRO A 702 4.71 45.58 3.12
N ARG A 703 3.57 45.27 3.76
CA ARG A 703 2.96 46.05 4.85
C ARG A 703 2.96 45.33 6.21
N GLY A 704 3.53 44.13 6.29
CA GLY A 704 3.54 43.26 7.47
C GLY A 704 3.13 41.82 7.15
N ALA A 705 3.27 40.92 8.11
CA ALA A 705 2.78 39.55 8.02
C ALA A 705 1.32 39.44 8.53
N LEU A 706 0.57 38.51 7.96
CA LEU A 706 -0.72 38.04 8.44
C LEU A 706 -0.56 36.55 8.76
N TRP A 707 -1.01 36.14 9.94
CA TRP A 707 -0.94 34.76 10.41
C TRP A 707 -2.36 34.30 10.73
N GLN A 708 -2.70 33.10 10.29
CA GLN A 708 -3.96 32.45 10.62
C GLN A 708 -3.68 31.04 11.12
N ARG A 709 -4.20 30.66 12.30
CA ARG A 709 -4.31 29.25 12.66
C ARG A 709 -5.35 28.61 11.75
N LEU A 710 -5.02 27.47 11.16
CA LEU A 710 -5.98 26.59 10.50
C LEU A 710 -6.60 25.72 11.61
N LEU A 711 -7.89 25.91 11.88
CA LEU A 711 -8.65 25.07 12.80
C LEU A 711 -9.61 24.21 11.97
N GLY A 712 -10.00 23.05 12.50
CA GLY A 712 -10.85 22.14 11.74
C GLY A 712 -12.21 22.72 11.32
N GLY A 713 -12.56 22.54 10.05
CA GLY A 713 -13.71 23.15 9.39
C GLY A 713 -13.44 24.59 8.91
N THR A 714 -14.48 25.34 8.55
CA THR A 714 -14.37 26.68 7.90
C THR A 714 -13.86 27.81 8.80
N ALA A 715 -13.16 27.49 9.89
CA ALA A 715 -12.70 28.44 10.90
C ALA A 715 -11.18 28.62 10.83
N SER A 716 -10.74 29.84 10.50
CA SER A 716 -9.39 30.29 10.81
C SER A 716 -9.43 31.42 11.84
N GLU A 717 -8.40 31.52 12.70
CA GLU A 717 -8.27 32.63 13.65
C GLU A 717 -6.93 33.36 13.52
N PRO A 718 -6.91 34.70 13.60
CA PRO A 718 -5.68 35.47 13.43
C PRO A 718 -4.77 35.37 14.67
N ILE A 719 -3.54 34.92 14.47
CA ILE A 719 -2.49 34.91 15.51
C ILE A 719 -1.70 36.22 15.46
N ALA A 720 -1.30 36.73 16.63
CA ALA A 720 -0.34 37.83 16.72
C ALA A 720 1.08 37.31 16.49
N CYS A 721 1.85 37.93 15.60
CA CYS A 721 3.24 37.55 15.36
C CYS A 721 4.15 38.78 15.22
N GLU A 722 5.36 38.66 15.75
CA GLU A 722 6.43 39.64 15.62
C GLU A 722 7.44 39.15 14.56
N LEU A 723 7.18 39.51 13.29
CA LEU A 723 8.05 39.21 12.15
C LEU A 723 8.32 40.47 11.32
N ASP A 724 9.59 40.83 11.16
CA ASP A 724 10.03 41.93 10.29
C ASP A 724 9.68 41.66 8.81
N PRO A 725 9.42 42.69 7.98
CA PRO A 725 9.14 42.53 6.56
C PRO A 725 10.22 41.74 5.81
N VAL A 726 9.81 40.69 5.11
CA VAL A 726 10.64 39.86 4.22
C VAL A 726 10.16 39.98 2.77
N ARG A 727 11.02 39.61 1.81
CA ARG A 727 10.70 39.67 0.37
C ARG A 727 9.89 38.47 -0.10
N ARG A 728 10.21 37.28 0.43
CA ARG A 728 9.52 36.01 0.15
C ARG A 728 9.83 35.01 1.27
N LEU A 729 8.86 34.14 1.56
CA LEU A 729 9.07 32.91 2.33
C LEU A 729 9.77 31.88 1.46
N LEU A 730 10.61 31.01 2.05
CA LEU A 730 11.25 29.93 1.33
C LEU A 730 10.86 28.58 1.95
N GLU A 731 11.33 28.29 3.16
CA GLU A 731 11.15 27.00 3.84
C GLU A 731 10.98 27.19 5.35
N ALA A 732 10.38 26.20 6.03
CA ALA A 732 10.37 26.10 7.49
C ALA A 732 11.12 24.83 7.93
N VAL A 733 12.15 25.01 8.74
CA VAL A 733 13.12 23.97 9.13
C VAL A 733 13.66 24.33 10.52
N ASP A 734 13.91 23.36 11.39
CA ASP A 734 14.62 23.56 12.66
C ASP A 734 16.14 23.66 12.36
N PHE A 735 16.73 24.85 12.46
CA PHE A 735 18.15 25.06 12.12
C PHE A 735 19.11 24.81 13.30
N ASP A 736 18.62 24.78 14.54
CA ASP A 736 19.46 24.59 15.73
C ASP A 736 19.10 23.37 16.60
N ALA A 737 18.23 22.50 16.07
CA ALA A 737 17.76 21.26 16.67
C ALA A 737 17.10 21.48 18.05
N ASP A 738 16.35 22.59 18.19
CA ASP A 738 15.73 23.00 19.45
C ASP A 738 14.24 22.62 19.59
N GLY A 739 13.71 21.90 18.61
CA GLY A 739 12.35 21.36 18.55
C GLY A 739 11.30 22.35 18.06
N ARG A 740 11.73 23.46 17.44
CA ARG A 740 10.87 24.48 16.84
C ARG A 740 11.30 24.72 15.40
N LEU A 741 10.32 24.82 14.51
CA LEU A 741 10.58 25.20 13.13
C LEU A 741 10.93 26.69 13.04
N ASP A 742 12.03 27.03 12.37
CA ASP A 742 12.41 28.40 12.01
C ASP A 742 11.88 28.77 10.62
N LEU A 743 12.22 29.96 10.10
CA LEU A 743 11.96 30.33 8.70
C LEU A 743 13.25 30.66 7.95
N LEU A 744 13.47 30.00 6.81
CA LEU A 744 14.36 30.50 5.77
C LEU A 744 13.61 31.53 4.92
N VAL A 745 14.17 32.74 4.78
CA VAL A 745 13.50 33.86 4.10
C VAL A 745 14.41 34.61 3.12
N ALA A 746 13.83 35.05 2.00
CA ALA A 746 14.48 35.97 1.09
C ALA A 746 14.40 37.41 1.62
N VAL A 747 15.52 38.13 1.60
CA VAL A 747 15.64 39.52 2.05
C VAL A 747 16.23 40.41 0.94
N GLU A 748 16.42 41.70 1.21
CA GLU A 748 17.11 42.58 0.28
C GLU A 748 18.60 42.19 0.18
N GLY A 749 19.04 41.77 -1.01
CA GLY A 749 20.44 41.42 -1.28
C GLY A 749 20.90 40.02 -0.84
N GLY A 750 19.99 39.10 -0.51
CA GLY A 750 20.33 37.72 -0.16
C GLY A 750 19.21 36.98 0.58
N TRP A 751 19.62 36.07 1.48
CA TRP A 751 18.74 35.30 2.35
C TRP A 751 19.09 35.53 3.84
N ALA A 752 18.19 35.14 4.73
CA ALA A 752 18.38 35.18 6.18
C ALA A 752 17.52 34.13 6.87
N ILE A 753 17.84 33.81 8.12
CA ILE A 753 17.03 32.93 8.98
C ILE A 753 16.19 33.79 9.94
N ARG A 754 15.05 33.26 10.37
CA ARG A 754 14.19 33.80 11.42
C ARG A 754 14.00 32.69 12.44
N ARG A 755 14.78 32.73 13.52
CA ARG A 755 14.76 31.70 14.54
C ARG A 755 13.54 31.82 15.44
N ASN A 756 12.83 30.73 15.65
CA ASN A 756 11.62 30.66 16.45
C ASN A 756 11.93 30.65 17.94
N THR A 757 11.50 31.72 18.61
CA THR A 757 11.70 31.95 20.06
C THR A 757 10.36 31.98 20.80
N THR A 758 9.33 31.36 20.20
CA THR A 758 8.04 31.15 20.83
C THR A 758 8.18 30.15 21.97
N ASP A 759 7.57 30.45 23.13
CA ASP A 759 7.49 29.51 24.24
C ASP A 759 6.55 28.35 23.80
N PRO A 760 7.02 27.10 23.63
CA PRO A 760 6.22 26.03 23.05
C PRO A 760 5.07 25.61 23.98
N VAL A 761 3.95 25.20 23.38
CA VAL A 761 2.74 24.75 24.10
C VAL A 761 2.93 23.35 24.70
N GLY A 762 3.75 22.53 24.05
CA GLY A 762 4.07 21.19 24.50
C GLY A 762 5.31 20.60 23.83
N HIS A 763 5.31 19.28 23.79
CA HIS A 763 6.38 18.47 23.22
C HIS A 763 6.30 18.40 21.69
N HIS A 764 7.36 17.87 21.09
CA HIS A 764 7.45 17.65 19.65
C HIS A 764 7.90 16.23 19.31
N LEU A 765 7.86 15.91 18.02
CA LEU A 765 8.41 14.68 17.47
C LEU A 765 8.98 14.93 16.07
N GLY A 766 10.27 14.60 15.88
CA GLY A 766 10.87 14.48 14.55
C GLY A 766 10.77 13.05 14.04
N ALA A 767 10.29 12.84 12.83
CA ALA A 767 10.29 11.55 12.15
C ALA A 767 11.25 11.59 10.95
N ARG A 768 12.31 10.78 10.98
CA ARG A 768 13.24 10.59 9.87
C ARG A 768 13.28 9.12 9.48
N PHE A 769 13.16 8.84 8.18
CA PHE A 769 13.40 7.51 7.66
C PHE A 769 14.84 7.43 7.21
N ARG A 770 15.46 6.29 7.46
CA ARG A 770 16.72 5.93 6.82
C ARG A 770 16.40 4.86 5.81
N GLY A 771 16.85 5.05 4.57
CA GLY A 771 17.03 3.92 3.67
C GLY A 771 17.83 2.87 4.42
N ILE A 772 17.35 1.62 4.37
CA ILE A 772 18.16 0.48 4.77
C ILE A 772 19.47 0.54 3.96
N ASP A 773 20.59 0.01 4.48
CA ASP A 773 21.70 -0.32 3.59
C ASP A 773 21.13 -1.18 2.45
N ASP A 774 21.31 -0.81 1.17
CA ASP A 774 20.88 -1.65 0.04
C ASP A 774 21.45 -3.09 0.14
N ASN A 775 22.45 -3.28 1.02
CA ASN A 775 23.04 -4.54 1.39
C ASN A 775 22.57 -5.16 2.72
N HIS A 776 21.45 -4.74 3.31
CA HIS A 776 20.71 -5.58 4.24
C HIS A 776 19.76 -6.48 3.42
N PRO A 777 19.59 -7.77 3.77
CA PRO A 777 18.60 -8.64 3.13
C PRO A 777 17.17 -8.33 3.63
N ALA A 778 16.81 -7.05 3.65
CA ALA A 778 15.52 -6.51 4.05
C ALA A 778 15.01 -5.41 3.09
N SER A 779 15.73 -5.13 1.99
CA SER A 779 15.80 -3.78 1.42
C SER A 779 14.46 -3.21 0.94
N GLY A 780 13.56 -4.03 0.38
CA GLY A 780 12.16 -3.66 0.11
C GLY A 780 11.99 -2.23 -0.42
N ARG A 781 12.78 -1.89 -1.44
CA ARG A 781 13.40 -0.56 -1.54
C ARG A 781 12.41 0.57 -1.69
N ILE A 782 12.61 1.64 -0.92
CA ILE A 782 11.94 2.93 -1.04
C ILE A 782 13.05 3.96 -1.22
N ASN A 783 12.76 5.10 -1.88
CA ASN A 783 13.70 6.21 -1.93
C ASN A 783 14.24 6.58 -0.53
N HIS A 784 15.50 7.03 -0.45
CA HIS A 784 16.27 7.00 0.80
C HIS A 784 15.60 7.73 1.98
N TYR A 785 14.96 8.87 1.69
CA TYR A 785 14.29 9.71 2.69
C TYR A 785 12.80 9.40 2.85
N ALA A 786 12.28 8.40 2.13
CA ALA A 786 10.87 8.02 2.11
C ALA A 786 9.94 9.14 1.63
N VAL A 787 10.42 10.03 0.75
CA VAL A 787 9.63 11.10 0.12
C VAL A 787 8.40 10.51 -0.58
N GLY A 788 7.25 11.15 -0.42
CA GLY A 788 5.93 10.68 -0.86
C GLY A 788 5.19 9.83 0.18
N SER A 789 5.86 9.29 1.20
CA SER A 789 5.20 8.46 2.22
C SER A 789 4.21 9.26 3.07
N VAL A 790 3.16 8.59 3.52
CA VAL A 790 2.24 9.10 4.53
C VAL A 790 2.74 8.76 5.93
N LEU A 791 2.85 9.76 6.79
CA LEU A 791 3.08 9.59 8.23
C LEU A 791 1.84 9.94 9.02
N GLU A 792 1.50 9.09 9.99
CA GLU A 792 0.28 9.21 10.78
C GLU A 792 0.61 9.09 12.27
N LEU A 793 0.40 10.18 13.01
CA LEU A 793 0.68 10.24 14.44
C LEU A 793 -0.63 10.25 15.24
N ARG A 794 -0.68 9.41 16.28
CA ARG A 794 -1.75 9.42 17.30
C ARG A 794 -1.19 9.78 18.65
N PHE A 795 -1.79 10.75 19.32
CA PHE A 795 -1.39 11.22 20.66
C PHE A 795 -2.61 11.82 21.36
N GLY A 796 -2.82 11.52 22.65
CA GLY A 796 -4.03 11.96 23.34
C GLY A 796 -5.32 11.54 22.60
N PRO A 797 -6.29 12.46 22.38
CA PRO A 797 -7.44 12.25 21.51
C PRO A 797 -7.20 12.65 20.04
N HIS A 798 -5.98 13.01 19.65
CA HIS A 798 -5.65 13.58 18.34
C HIS A 798 -5.09 12.56 17.36
N TYR A 799 -5.33 12.85 16.10
CA TYR A 799 -4.75 12.22 14.93
C TYR A 799 -4.21 13.33 14.02
N ARG A 800 -3.05 13.10 13.41
CA ARG A 800 -2.45 13.96 12.38
C ARG A 800 -1.80 13.12 11.30
N ALA A 801 -2.03 13.47 10.04
CA ALA A 801 -1.28 12.94 8.91
C ALA A 801 -0.43 14.02 8.21
N GLU A 802 0.77 13.62 7.79
CA GLU A 802 1.70 14.43 7.00
C GLU A 802 2.28 13.62 5.85
N VAL A 803 2.67 14.29 4.77
CA VAL A 803 3.39 13.67 3.66
C VAL A 803 4.86 14.00 3.76
N ILE A 804 5.73 12.99 3.71
CA ILE A 804 7.17 13.19 3.74
C ILE A 804 7.59 13.91 2.46
N SER A 805 8.06 15.15 2.59
CA SER A 805 8.59 15.97 1.49
C SER A 805 10.03 16.42 1.72
N SER A 806 10.65 16.02 2.83
CA SER A 806 12.02 16.36 3.22
C SER A 806 12.62 15.27 4.12
N PRO A 807 13.94 15.27 4.40
CA PRO A 807 14.59 14.28 5.27
C PRO A 807 14.07 14.17 6.71
N THR A 808 13.23 15.09 7.20
CA THR A 808 12.65 15.03 8.56
C THR A 808 11.28 15.71 8.59
N THR A 809 10.27 14.98 9.05
CA THR A 809 8.90 15.47 9.23
C THR A 809 8.66 15.82 10.70
N HIS A 810 8.05 16.97 10.97
CA HIS A 810 7.82 17.50 12.32
C HIS A 810 6.36 17.36 12.76
N PHE A 811 6.14 17.03 14.03
CA PHE A 811 4.81 17.05 14.67
C PHE A 811 4.89 17.75 16.03
N GLY A 812 4.03 18.74 16.28
CA GLY A 812 3.72 19.22 17.63
C GLY A 812 2.69 18.33 18.34
N LEU A 813 2.73 18.31 19.68
CA LEU A 813 1.98 17.35 20.50
C LEU A 813 1.00 17.98 21.51
N ASP A 814 0.59 19.26 21.38
CA ASP A 814 -0.46 19.93 22.20
C ASP A 814 -0.39 19.63 23.72
N GLY A 815 0.82 19.71 24.28
CA GLY A 815 1.06 19.45 25.71
C GLY A 815 0.96 18.00 26.17
N PHE A 816 0.83 17.03 25.25
CA PHE A 816 0.81 15.59 25.58
C PHE A 816 2.23 15.03 25.77
N GLU A 817 2.47 14.43 26.93
CA GLU A 817 3.77 13.87 27.36
C GLU A 817 4.10 12.51 26.70
N GLN A 818 3.27 12.03 25.77
CA GLN A 818 3.46 10.78 25.03
C GLN A 818 2.58 10.71 23.78
N ALA A 819 3.15 10.26 22.67
CA ALA A 819 2.39 9.77 21.52
C ALA A 819 2.18 8.24 21.61
N SER A 820 1.03 7.76 21.14
CA SER A 820 0.60 6.36 21.19
C SER A 820 1.21 5.53 20.06
N THR A 821 1.17 6.05 18.83
CA THR A 821 1.72 5.39 17.63
C THR A 821 2.14 6.41 16.59
N LEU A 822 3.27 6.16 15.93
CA LEU A 822 3.60 6.73 14.62
C LEU A 822 3.53 5.61 13.58
N ARG A 823 2.72 5.76 12.53
CA ARG A 823 2.66 4.84 11.39
C ARG A 823 3.24 5.52 10.14
N ALA A 824 4.04 4.79 9.39
CA ALA A 824 4.50 5.15 8.05
C ALA A 824 3.86 4.23 7.01
N ILE A 825 3.53 4.79 5.85
CA ILE A 825 2.95 4.10 4.69
C ILE A 825 3.71 4.61 3.48
N PHE A 826 4.53 3.74 2.91
CA PHE A 826 5.51 4.10 1.91
C PHE A 826 4.93 4.04 0.48
N PRO A 827 5.51 4.76 -0.51
CA PRO A 827 5.06 4.80 -1.92
C PRO A 827 4.90 3.47 -2.64
N ASN A 828 5.32 2.36 -2.04
CA ASN A 828 5.16 1.01 -2.55
C ASN A 828 4.35 0.11 -1.60
N GLY A 829 3.45 0.70 -0.83
CA GLY A 829 2.45 0.02 -0.01
C GLY A 829 2.94 -0.67 1.25
N LEU A 830 4.26 -0.70 1.53
CA LEU A 830 4.76 -1.12 2.84
C LEU A 830 4.17 -0.24 3.94
N THR A 831 3.76 -0.84 5.06
CA THR A 831 3.39 -0.07 6.26
C THR A 831 4.16 -0.51 7.48
N GLN A 832 4.48 0.46 8.32
CA GLN A 832 5.33 0.28 9.50
C GLN A 832 4.74 1.08 10.66
N THR A 833 4.82 0.57 11.89
CA THR A 833 4.19 1.22 13.05
C THR A 833 5.06 1.14 14.29
N ILE A 834 5.58 2.30 14.69
CA ILE A 834 6.28 2.52 15.94
C ILE A 834 5.23 2.73 17.05
N ARG A 835 5.31 1.95 18.12
CA ARG A 835 4.42 2.07 19.29
C ARG A 835 5.09 2.84 20.41
N ASN A 836 4.36 3.77 21.02
CA ASN A 836 4.83 4.63 22.11
C ASN A 836 6.17 5.34 21.80
N PRO A 837 6.31 6.02 20.64
CA PRO A 837 7.56 6.68 20.28
C PRO A 837 8.02 7.69 21.35
N PRO A 838 9.35 7.85 21.56
CA PRO A 838 9.90 8.85 22.46
C PRO A 838 9.62 10.27 21.95
N ILE A 839 8.98 11.08 22.78
CA ILE A 839 8.78 12.51 22.55
C ILE A 839 10.09 13.31 22.70
N ASP A 840 10.10 14.54 22.18
CA ASP A 840 11.26 15.44 22.13
C ASP A 840 12.51 14.77 21.54
N SER A 841 12.32 14.00 20.47
CA SER A 841 13.39 13.26 19.82
C SER A 841 13.13 13.07 18.32
N ILE A 842 14.20 12.72 17.60
CA ILE A 842 14.13 12.24 16.22
C ILE A 842 14.06 10.71 16.27
N ILE A 843 12.97 10.13 15.76
CA ILE A 843 12.89 8.68 15.52
C ILE A 843 13.56 8.37 14.19
N GLU A 844 14.32 7.28 14.16
CA GLU A 844 14.99 6.77 12.97
C GLU A 844 14.61 5.29 12.78
N GLU A 845 13.82 5.00 11.75
CA GLU A 845 13.15 3.70 11.56
C GLU A 845 13.74 2.94 10.34
N GLU A 846 13.89 1.61 10.46
CA GLU A 846 14.40 0.70 9.42
C GLU A 846 13.24 0.12 8.59
N GLN A 847 13.24 0.30 7.26
CA GLN A 847 12.20 -0.26 6.36
C GLN A 847 12.22 -1.82 6.39
N THR A 848 11.22 -2.50 5.81
CA THR A 848 11.18 -3.99 5.81
C THR A 848 10.59 -4.59 4.52
N LEU A 849 10.91 -5.87 4.24
CA LEU A 849 10.41 -6.60 3.06
C LEU A 849 8.88 -6.71 3.01
N LYS A 850 8.35 -6.69 1.78
CA LYS A 850 6.92 -6.69 1.46
C LYS A 850 6.33 -8.07 1.11
N GLY A 851 7.09 -8.93 0.42
CA GLY A 851 6.60 -10.23 -0.09
C GLY A 851 7.57 -11.42 0.09
N SER A 852 6.99 -12.63 0.22
CA SER A 852 7.59 -13.97 0.15
C SER A 852 6.51 -15.04 0.45
N CYS A 853 6.36 -16.01 -0.45
CA CYS A 853 5.29 -17.00 -0.48
C CYS A 853 4.91 -17.72 0.85
N PRO A 854 3.68 -18.28 0.95
CA PRO A 854 3.11 -18.83 2.19
C PRO A 854 3.98 -19.81 2.98
N TYR A 855 3.87 -19.78 4.31
CA TYR A 855 4.73 -20.57 5.19
C TYR A 855 4.09 -21.86 5.69
N LEU A 856 4.86 -22.95 5.62
CA LEU A 856 4.51 -24.28 6.07
C LEU A 856 5.04 -24.57 7.48
N TYR A 857 4.18 -25.07 8.35
CA TYR A 857 4.54 -25.57 9.68
C TYR A 857 4.03 -27.00 9.90
N ALA A 858 4.75 -27.76 10.72
CA ALA A 858 4.37 -29.12 11.11
C ALA A 858 4.39 -29.30 12.63
N TRP A 859 3.51 -30.17 13.15
CA TRP A 859 3.48 -30.51 14.58
C TRP A 859 4.64 -31.48 14.95
N ASP A 860 5.60 -31.00 15.73
CA ASP A 860 6.83 -31.72 16.11
C ASP A 860 6.67 -32.61 17.36
N GLY A 861 5.48 -32.64 17.96
CA GLY A 861 5.18 -33.37 19.20
C GLY A 861 4.94 -32.47 20.41
N GLU A 862 5.50 -31.27 20.42
CA GLU A 862 5.38 -30.28 21.51
C GLU A 862 4.80 -28.94 21.03
N GLN A 863 5.15 -28.51 19.80
CA GLN A 863 4.71 -27.27 19.18
C GLN A 863 4.58 -27.41 17.65
N TYR A 864 4.24 -26.33 16.95
CA TYR A 864 4.36 -26.26 15.49
C TYR A 864 5.72 -25.64 15.15
N SER A 865 6.57 -26.41 14.46
CA SER A 865 7.87 -25.94 13.99
C SER A 865 7.77 -25.49 12.53
N PHE A 866 8.46 -24.40 12.21
CA PHE A 866 8.59 -23.88 10.85
C PHE A 866 9.32 -24.90 9.98
N VAL A 867 8.77 -25.18 8.79
CA VAL A 867 9.37 -26.09 7.81
C VAL A 867 10.06 -25.28 6.71
N THR A 868 9.29 -24.59 5.86
CA THR A 868 9.78 -23.88 4.68
C THR A 868 8.65 -23.00 4.07
N ASP A 869 8.94 -22.24 3.02
CA ASP A 869 7.95 -21.55 2.16
C ASP A 869 7.39 -22.46 1.05
N CYS A 870 6.20 -22.18 0.53
CA CYS A 870 5.55 -22.94 -0.53
C CYS A 870 4.87 -22.05 -1.58
N LEU A 871 4.65 -22.59 -2.78
CA LEU A 871 4.11 -21.93 -3.99
C LEU A 871 5.07 -20.96 -4.70
N TRP A 872 6.36 -20.98 -4.36
CA TRP A 872 7.41 -20.14 -4.96
C TRP A 872 7.54 -20.31 -6.49
N ALA A 873 7.26 -21.52 -7.00
CA ALA A 873 7.25 -21.79 -8.44
C ALA A 873 6.00 -21.26 -9.18
N ALA A 874 5.04 -20.62 -8.51
CA ALA A 874 3.73 -20.26 -9.05
C ALA A 874 3.29 -18.80 -8.82
N PRO A 875 4.15 -17.79 -9.06
CA PRO A 875 3.76 -16.38 -8.93
C PRO A 875 2.74 -15.98 -10.01
N LEU A 876 1.84 -15.06 -9.67
CA LEU A 876 0.89 -14.43 -10.59
C LEU A 876 1.22 -12.96 -10.75
N GLY A 877 1.20 -12.47 -11.99
CA GLY A 877 1.34 -11.04 -12.30
C GLY A 877 2.74 -10.46 -12.07
N LEU A 878 3.63 -11.19 -11.38
CA LEU A 878 5.01 -10.79 -11.11
C LEU A 878 5.75 -10.47 -12.42
N GLN A 879 6.21 -9.23 -12.55
CA GLN A 879 6.94 -8.77 -13.72
C GLN A 879 8.44 -9.02 -13.55
N VAL A 880 9.07 -9.60 -14.57
CA VAL A 880 10.53 -9.84 -14.66
C VAL A 880 11.24 -8.85 -15.59
N ALA A 881 10.45 -8.02 -16.27
CA ALA A 881 10.81 -6.86 -17.08
C ALA A 881 9.48 -6.14 -17.44
N GLN A 882 9.53 -4.92 -17.97
CA GLN A 882 8.30 -4.17 -18.28
C GLN A 882 7.42 -4.94 -19.29
N ASN A 883 6.17 -5.21 -18.93
CA ASN A 883 5.21 -6.04 -19.68
C ASN A 883 5.63 -7.53 -19.90
N VAL A 884 6.58 -8.05 -19.11
CA VAL A 884 7.01 -9.46 -19.17
C VAL A 884 6.74 -10.15 -17.84
N VAL A 885 5.73 -11.01 -17.81
CA VAL A 885 5.28 -11.72 -16.59
C VAL A 885 6.02 -13.05 -16.43
N ALA A 886 6.36 -13.41 -15.19
CA ALA A 886 6.89 -14.73 -14.86
C ALA A 886 5.88 -15.85 -15.20
N GLN A 887 6.36 -16.99 -15.69
CA GLN A 887 5.51 -18.14 -15.98
C GLN A 887 5.26 -18.97 -14.71
N ASP A 888 4.00 -19.29 -14.43
CA ASP A 888 3.61 -20.11 -13.29
C ASP A 888 3.83 -21.62 -13.53
N ARG A 889 4.24 -22.32 -12.47
CA ARG A 889 4.18 -23.78 -12.33
C ARG A 889 3.40 -24.11 -11.06
N PRO A 890 2.06 -24.23 -11.12
CA PRO A 890 1.18 -24.25 -9.95
C PRO A 890 1.23 -25.51 -9.08
N TRP A 891 2.29 -26.30 -9.11
CA TRP A 891 2.46 -27.48 -8.27
C TRP A 891 3.87 -27.57 -7.71
N GLU A 892 3.97 -27.87 -6.41
CA GLU A 892 5.23 -28.14 -5.71
C GLU A 892 5.18 -29.45 -4.95
N TYR A 893 6.36 -30.06 -4.80
CA TYR A 893 6.58 -31.32 -4.08
C TYR A 893 7.67 -31.06 -3.03
N LEU A 894 7.26 -30.51 -1.89
CA LEU A 894 8.17 -30.08 -0.82
C LEU A 894 8.48 -31.23 0.11
N LYS A 895 9.75 -31.40 0.48
CA LYS A 895 10.16 -32.34 1.51
C LYS A 895 9.79 -31.76 2.87
N VAL A 896 9.23 -32.61 3.75
CA VAL A 896 9.08 -32.30 5.17
C VAL A 896 9.82 -33.38 5.93
N ASP A 897 10.90 -32.99 6.62
CA ASP A 897 11.71 -33.92 7.39
C ASP A 897 10.88 -34.63 8.45
N GLY A 898 11.07 -35.95 8.56
CA GLY A 898 10.34 -36.79 9.48
C GLY A 898 10.49 -36.36 10.94
N ASP A 899 11.57 -35.66 11.29
CA ASP A 899 11.80 -35.16 12.64
C ASP A 899 10.96 -33.94 13.05
N LEU A 900 10.45 -33.18 12.07
CA LEU A 900 9.51 -32.07 12.29
C LEU A 900 8.04 -32.54 12.40
N VAL A 901 7.78 -33.85 12.19
CA VAL A 901 6.42 -34.41 12.15
C VAL A 901 6.26 -35.51 13.19
N ARG A 902 5.29 -35.35 14.10
CA ARG A 902 4.85 -36.39 15.04
C ARG A 902 3.33 -36.61 14.97
N PRO A 903 2.86 -37.85 15.16
CA PRO A 903 1.42 -38.14 15.14
C PRO A 903 0.75 -37.63 16.42
N ARG A 904 -0.39 -36.96 16.28
CA ARG A 904 -1.23 -36.52 17.40
C ARG A 904 -2.40 -37.48 17.62
N GLY A 905 -2.09 -38.71 17.99
CA GLY A 905 -3.06 -39.81 18.00
C GLY A 905 -3.03 -40.58 16.68
N ASP A 906 -4.08 -40.48 15.87
CA ASP A 906 -4.24 -41.21 14.59
C ASP A 906 -4.09 -40.33 13.33
N HIS A 907 -3.58 -39.12 13.50
CA HIS A 907 -3.37 -38.14 12.43
C HIS A 907 -2.07 -37.33 12.62
N TYR A 908 -1.60 -36.72 11.54
CA TYR A 908 -0.59 -35.67 11.52
C TYR A 908 -1.27 -34.32 11.26
N GLU A 909 -0.67 -33.25 11.77
CA GLU A 909 -1.18 -31.87 11.63
C GLU A 909 -0.13 -30.98 10.96
N LEU A 910 -0.56 -30.28 9.91
CA LEU A 910 0.23 -29.27 9.20
C LEU A 910 -0.54 -27.94 9.18
N ARG A 911 0.17 -26.82 9.02
CA ARG A 911 -0.39 -25.46 8.86
C ARG A 911 0.24 -24.78 7.66
N ILE A 912 -0.56 -24.05 6.90
CA ILE A 912 -0.10 -23.07 5.92
C ILE A 912 -0.63 -21.72 6.38
N THR A 913 0.23 -20.71 6.49
CA THR A 913 -0.17 -19.35 6.91
C THR A 913 0.18 -18.34 5.85
N GLU A 914 -0.72 -17.39 5.62
CA GLU A 914 -0.39 -16.16 4.90
C GLU A 914 0.03 -15.09 5.92
N GLU A 915 1.22 -14.54 5.76
CA GLU A 915 1.92 -13.71 6.75
C GLU A 915 2.35 -12.36 6.18
N LEU A 916 2.49 -12.25 4.86
CA LEU A 916 2.99 -11.07 4.16
C LEU A 916 1.86 -10.39 3.36
N TRP A 917 2.19 -9.37 2.56
CA TRP A 917 1.19 -8.61 1.81
C TRP A 917 0.83 -9.31 0.50
N GLU A 918 0.28 -10.53 0.61
CA GLU A 918 0.12 -11.45 -0.52
C GLU A 918 -1.24 -12.19 -0.47
N ILE A 919 -1.55 -12.90 -1.55
CA ILE A 919 -2.79 -13.67 -1.74
C ILE A 919 -2.46 -15.08 -2.21
N ALA A 920 -2.59 -16.05 -1.30
CA ALA A 920 -2.43 -17.46 -1.63
C ALA A 920 -3.72 -18.09 -2.17
N TYR A 921 -3.62 -18.77 -3.30
CA TYR A 921 -4.70 -19.53 -3.95
C TYR A 921 -4.39 -21.02 -3.85
N ILE A 922 -5.10 -21.78 -3.02
CA ILE A 922 -4.83 -23.22 -2.78
C ILE A 922 -6.00 -24.06 -3.31
N ASP A 923 -5.76 -24.82 -4.37
CA ASP A 923 -6.74 -25.68 -5.08
C ASP A 923 -6.59 -27.16 -4.64
N HIS A 924 -5.37 -27.63 -4.39
CA HIS A 924 -5.16 -29.00 -3.91
C HIS A 924 -3.98 -29.16 -2.94
N VAL A 925 -4.20 -29.92 -1.86
CA VAL A 925 -3.12 -30.35 -0.96
C VAL A 925 -3.21 -31.85 -0.67
N ALA A 926 -2.09 -32.55 -0.84
CA ALA A 926 -1.90 -33.95 -0.48
C ALA A 926 -0.58 -34.15 0.26
N LEU A 927 -0.51 -35.16 1.13
CA LEU A 927 0.68 -35.51 1.89
C LEU A 927 1.01 -36.99 1.65
N THR A 928 2.26 -37.29 1.31
CA THR A 928 2.77 -38.64 1.14
C THR A 928 3.81 -38.92 2.22
N ALA A 929 3.64 -39.96 3.01
CA ALA A 929 4.71 -40.47 3.87
C ALA A 929 5.63 -41.38 3.05
N VAL A 930 6.94 -41.21 3.19
CA VAL A 930 7.96 -42.02 2.52
C VAL A 930 8.72 -42.80 3.60
N ASP A 931 8.57 -44.12 3.64
CA ASP A 931 9.40 -44.99 4.47
C ASP A 931 10.65 -45.41 3.68
N HIS A 932 11.83 -45.28 4.28
CA HIS A 932 13.12 -45.65 3.67
C HIS A 932 14.12 -46.12 4.73
N PRO A 933 15.14 -46.94 4.36
CA PRO A 933 16.24 -47.28 5.25
C PRO A 933 16.90 -46.03 5.86
N ALA A 934 17.41 -46.14 7.09
CA ALA A 934 18.02 -45.01 7.78
C ALA A 934 19.33 -44.51 7.13
N ASP A 935 19.96 -45.32 6.27
CA ASP A 935 21.16 -45.04 5.44
C ASP A 935 20.83 -44.62 4.00
N VAL A 936 19.58 -44.17 3.77
CA VAL A 936 19.09 -43.64 2.50
C VAL A 936 18.57 -42.23 2.72
N GLU A 937 19.12 -41.29 1.95
CA GLU A 937 18.61 -39.93 1.84
C GLU A 937 17.58 -39.82 0.72
N VAL A 938 16.58 -38.96 0.94
CA VAL A 938 15.43 -38.77 0.06
C VAL A 938 15.19 -37.28 -0.15
N TRP A 939 15.09 -36.86 -1.42
CA TRP A 939 14.87 -35.47 -1.83
C TRP A 939 13.89 -35.37 -3.00
N THR A 940 13.24 -34.23 -3.14
CA THR A 940 12.32 -33.93 -4.25
C THR A 940 12.90 -32.86 -5.16
N HIS A 941 12.19 -32.51 -6.23
CA HIS A 941 12.52 -31.35 -7.06
C HIS A 941 12.00 -30.05 -6.41
N GLU A 942 12.64 -29.61 -5.33
CA GLU A 942 12.30 -28.37 -4.60
C GLU A 942 12.83 -27.09 -5.28
N LYS A 943 13.41 -27.22 -6.48
CA LYS A 943 13.90 -26.09 -7.25
C LYS A 943 12.82 -25.37 -8.02
N VAL A 944 12.95 -24.06 -8.05
CA VAL A 944 12.26 -23.15 -8.95
C VAL A 944 12.80 -23.34 -10.37
N GLY A 945 11.91 -23.22 -11.36
CA GLY A 945 12.20 -23.47 -12.77
C GLY A 945 11.08 -24.24 -13.49
N PRO A 946 11.15 -24.35 -14.82
CA PRO A 946 10.10 -24.90 -15.65
C PRO A 946 9.98 -26.42 -15.49
N ALA A 947 8.85 -26.97 -15.95
CA ALA A 947 8.44 -28.35 -15.67
C ALA A 947 9.41 -29.42 -16.19
N GLU A 948 10.21 -29.12 -17.23
CA GLU A 948 11.19 -30.04 -17.81
C GLU A 948 12.36 -30.33 -16.86
N ILE A 949 12.74 -29.37 -16.02
CA ILE A 949 13.84 -29.54 -15.05
C ILE A 949 13.36 -29.77 -13.62
N ALA A 950 12.12 -29.40 -13.29
CA ALA A 950 11.53 -29.46 -11.95
C ALA A 950 10.30 -30.40 -11.86
N GLY A 951 10.22 -31.40 -12.75
CA GLY A 951 9.14 -32.38 -12.75
C GLY A 951 9.12 -33.27 -11.49
N PRO A 952 7.98 -33.91 -11.16
CA PRO A 952 7.85 -34.76 -9.98
C PRO A 952 8.70 -36.04 -10.08
N GLU A 953 9.91 -36.00 -9.53
CA GLU A 953 10.74 -37.17 -9.24
C GLU A 953 11.16 -37.14 -7.76
N LEU A 954 11.10 -38.31 -7.12
CA LEU A 954 11.63 -38.56 -5.79
C LEU A 954 13.03 -39.17 -5.93
N HIS A 955 14.06 -38.39 -5.62
CA HIS A 955 15.44 -38.83 -5.60
C HIS A 955 15.71 -39.59 -4.31
N ALA A 956 16.23 -40.80 -4.43
CA ALA A 956 16.66 -41.59 -3.27
C ALA A 956 18.03 -42.22 -3.56
N PHE A 957 18.97 -42.08 -2.64
CA PHE A 957 20.33 -42.60 -2.77
C PHE A 957 20.90 -43.00 -1.40
N LEU A 958 21.89 -43.89 -1.44
CA LEU A 958 22.57 -44.38 -0.23
C LEU A 958 23.62 -43.35 0.22
N ASP A 959 23.85 -43.24 1.53
CA ASP A 959 24.96 -42.45 2.08
C ASP A 959 26.30 -42.84 1.45
N SER A 960 26.48 -44.13 1.13
CA SER A 960 27.69 -44.68 0.47
C SER A 960 27.84 -44.33 -1.02
N ASP A 961 26.86 -43.64 -1.61
CA ASP A 961 26.93 -43.11 -2.97
C ASP A 961 27.22 -41.60 -3.02
N VAL A 962 27.18 -40.92 -1.86
CA VAL A 962 27.53 -39.51 -1.73
C VAL A 962 29.05 -39.36 -1.69
N LEU A 963 29.61 -38.63 -2.65
CA LEU A 963 30.97 -38.11 -2.59
C LEU A 963 30.94 -36.75 -1.88
N PRO A 964 31.58 -36.61 -0.71
CA PRO A 964 31.67 -35.33 -0.01
C PRO A 964 32.56 -34.37 -0.78
N LEU A 965 32.31 -33.07 -0.60
CA LEU A 965 33.11 -31.99 -1.15
C LEU A 965 34.57 -32.06 -0.64
N TYR A 966 35.51 -32.26 -1.57
CA TYR A 966 36.94 -32.32 -1.27
C TYR A 966 37.51 -30.91 -1.07
N ALA A 967 37.23 -30.02 -2.02
CA ALA A 967 37.56 -28.59 -1.95
C ALA A 967 36.48 -27.73 -2.62
N ALA A 968 36.32 -26.49 -2.17
CA ALA A 968 35.59 -25.45 -2.89
C ALA A 968 36.39 -24.15 -2.89
N ILE A 969 36.54 -23.55 -4.07
CA ILE A 969 37.34 -22.34 -4.29
C ILE A 969 36.43 -21.22 -4.80
N ASP A 970 36.55 -20.03 -4.19
CA ASP A 970 35.79 -18.84 -4.55
C ASP A 970 36.40 -18.10 -5.77
N PRO A 971 35.77 -17.02 -6.29
CA PRO A 971 36.31 -16.24 -7.40
C PRO A 971 37.62 -15.49 -7.08
N ALA A 972 37.99 -15.35 -5.81
CA ALA A 972 39.24 -14.74 -5.35
C ALA A 972 40.39 -15.77 -5.21
N GLY A 973 40.09 -17.06 -5.22
CA GLY A 973 41.05 -18.15 -5.01
C GLY A 973 41.15 -18.66 -3.57
N GLU A 974 40.23 -18.27 -2.69
CA GLU A 974 40.19 -18.67 -1.28
C GLU A 974 39.45 -20.00 -1.08
N ASP A 975 39.87 -20.78 -0.07
CA ASP A 975 39.25 -22.06 0.29
C ASP A 975 38.01 -21.84 1.17
N VAL A 976 36.83 -22.06 0.58
CA VAL A 976 35.52 -21.91 1.22
C VAL A 976 34.87 -23.26 1.56
N THR A 977 35.62 -24.36 1.47
CA THR A 977 35.08 -25.73 1.62
C THR A 977 34.35 -25.95 2.95
N HIS A 978 34.74 -25.25 4.01
CA HIS A 978 34.13 -25.38 5.33
C HIS A 978 32.69 -24.80 5.42
N LEU A 979 32.28 -23.95 4.47
CA LEU A 979 30.93 -23.35 4.38
C LEU A 979 30.00 -24.11 3.43
N LEU A 980 30.44 -25.27 2.90
CA LEU A 980 29.75 -26.04 1.86
C LEU A 980 29.77 -27.56 2.11
N ARG A 981 30.20 -28.00 3.30
CA ARG A 981 30.31 -29.44 3.66
C ARG A 981 29.08 -30.00 4.35
N ASP A 982 28.46 -29.20 5.22
CA ASP A 982 27.45 -29.64 6.18
C ASP A 982 26.27 -28.67 6.12
N VAL A 983 25.03 -29.18 6.24
CA VAL A 983 23.83 -28.33 6.32
C VAL A 983 23.67 -27.85 7.77
N ASP A 984 24.32 -26.74 8.11
CA ASP A 984 24.36 -26.19 9.47
C ASP A 984 23.86 -24.73 9.58
N GLY A 985 23.54 -24.08 8.45
CA GLY A 985 23.08 -22.69 8.35
C GLY A 985 24.19 -21.64 8.21
N ASN A 986 25.47 -22.03 8.13
CA ASN A 986 26.61 -21.14 7.90
C ASN A 986 26.89 -20.91 6.41
N HIS A 987 25.89 -20.36 5.70
CA HIS A 987 25.91 -20.21 4.25
C HIS A 987 27.13 -19.44 3.69
N TYR A 988 27.76 -20.00 2.65
CA TYR A 988 28.66 -19.32 1.73
C TYR A 988 27.94 -18.22 0.94
N LYS A 989 28.56 -17.02 0.96
CA LYS A 989 28.17 -15.83 0.19
C LYS A 989 29.23 -15.56 -0.88
N GLY A 990 28.91 -15.81 -2.15
CA GLY A 990 29.88 -15.72 -3.25
C GLY A 990 30.19 -14.32 -3.77
N PHE A 991 29.50 -13.29 -3.28
CA PHE A 991 29.58 -11.91 -3.75
C PHE A 991 29.98 -10.94 -2.62
N ARG A 992 30.76 -9.93 -2.97
CA ARG A 992 31.23 -8.88 -2.04
C ARG A 992 30.24 -7.73 -1.88
N GLN A 993 29.49 -7.46 -2.93
CA GLN A 993 28.52 -6.40 -3.05
C GLN A 993 27.32 -6.85 -3.89
N ARG A 994 26.18 -6.18 -3.71
CA ARG A 994 25.07 -6.19 -4.67
C ARG A 994 25.26 -5.12 -5.75
N LEU A 995 24.39 -5.17 -6.74
CA LEU A 995 24.03 -4.06 -7.62
C LEU A 995 22.61 -3.58 -7.28
N ARG A 996 21.71 -4.51 -6.93
CA ARG A 996 20.37 -4.34 -6.33
C ARG A 996 20.08 -5.53 -5.40
N GLN A 997 19.03 -5.49 -4.58
CA GLN A 997 18.52 -6.72 -3.92
C GLN A 997 18.26 -7.78 -5.00
N GLY A 998 18.69 -9.02 -4.78
CA GLY A 998 18.53 -10.11 -5.75
C GLY A 998 19.52 -10.09 -6.94
N LEU A 999 20.20 -8.98 -7.23
CA LEU A 999 21.18 -8.85 -8.32
C LEU A 999 22.57 -8.46 -7.79
N CYS A 1000 23.56 -9.31 -8.05
CA CYS A 1000 24.96 -9.12 -7.70
C CYS A 1000 25.84 -9.08 -8.97
N PRO A 1001 27.11 -8.66 -8.88
CA PRO A 1001 28.07 -8.97 -9.94
C PRO A 1001 28.16 -10.50 -10.16
N PRO A 1002 28.42 -10.98 -11.38
CA PRO A 1002 28.59 -12.41 -11.66
C PRO A 1002 29.64 -13.06 -10.76
N HIS A 1003 29.25 -14.12 -10.08
CA HIS A 1003 30.07 -14.84 -9.12
C HIS A 1003 29.83 -16.35 -9.22
N TRP A 1004 30.71 -17.14 -8.58
CA TRP A 1004 30.68 -18.58 -8.68
C TRP A 1004 31.33 -19.29 -7.49
N VAL A 1005 31.28 -20.62 -7.50
CA VAL A 1005 32.15 -21.48 -6.70
C VAL A 1005 32.62 -22.67 -7.54
N ASP A 1006 33.91 -22.95 -7.47
CA ASP A 1006 34.56 -24.09 -8.14
C ASP A 1006 34.58 -25.27 -7.14
N LEU A 1007 33.72 -26.25 -7.36
CA LEU A 1007 33.53 -27.44 -6.53
C LEU A 1007 34.43 -28.58 -7.03
N ASP A 1008 35.24 -29.16 -6.15
CA ASP A 1008 36.04 -30.35 -6.38
C ASP A 1008 35.57 -31.49 -5.45
N PHE A 1009 35.24 -32.64 -6.04
CA PHE A 1009 34.79 -33.85 -5.34
C PHE A 1009 35.89 -34.91 -5.25
N GLY A 1010 37.13 -34.57 -5.61
CA GLY A 1010 38.28 -35.45 -5.56
C GLY A 1010 38.32 -36.48 -6.69
N PRO A 1011 39.15 -37.55 -6.56
CA PRO A 1011 39.31 -38.54 -7.62
C PRO A 1011 38.04 -39.38 -7.84
N TRP A 1012 37.71 -39.65 -9.10
CA TRP A 1012 36.53 -40.43 -9.47
C TRP A 1012 36.57 -41.85 -8.86
N PRO A 1013 35.45 -42.35 -8.29
CA PRO A 1013 35.40 -43.67 -7.67
C PRO A 1013 35.56 -44.82 -8.69
N ASP A 1014 36.48 -45.73 -8.39
CA ASP A 1014 36.80 -46.90 -9.22
C ASP A 1014 35.54 -47.71 -9.59
N GLY A 1015 35.45 -48.09 -10.87
CA GLY A 1015 34.39 -48.96 -11.38
C GLY A 1015 33.01 -48.30 -11.59
N ARG A 1016 32.84 -47.01 -11.28
CA ARG A 1016 31.56 -46.30 -11.46
C ARG A 1016 31.47 -45.55 -12.80
N THR A 1017 31.44 -46.25 -13.93
CA THR A 1017 31.57 -45.66 -15.28
C THR A 1017 30.27 -45.40 -16.05
N GLU A 1018 29.14 -45.98 -15.63
CA GLU A 1018 27.83 -45.85 -16.32
C GLU A 1018 26.72 -45.39 -15.36
N ASN A 1019 27.10 -44.82 -14.22
CA ASN A 1019 26.20 -44.43 -13.14
C ASN A 1019 25.55 -43.06 -13.41
N ARG A 1020 24.31 -42.89 -12.93
CA ARG A 1020 23.67 -41.57 -12.81
C ARG A 1020 24.47 -40.72 -11.83
N VAL A 1021 24.72 -39.48 -12.19
CA VAL A 1021 25.51 -38.53 -11.41
C VAL A 1021 24.65 -37.32 -11.09
N LEU A 1022 24.45 -37.05 -9.80
CA LEU A 1022 23.61 -35.97 -9.32
C LEU A 1022 24.45 -34.99 -8.51
N LEU A 1023 24.43 -33.70 -8.88
CA LEU A 1023 24.88 -32.62 -8.02
C LEU A 1023 23.72 -32.26 -7.08
N VAL A 1024 23.97 -32.30 -5.78
CA VAL A 1024 23.01 -31.96 -4.72
C VAL A 1024 23.51 -30.69 -4.04
N LEU A 1025 22.68 -29.65 -4.01
CA LEU A 1025 23.01 -28.35 -3.45
C LEU A 1025 21.94 -27.94 -2.44
N THR A 1026 22.34 -27.47 -1.27
CA THR A 1026 21.43 -26.88 -0.27
C THR A 1026 21.72 -25.40 -0.17
N GLY A 1027 20.68 -24.55 -0.19
CA GLY A 1027 20.83 -23.10 -0.11
C GLY A 1027 19.49 -22.38 -0.17
N TRP A 1028 19.53 -21.05 -0.25
CA TRP A 1028 18.37 -20.18 -0.42
C TRP A 1028 18.72 -18.97 -1.28
N ILE A 1029 17.71 -18.35 -1.91
CA ILE A 1029 17.86 -17.12 -2.70
C ILE A 1029 17.15 -15.96 -1.99
N LEU A 1030 17.72 -14.75 -2.04
CA LEU A 1030 16.94 -13.52 -1.83
C LEU A 1030 16.53 -12.99 -3.21
N PRO A 1031 15.22 -12.92 -3.53
CA PRO A 1031 14.77 -12.51 -4.85
C PRO A 1031 14.69 -10.98 -5.03
N THR A 1032 14.58 -10.56 -6.28
CA THR A 1032 13.95 -9.29 -6.67
C THR A 1032 12.42 -9.39 -6.55
N ASP A 1033 11.76 -8.26 -6.32
CA ASP A 1033 10.32 -8.07 -6.51
C ASP A 1033 10.02 -7.48 -7.91
N SER A 1034 8.74 -7.31 -8.26
CA SER A 1034 8.32 -6.75 -9.56
C SER A 1034 8.89 -5.36 -9.82
N SER A 1035 8.85 -4.48 -8.81
CA SER A 1035 9.38 -3.12 -8.89
C SER A 1035 10.89 -3.09 -9.16
N LEU A 1036 11.70 -3.88 -8.44
CA LEU A 1036 13.13 -4.03 -8.70
C LEU A 1036 13.44 -4.64 -10.08
N ASN A 1037 12.62 -5.58 -10.57
CA ASN A 1037 12.79 -6.17 -11.90
C ASN A 1037 12.57 -5.15 -13.02
N ILE A 1038 11.57 -4.27 -12.87
CA ILE A 1038 11.32 -3.18 -13.83
C ILE A 1038 12.50 -2.22 -13.84
N GLN A 1039 12.95 -1.75 -12.68
CA GLN A 1039 14.10 -0.85 -12.58
C GLN A 1039 15.39 -1.45 -13.20
N ILE A 1040 15.65 -2.74 -12.99
CA ILE A 1040 16.79 -3.44 -13.60
C ILE A 1040 16.65 -3.47 -15.13
N ASP A 1041 15.44 -3.64 -15.67
CA ASP A 1041 15.18 -3.63 -17.12
C ASP A 1041 15.25 -2.22 -17.74
N GLN A 1042 14.85 -1.19 -16.98
CA GLN A 1042 14.94 0.21 -17.41
C GLN A 1042 16.38 0.74 -17.46
N ASN A 1043 17.28 0.25 -16.59
CA ASN A 1043 18.66 0.73 -16.49
C ASN A 1043 19.62 -0.01 -17.45
N PRO A 1044 20.13 0.65 -18.52
CA PRO A 1044 20.99 0.02 -19.52
C PRO A 1044 22.41 -0.32 -19.01
N ASP A 1045 22.82 0.16 -17.83
CA ASP A 1045 24.09 -0.18 -17.20
C ASP A 1045 24.01 -1.47 -16.37
N LEU A 1046 22.81 -2.03 -16.16
CA LEU A 1046 22.58 -3.29 -15.43
C LEU A 1046 22.35 -4.47 -16.37
N GLU A 1047 22.99 -5.60 -16.06
CA GLU A 1047 22.73 -6.87 -16.74
C GLU A 1047 21.57 -7.62 -16.07
N LYS A 1048 20.79 -8.36 -16.86
CA LYS A 1048 19.71 -9.23 -16.36
C LYS A 1048 20.26 -10.35 -15.47
N ILE A 1049 19.47 -10.82 -14.52
CA ILE A 1049 19.87 -11.87 -13.57
C ILE A 1049 20.26 -13.17 -14.32
N GLU A 1050 21.53 -13.55 -14.23
CA GLU A 1050 22.04 -14.86 -14.61
C GLU A 1050 21.66 -15.86 -13.51
N PHE A 1051 20.51 -16.53 -13.63
CA PHE A 1051 20.16 -17.62 -12.70
C PHE A 1051 21.19 -18.78 -12.73
N PRO A 1052 21.28 -19.60 -11.67
CA PRO A 1052 22.36 -20.56 -11.53
C PRO A 1052 22.55 -21.55 -12.70
N SER A 1053 23.82 -21.68 -13.10
CA SER A 1053 24.30 -22.46 -14.25
C SER A 1053 25.46 -23.39 -13.85
N VAL A 1054 25.63 -24.50 -14.57
CA VAL A 1054 26.74 -25.47 -14.36
C VAL A 1054 27.75 -25.38 -15.48
N TRP A 1055 29.01 -25.22 -15.10
CA TRP A 1055 30.18 -25.18 -15.96
C TRP A 1055 31.12 -26.36 -15.64
N VAL A 1056 31.83 -26.86 -16.65
CA VAL A 1056 32.77 -27.98 -16.53
C VAL A 1056 34.15 -27.61 -17.08
N PRO A 1057 35.24 -28.26 -16.62
CA PRO A 1057 36.59 -27.98 -17.11
C PRO A 1057 36.75 -28.22 -18.62
N ASP A 1058 37.30 -27.26 -19.34
CA ASP A 1058 37.64 -27.38 -20.76
C ASP A 1058 39.01 -26.76 -21.03
N SER A 1059 39.96 -27.58 -21.48
CA SER A 1059 41.34 -27.15 -21.75
C SER A 1059 41.47 -26.28 -23.00
N GLU A 1060 40.45 -26.25 -23.86
CA GLU A 1060 40.40 -25.40 -25.05
C GLU A 1060 39.73 -24.04 -24.78
N ALA A 1061 39.08 -23.87 -23.61
CA ALA A 1061 38.44 -22.62 -23.22
C ALA A 1061 39.47 -21.61 -22.65
N PRO A 1062 39.38 -20.30 -22.98
CA PRO A 1062 40.37 -19.30 -22.54
C PRO A 1062 40.53 -19.15 -21.01
N ASP A 1063 39.46 -19.41 -20.25
CA ASP A 1063 39.40 -19.37 -18.79
C ASP A 1063 39.47 -20.77 -18.14
N GLY A 1064 39.57 -21.83 -18.95
CA GLY A 1064 39.57 -23.22 -18.51
C GLY A 1064 38.20 -23.83 -18.24
N TRP A 1065 37.10 -23.12 -18.54
CA TRP A 1065 35.74 -23.55 -18.22
C TRP A 1065 34.78 -23.44 -19.40
N LYS A 1066 33.80 -24.34 -19.45
CA LYS A 1066 32.76 -24.34 -20.48
C LYS A 1066 31.38 -24.49 -19.86
N LEU A 1067 30.44 -23.63 -20.29
CA LEU A 1067 29.04 -23.73 -19.91
C LEU A 1067 28.47 -25.06 -20.42
N ALA A 1068 27.91 -25.84 -19.50
CA ALA A 1068 27.39 -27.18 -19.78
C ALA A 1068 25.88 -27.29 -19.54
N ILE A 1069 25.37 -26.66 -18.47
CA ILE A 1069 23.94 -26.52 -18.21
C ILE A 1069 23.65 -25.02 -18.06
N PRO A 1070 22.96 -24.37 -19.03
CA PRO A 1070 22.71 -22.92 -19.01
C PRO A 1070 21.81 -22.49 -17.86
N TYR A 1071 20.92 -23.37 -17.41
CA TYR A 1071 20.02 -23.12 -16.29
C TYR A 1071 19.71 -24.44 -15.57
N MET A 1072 20.05 -24.54 -14.29
CA MET A 1072 19.84 -25.77 -13.50
C MET A 1072 18.63 -25.73 -12.56
N GLY A 1073 17.98 -24.55 -12.46
CA GLY A 1073 17.03 -24.19 -11.40
C GLY A 1073 17.74 -23.76 -10.11
N PHE A 1074 16.98 -23.25 -9.14
CA PHE A 1074 17.50 -22.67 -7.90
C PHE A 1074 16.57 -22.92 -6.70
N PRO A 1075 17.06 -22.91 -5.44
CA PRO A 1075 16.21 -23.01 -4.25
C PRO A 1075 15.34 -21.75 -4.07
N GLY A 1076 14.19 -21.89 -3.40
CA GLY A 1076 13.30 -20.76 -3.08
C GLY A 1076 13.81 -19.83 -1.96
N GLY A 1077 12.90 -19.02 -1.43
CA GLY A 1077 13.20 -17.95 -0.46
C GLY A 1077 13.60 -18.43 0.94
N LYS A 1078 13.41 -19.72 1.24
CA LYS A 1078 13.96 -20.41 2.43
C LYS A 1078 14.90 -21.53 2.00
N SER A 1079 15.72 -22.02 2.94
CA SER A 1079 16.68 -23.09 2.68
C SER A 1079 15.98 -24.34 2.15
N LYS A 1080 16.34 -24.76 0.93
CA LYS A 1080 15.84 -25.97 0.25
C LYS A 1080 17.00 -26.74 -0.38
N THR A 1081 16.78 -28.03 -0.64
CA THR A 1081 17.76 -28.88 -1.34
C THR A 1081 17.33 -29.08 -2.78
N ILE A 1082 18.22 -28.75 -3.71
CA ILE A 1082 18.00 -28.94 -5.15
C ILE A 1082 18.88 -30.07 -5.68
N VAL A 1083 18.34 -30.82 -6.63
CA VAL A 1083 19.04 -31.92 -7.30
C VAL A 1083 19.17 -31.60 -8.79
N VAL A 1084 20.38 -31.76 -9.32
CA VAL A 1084 20.74 -31.46 -10.71
C VAL A 1084 21.40 -32.69 -11.32
N ASP A 1085 20.82 -33.22 -12.40
CA ASP A 1085 21.41 -34.33 -13.14
C ASP A 1085 22.57 -33.83 -13.99
N VAL A 1086 23.78 -34.27 -13.68
CA VAL A 1086 25.02 -33.89 -14.37
C VAL A 1086 25.63 -35.06 -15.14
N SER A 1087 24.91 -36.18 -15.28
CA SER A 1087 25.40 -37.46 -15.83
C SER A 1087 26.05 -37.33 -17.21
N ASP A 1088 25.48 -36.50 -18.09
CA ASP A 1088 25.91 -36.32 -19.48
C ASP A 1088 26.97 -35.23 -19.68
N VAL A 1089 27.21 -34.40 -18.65
CA VAL A 1089 28.12 -33.24 -18.73
C VAL A 1089 29.39 -33.40 -17.91
N ILE A 1090 29.36 -34.17 -16.81
CA ILE A 1090 30.48 -34.25 -15.88
C ILE A 1090 31.67 -35.01 -16.48
N ARG A 1091 32.85 -34.43 -16.33
CA ARG A 1091 34.12 -35.02 -16.75
C ARG A 1091 34.64 -35.97 -15.69
N ARG A 1092 34.65 -37.28 -15.98
CA ARG A 1092 35.13 -38.29 -15.01
C ARG A 1092 36.66 -38.27 -14.83
N ASP A 1093 37.39 -37.65 -15.76
CA ASP A 1093 38.83 -37.39 -15.68
C ASP A 1093 39.18 -36.13 -14.88
N ASP A 1094 38.24 -35.20 -14.74
CA ASP A 1094 38.36 -33.95 -13.99
C ASP A 1094 36.97 -33.56 -13.44
N PRO A 1095 36.50 -34.17 -12.33
CA PRO A 1095 35.11 -34.08 -11.87
C PRO A 1095 34.80 -32.79 -11.11
N ARG A 1096 35.53 -31.71 -11.40
CA ARG A 1096 35.23 -30.38 -10.91
C ARG A 1096 34.01 -29.82 -11.63
N LEU A 1097 33.19 -29.07 -10.90
CA LEU A 1097 32.04 -28.35 -11.42
C LEU A 1097 32.10 -26.90 -10.94
N ARG A 1098 31.75 -25.94 -11.79
CA ARG A 1098 31.58 -24.54 -11.39
C ARG A 1098 30.10 -24.20 -11.39
N VAL A 1099 29.59 -23.71 -10.27
CA VAL A 1099 28.25 -23.15 -10.14
C VAL A 1099 28.37 -21.63 -10.27
N ARG A 1100 27.82 -21.03 -11.34
CA ARG A 1100 27.89 -19.58 -11.61
C ARG A 1100 26.51 -18.95 -11.66
N THR A 1101 26.37 -17.75 -11.11
CA THR A 1101 25.15 -16.93 -11.15
C THR A 1101 25.48 -15.44 -10.97
N SER A 1102 24.53 -14.55 -11.24
CA SER A 1102 24.52 -13.17 -10.73
C SER A 1102 23.38 -12.93 -9.72
N ALA A 1103 22.57 -13.94 -9.42
CA ALA A 1103 21.49 -13.84 -8.43
C ALA A 1103 22.03 -13.79 -6.99
N GLU A 1104 21.32 -13.12 -6.07
CA GLU A 1104 21.68 -13.07 -4.65
C GLU A 1104 21.41 -14.40 -3.93
N ILE A 1105 22.31 -15.37 -4.12
CA ILE A 1105 22.16 -16.74 -3.60
C ILE A 1105 23.18 -17.06 -2.50
N TYR A 1106 22.72 -17.86 -1.54
CA TYR A 1106 23.48 -18.29 -0.37
C TYR A 1106 23.46 -19.82 -0.29
N TRP A 1107 24.63 -20.45 -0.34
CA TRP A 1107 24.78 -21.91 -0.39
C TRP A 1107 25.27 -22.46 0.95
N ASP A 1108 24.64 -23.51 1.47
CA ASP A 1108 24.97 -24.13 2.76
C ASP A 1108 25.76 -25.44 2.58
N ALA A 1109 25.44 -26.23 1.54
CA ALA A 1109 26.11 -27.50 1.27
C ALA A 1109 26.14 -27.87 -0.21
N ALA A 1110 27.18 -28.59 -0.62
CA ALA A 1110 27.32 -29.18 -1.95
C ALA A 1110 27.86 -30.62 -1.88
N ALA A 1111 27.22 -31.55 -2.59
CA ALA A 1111 27.64 -32.95 -2.65
C ALA A 1111 27.41 -33.55 -4.06
N LEU A 1112 28.20 -34.57 -4.42
CA LEU A 1112 28.08 -35.26 -5.71
C LEU A 1112 27.72 -36.73 -5.49
N VAL A 1113 26.54 -37.15 -5.93
CA VAL A 1113 26.07 -38.53 -5.80
C VAL A 1113 26.40 -39.32 -7.06
N VAL A 1114 27.15 -40.41 -6.94
CA VAL A 1114 27.42 -41.35 -8.04
C VAL A 1114 26.62 -42.63 -7.81
N GLN A 1115 25.34 -42.62 -8.19
CA GLN A 1115 24.34 -43.60 -7.78
C GLN A 1115 24.67 -45.02 -8.28
N THR A 1116 24.97 -45.95 -7.36
CA THR A 1116 25.28 -47.36 -7.70
C THR A 1116 24.03 -48.19 -7.94
N ARG A 1117 22.97 -47.90 -7.19
CA ARG A 1117 21.64 -48.51 -7.34
C ARG A 1117 20.57 -47.55 -6.84
N ARG A 1118 19.34 -47.69 -7.33
CA ARG A 1118 18.18 -47.09 -6.66
C ARG A 1118 17.88 -47.90 -5.37
N PRO A 1119 17.79 -47.28 -4.19
CA PRO A 1119 17.39 -47.95 -2.96
C PRO A 1119 15.89 -48.31 -2.99
N GLU A 1120 15.47 -49.17 -2.06
CA GLU A 1120 14.05 -49.50 -1.86
C GLU A 1120 13.42 -48.46 -0.93
N ILE A 1121 12.25 -47.96 -1.33
CA ILE A 1121 11.43 -47.01 -0.58
C ILE A 1121 9.97 -47.44 -0.66
N VAL A 1122 9.15 -47.08 0.34
CA VAL A 1122 7.72 -47.38 0.38
C VAL A 1122 6.94 -46.10 0.62
N THR A 1123 6.09 -45.70 -0.32
CA THR A 1123 5.25 -44.51 -0.21
C THR A 1123 3.84 -44.84 0.28
N HIS A 1124 3.27 -43.94 1.09
CA HIS A 1124 1.90 -44.01 1.60
C HIS A 1124 1.20 -42.68 1.37
N GLU A 1125 0.26 -42.62 0.44
CA GLU A 1125 -0.63 -41.46 0.29
C GLU A 1125 -1.52 -41.33 1.54
N LEU A 1126 -1.49 -40.16 2.18
CA LEU A 1126 -2.21 -39.90 3.41
C LEU A 1126 -3.55 -39.24 3.12
N LYS A 1127 -4.64 -39.81 3.65
CA LYS A 1127 -5.97 -39.24 3.47
C LYS A 1127 -6.11 -37.94 4.26
N LEU A 1128 -6.32 -36.81 3.56
CA LEU A 1128 -6.78 -35.55 4.15
C LEU A 1128 -8.19 -35.74 4.74
N THR A 1129 -8.28 -35.65 6.07
CA THR A 1129 -9.51 -35.91 6.84
C THR A 1129 -10.23 -34.65 7.29
N ALA A 1130 -9.53 -33.52 7.46
CA ALA A 1130 -10.10 -32.21 7.76
C ALA A 1130 -9.22 -31.11 7.17
N ALA A 1131 -9.85 -30.01 6.73
CA ALA A 1131 -9.19 -28.76 6.40
C ALA A 1131 -10.06 -27.59 6.89
N GLU A 1132 -9.48 -26.65 7.64
CA GLU A 1132 -10.20 -25.50 8.21
C GLU A 1132 -9.43 -24.21 7.90
N LEU A 1133 -10.11 -23.21 7.33
CA LEU A 1133 -9.57 -21.85 7.16
C LEU A 1133 -9.99 -20.97 8.34
N VAL A 1134 -9.05 -20.25 8.94
CA VAL A 1134 -9.31 -19.29 10.04
C VAL A 1134 -8.49 -18.02 9.90
N TYR A 1135 -8.90 -16.94 10.57
CA TYR A 1135 -7.98 -15.83 10.86
C TYR A 1135 -7.13 -16.19 12.08
N ARG A 1136 -5.80 -16.13 11.93
CA ARG A 1136 -4.83 -16.38 13.00
C ARG A 1136 -4.20 -15.08 13.49
N GLY A 1137 -3.79 -14.21 12.57
CA GLY A 1137 -2.85 -13.11 12.81
C GLY A 1137 -1.43 -13.50 12.43
N PHE A 1138 -0.51 -12.55 12.65
CA PHE A 1138 0.87 -12.56 12.14
C PHE A 1138 1.88 -13.09 13.17
N SER A 1139 2.81 -13.93 12.74
CA SER A 1139 3.91 -14.48 13.54
C SER A 1139 5.04 -13.47 13.78
N GLU A 1140 5.72 -13.57 14.94
CA GLU A 1140 6.95 -12.79 15.18
C GLU A 1140 8.09 -13.25 14.25
N LYS A 1141 8.84 -12.29 13.69
CA LYS A 1141 9.91 -12.51 12.72
C LYS A 1141 11.29 -12.51 13.39
N HIS A 1142 12.13 -13.46 13.02
CA HIS A 1142 13.48 -13.62 13.56
C HIS A 1142 14.51 -13.95 12.47
N ARG A 1143 15.78 -13.55 12.69
CA ARG A 1143 16.93 -13.86 11.82
C ARG A 1143 18.07 -14.43 12.68
N ARG A 1144 18.80 -15.43 12.16
CA ARG A 1144 19.93 -16.08 12.87
C ARG A 1144 21.28 -15.40 12.62
N SER A 1145 21.53 -15.00 11.38
CA SER A 1145 22.73 -14.27 10.93
C SER A 1145 22.38 -13.48 9.65
N GLU A 1146 23.28 -12.60 9.20
CA GLU A 1146 23.12 -11.84 7.95
C GLU A 1146 23.04 -12.71 6.68
N THR A 1147 23.55 -13.95 6.72
CA THR A 1147 23.54 -14.89 5.58
C THR A 1147 22.47 -15.98 5.69
N SER A 1148 21.72 -16.01 6.80
CA SER A 1148 20.59 -16.94 6.99
C SER A 1148 19.26 -16.32 6.57
N PRO A 1149 18.31 -17.12 6.06
CA PRO A 1149 16.95 -16.64 5.80
C PRO A 1149 16.23 -16.31 7.11
N GLU A 1150 15.21 -15.47 7.01
CA GLU A 1150 14.31 -15.15 8.12
C GLU A 1150 13.36 -16.32 8.43
N TRP A 1151 13.11 -16.58 9.71
CA TRP A 1151 12.17 -17.58 10.22
C TRP A 1151 11.13 -16.94 11.14
N TYR A 1152 10.01 -17.63 11.33
CA TYR A 1152 8.83 -17.08 11.99
C TYR A 1152 8.39 -17.95 13.18
N ASP A 1153 8.19 -17.34 14.35
CA ASP A 1153 7.77 -18.04 15.56
C ASP A 1153 6.25 -18.20 15.58
N TYR A 1154 5.80 -19.43 15.30
CA TYR A 1154 4.38 -19.77 15.28
C TYR A 1154 3.66 -19.48 16.62
N SER A 1155 4.39 -19.49 17.74
CA SER A 1155 3.82 -19.35 19.08
C SER A 1155 3.52 -17.90 19.48
N GLN A 1156 4.17 -16.91 18.84
CA GLN A 1156 4.01 -15.49 19.13
C GLN A 1156 3.25 -14.80 18.00
N VAL A 1157 1.98 -14.46 18.27
CA VAL A 1157 1.03 -14.01 17.24
C VAL A 1157 0.39 -12.66 17.59
N SER A 1158 0.50 -11.72 16.66
CA SER A 1158 -0.24 -10.46 16.67
C SER A 1158 -1.52 -10.57 15.82
N ARG A 1159 -2.69 -10.31 16.41
CA ARG A 1159 -3.98 -10.26 15.68
C ARG A 1159 -4.30 -8.91 15.05
N GLU A 1160 -3.37 -7.97 15.19
CA GLU A 1160 -3.48 -6.64 14.63
C GLU A 1160 -3.19 -6.69 13.12
N PRO A 1161 -4.10 -6.22 12.24
CA PRO A 1161 -3.79 -5.93 10.83
C PRO A 1161 -2.42 -5.27 10.66
N ARG A 1162 -1.55 -5.91 9.86
CA ARG A 1162 -0.17 -5.49 9.57
C ARG A 1162 -0.03 -4.81 8.20
N TRP A 1163 -0.92 -5.12 7.26
CA TRP A 1163 -0.80 -4.72 5.86
C TRP A 1163 -2.05 -3.99 5.38
N PRO A 1164 -1.96 -3.11 4.36
CA PRO A 1164 -3.12 -2.49 3.73
C PRO A 1164 -4.12 -3.54 3.23
N PRO A 1165 -5.42 -3.21 3.23
CA PRO A 1165 -6.48 -4.12 2.78
C PRO A 1165 -6.32 -4.45 1.29
N LEU A 1166 -6.33 -5.74 0.95
CA LEU A 1166 -6.38 -6.17 -0.45
C LEU A 1166 -7.83 -6.26 -0.96
N GLY A 1167 -8.03 -5.85 -2.20
CA GLY A 1167 -9.31 -5.84 -2.90
C GLY A 1167 -9.83 -7.23 -3.27
N GLY A 1168 -10.97 -7.26 -3.96
CA GLY A 1168 -11.63 -8.51 -4.37
C GLY A 1168 -12.36 -9.21 -3.22
N LYS A 1169 -12.49 -10.54 -3.33
CA LYS A 1169 -13.18 -11.42 -2.38
C LYS A 1169 -12.29 -12.58 -1.94
N PHE A 1170 -12.37 -12.92 -0.65
CA PHE A 1170 -11.60 -13.97 0.01
C PHE A 1170 -12.51 -15.08 0.53
N SER A 1171 -11.94 -16.25 0.77
CA SER A 1171 -12.70 -17.40 1.29
C SER A 1171 -13.24 -17.15 2.70
N ILE A 1172 -14.46 -17.60 2.95
CA ILE A 1172 -15.07 -17.63 4.28
C ILE A 1172 -14.32 -18.59 5.21
N PHE A 1173 -14.30 -18.27 6.51
CA PHE A 1173 -13.71 -19.13 7.54
C PHE A 1173 -14.60 -20.35 7.84
N GLY A 1174 -13.98 -21.48 8.18
CA GLY A 1174 -14.64 -22.74 8.48
C GLY A 1174 -14.09 -23.93 7.67
N ASP A 1175 -14.90 -24.98 7.51
CA ASP A 1175 -14.55 -26.18 6.75
C ASP A 1175 -14.35 -25.87 5.27
N CYS A 1176 -13.11 -26.01 4.80
CA CYS A 1176 -12.70 -25.79 3.42
C CYS A 1176 -12.24 -27.09 2.75
N LEU A 1177 -12.44 -28.24 3.39
CA LEU A 1177 -12.03 -29.55 2.92
C LEU A 1177 -12.53 -29.94 1.51
N PRO A 1178 -13.71 -29.51 1.02
CA PRO A 1178 -14.09 -29.72 -0.37
C PRO A 1178 -13.23 -28.97 -1.40
N LEU A 1179 -12.57 -27.87 -1.00
CA LEU A 1179 -11.86 -26.90 -1.85
C LEU A 1179 -10.35 -27.15 -1.98
N VAL A 1180 -9.81 -28.14 -1.26
CA VAL A 1180 -8.37 -28.48 -1.27
C VAL A 1180 -8.12 -29.95 -1.60
N ARG A 1181 -9.16 -30.66 -2.01
CA ARG A 1181 -9.17 -32.13 -2.17
C ARG A 1181 -8.86 -32.62 -3.58
N GLN A 1182 -9.08 -31.79 -4.59
CA GLN A 1182 -8.93 -32.11 -6.01
C GLN A 1182 -8.46 -30.84 -6.71
N TRP A 1183 -7.61 -30.99 -7.73
CA TRP A 1183 -7.24 -29.88 -8.60
C TRP A 1183 -8.34 -29.65 -9.65
N ASP A 1184 -9.40 -28.91 -9.29
CA ASP A 1184 -10.64 -28.77 -10.06
C ASP A 1184 -11.16 -27.33 -10.25
N ASP A 1185 -10.27 -26.34 -10.10
CA ASP A 1185 -10.52 -24.90 -10.17
C ASP A 1185 -11.39 -24.36 -9.00
N ARG A 1186 -11.60 -25.15 -7.94
CA ARG A 1186 -12.22 -24.70 -6.67
C ARG A 1186 -11.10 -24.48 -5.67
N MET A 1187 -11.03 -23.31 -5.06
CA MET A 1187 -9.86 -22.94 -4.26
C MET A 1187 -10.20 -22.21 -2.97
N VAL A 1188 -9.29 -22.35 -2.02
CA VAL A 1188 -9.16 -21.47 -0.87
C VAL A 1188 -8.35 -20.25 -1.30
N VAL A 1189 -8.93 -19.07 -1.14
CA VAL A 1189 -8.28 -17.77 -1.36
C VAL A 1189 -8.02 -17.15 0.00
N MET A 1190 -6.75 -17.16 0.40
CA MET A 1190 -6.25 -16.63 1.66
C MET A 1190 -5.78 -15.19 1.47
N GLY A 1191 -5.86 -14.37 2.52
CA GLY A 1191 -5.20 -13.07 2.59
C GLY A 1191 -4.40 -12.92 3.88
N PRO A 1192 -3.76 -11.77 4.11
CA PRO A 1192 -2.77 -11.62 5.16
C PRO A 1192 -3.31 -11.88 6.58
N GLY A 1193 -2.64 -12.79 7.30
CA GLY A 1193 -3.00 -13.24 8.65
C GLY A 1193 -3.93 -14.46 8.70
N ASP A 1194 -4.30 -15.03 7.56
CA ASP A 1194 -5.10 -16.26 7.48
C ASP A 1194 -4.24 -17.53 7.69
N GLU A 1195 -4.87 -18.58 8.20
CA GLU A 1195 -4.28 -19.90 8.42
C GLU A 1195 -5.18 -21.01 7.85
N LEU A 1196 -4.59 -21.86 7.01
CA LEU A 1196 -5.17 -23.13 6.56
C LEU A 1196 -4.64 -24.27 7.44
N ARG A 1197 -5.55 -24.94 8.15
CA ARG A 1197 -5.25 -26.06 9.06
C ARG A 1197 -5.53 -27.39 8.40
N LEU A 1198 -4.52 -28.25 8.30
CA LEU A 1198 -4.63 -29.53 7.60
C LEU A 1198 -4.45 -30.71 8.56
N THR A 1199 -5.29 -31.73 8.42
CA THR A 1199 -5.23 -32.97 9.21
C THR A 1199 -5.21 -34.19 8.30
N PHE A 1200 -4.13 -34.97 8.36
CA PHE A 1200 -3.93 -36.17 7.53
C PHE A 1200 -3.90 -37.43 8.38
N ARG A 1201 -4.62 -38.48 7.98
CA ARG A 1201 -4.64 -39.75 8.73
C ARG A 1201 -3.27 -40.47 8.66
N THR A 1202 -2.78 -40.97 9.79
CA THR A 1202 -1.52 -41.75 9.84
C THR A 1202 -1.64 -43.08 9.07
N PRO A 1203 -0.55 -43.58 8.45
CA PRO A 1203 -0.47 -44.95 7.96
C PRO A 1203 -0.79 -45.98 9.05
N LEU A 1204 -1.47 -47.07 8.68
CA LEU A 1204 -1.76 -48.18 9.60
C LEU A 1204 -0.50 -49.00 9.96
N ALA A 1205 0.55 -48.89 9.15
CA ALA A 1205 1.83 -49.54 9.38
C ALA A 1205 2.87 -48.53 9.90
N ALA A 1206 3.58 -48.92 10.96
CA ALA A 1206 4.81 -48.28 11.36
C ALA A 1206 5.93 -48.61 10.33
N PRO A 1207 6.95 -47.76 10.18
CA PRO A 1207 8.11 -48.06 9.34
C PRO A 1207 8.79 -49.38 9.75
N PRO A 1208 9.43 -50.10 8.82
CA PRO A 1208 10.22 -51.28 9.15
C PRO A 1208 11.32 -50.99 10.17
N THR A 1209 11.80 -52.01 10.90
CA THR A 1209 12.89 -51.82 11.87
C THR A 1209 14.18 -51.42 11.14
N GLY A 1210 14.75 -50.27 11.52
CA GLY A 1210 15.93 -49.68 10.87
C GLY A 1210 15.60 -48.71 9.72
N TRP A 1211 14.31 -48.38 9.52
CA TRP A 1211 13.85 -47.41 8.53
C TRP A 1211 13.37 -46.12 9.23
N LYS A 1212 13.53 -44.98 8.57
CA LYS A 1212 12.95 -43.68 8.94
C LYS A 1212 11.75 -43.36 8.03
N ARG A 1213 10.99 -42.31 8.38
CA ARG A 1213 9.82 -41.83 7.64
C ARG A 1213 9.90 -40.32 7.47
N ASP A 1214 10.21 -39.88 6.26
CA ASP A 1214 10.06 -38.50 5.84
C ASP A 1214 8.73 -38.30 5.11
N PHE A 1215 8.40 -37.08 4.73
CA PHE A 1215 7.15 -36.77 4.05
C PHE A 1215 7.38 -35.87 2.82
N VAL A 1216 6.45 -35.93 1.87
CA VAL A 1216 6.36 -35.04 0.72
C VAL A 1216 5.00 -34.38 0.72
N LEU A 1217 4.96 -33.06 0.86
CA LEU A 1217 3.76 -32.26 0.66
C LEU A 1217 3.64 -31.95 -0.85
N HIS A 1218 2.55 -32.42 -1.46
CA HIS A 1218 2.14 -31.97 -2.78
C HIS A 1218 1.14 -30.84 -2.60
N CYS A 1219 1.54 -29.62 -2.95
CA CYS A 1219 0.69 -28.43 -2.90
C CYS A 1219 0.47 -27.94 -4.33
N VAL A 1220 -0.79 -27.66 -4.67
CA VAL A 1220 -1.20 -27.07 -5.94
C VAL A 1220 -1.92 -25.77 -5.66
N GLY A 1221 -1.41 -24.71 -6.26
CA GLY A 1221 -1.87 -23.36 -6.00
C GLY A 1221 -1.02 -22.33 -6.71
N TRP A 1222 -1.32 -21.08 -6.40
CA TRP A 1222 -0.63 -19.90 -6.89
C TRP A 1222 -0.43 -18.92 -5.74
N ASP A 1223 0.55 -18.05 -5.92
CA ASP A 1223 0.85 -16.95 -5.02
C ASP A 1223 0.80 -15.63 -5.80
N LYS A 1224 0.41 -14.55 -5.13
CA LYS A 1224 0.38 -13.21 -5.72
C LYS A 1224 0.72 -12.19 -4.67
N ASP A 1225 1.90 -11.60 -4.80
CA ASP A 1225 2.28 -10.44 -4.02
C ASP A 1225 1.46 -9.20 -4.42
N ALA A 1226 1.38 -8.24 -3.50
CA ALA A 1226 0.71 -6.96 -3.73
C ALA A 1226 1.69 -5.82 -4.04
N ASP A 1227 2.88 -6.13 -4.58
CA ASP A 1227 3.79 -5.11 -5.09
C ASP A 1227 3.07 -4.25 -6.15
N LEU A 1228 3.29 -2.94 -6.14
CA LEU A 1228 2.56 -2.01 -7.01
C LEU A 1228 2.84 -2.27 -8.51
N ASN A 1229 3.93 -2.98 -8.83
CA ASN A 1229 4.24 -3.42 -10.18
C ASN A 1229 3.85 -4.86 -10.52
N THR A 1230 3.28 -5.62 -9.57
CA THR A 1230 2.67 -6.92 -9.85
C THR A 1230 1.29 -6.73 -10.46
N LEU A 1231 1.07 -7.28 -11.66
CA LEU A 1231 -0.17 -7.06 -12.41
C LEU A 1231 -1.38 -7.56 -11.62
N ALA A 1232 -2.28 -6.63 -11.29
CA ALA A 1232 -3.45 -6.84 -10.42
C ALA A 1232 -3.11 -7.36 -9.00
N GLY A 1233 -1.92 -7.06 -8.46
CA GLY A 1233 -1.49 -7.51 -7.12
C GLY A 1233 -2.43 -7.07 -5.98
N GLN A 1234 -3.02 -5.87 -6.10
CA GLN A 1234 -3.82 -5.20 -5.06
C GLN A 1234 -5.24 -5.79 -4.89
N SER A 1235 -5.55 -6.91 -5.55
CA SER A 1235 -6.89 -7.54 -5.55
C SER A 1235 -6.79 -9.07 -5.61
N SER A 1236 -7.71 -9.81 -4.98
CA SER A 1236 -7.78 -11.26 -5.16
C SER A 1236 -8.29 -11.71 -6.54
N GLU A 1237 -8.77 -10.78 -7.36
CA GLU A 1237 -9.32 -11.00 -8.70
C GLU A 1237 -8.38 -10.41 -9.78
N PRO A 1238 -8.28 -11.00 -10.99
CA PRO A 1238 -8.97 -12.22 -11.46
C PRO A 1238 -8.41 -13.50 -10.84
N LEU A 1239 -9.26 -14.54 -10.72
CA LEU A 1239 -8.85 -15.83 -10.20
C LEU A 1239 -7.96 -16.60 -11.21
N PRO A 1240 -6.89 -17.28 -10.75
CA PRO A 1240 -6.15 -18.22 -11.59
C PRO A 1240 -6.99 -19.48 -11.88
N PHE A 1241 -6.57 -20.28 -12.86
CA PHE A 1241 -7.20 -21.56 -13.16
C PHE A 1241 -6.26 -22.50 -13.91
N ARG A 1242 -6.56 -23.81 -13.86
CA ARG A 1242 -5.65 -24.87 -14.32
C ARG A 1242 -5.23 -24.79 -15.80
N SER A 1243 -6.10 -24.25 -16.66
CA SER A 1243 -5.85 -24.10 -18.10
C SER A 1243 -5.46 -22.67 -18.51
N MET A 1244 -5.05 -21.83 -17.56
CA MET A 1244 -4.54 -20.50 -17.82
C MET A 1244 -3.22 -20.58 -18.62
N ARG A 1245 -2.96 -19.59 -19.47
CA ARG A 1245 -1.74 -19.53 -20.30
C ARG A 1245 -0.83 -18.35 -19.95
N SER A 1246 -1.39 -17.33 -19.31
CA SER A 1246 -0.73 -16.12 -18.83
C SER A 1246 -1.61 -15.49 -17.76
N TYR A 1247 -1.02 -14.68 -16.89
CA TYR A 1247 -1.73 -13.84 -15.94
C TYR A 1247 -1.48 -12.35 -16.25
N PRO A 1248 -2.50 -11.47 -16.24
CA PRO A 1248 -3.93 -11.79 -16.18
C PRO A 1248 -4.41 -12.68 -17.34
N PRO A 1249 -5.54 -13.41 -17.17
CA PRO A 1249 -6.08 -14.26 -18.23
C PRO A 1249 -6.41 -13.45 -19.51
N PRO A 1250 -5.99 -13.90 -20.70
CA PRO A 1250 -6.20 -13.15 -21.93
C PRO A 1250 -7.68 -13.13 -22.34
N PRO A 1251 -8.13 -12.16 -23.18
CA PRO A 1251 -9.56 -11.97 -23.49
C PRO A 1251 -10.27 -13.19 -24.10
N ASP A 1252 -9.55 -14.08 -24.79
CA ASP A 1252 -10.10 -15.34 -25.35
C ASP A 1252 -10.31 -16.44 -24.29
N GLN A 1253 -9.86 -16.24 -23.05
CA GLN A 1253 -10.12 -17.12 -21.90
C GLN A 1253 -11.17 -16.55 -20.91
N ALA A 1254 -11.88 -15.48 -21.29
CA ALA A 1254 -12.87 -14.82 -20.41
C ALA A 1254 -14.09 -15.71 -20.04
N GLU A 1255 -14.42 -16.73 -20.85
CA GLU A 1255 -15.48 -17.70 -20.48
C GLU A 1255 -15.02 -18.66 -19.38
N GLN A 1256 -13.76 -19.09 -19.44
CA GLN A 1256 -13.12 -19.92 -18.43
C GLN A 1256 -13.02 -19.16 -17.11
N LEU A 1257 -12.61 -17.89 -17.14
CA LEU A 1257 -12.59 -17.02 -15.96
C LEU A 1257 -13.98 -16.93 -15.30
N ARG A 1258 -15.04 -16.61 -16.06
CA ARG A 1258 -16.43 -16.59 -15.52
C ARG A 1258 -16.89 -17.93 -14.95
N ARG A 1259 -16.48 -19.05 -15.54
CA ARG A 1259 -16.74 -20.40 -15.00
C ARG A 1259 -16.07 -20.58 -13.64
N VAL A 1260 -14.82 -20.13 -13.49
CA VAL A 1260 -14.01 -20.26 -12.26
C VAL A 1260 -14.56 -19.36 -11.17
N GLU A 1261 -14.90 -18.11 -11.50
CA GLU A 1261 -15.63 -17.19 -10.61
C GLU A 1261 -16.95 -17.82 -10.12
N GLY A 1262 -17.73 -18.42 -11.03
CA GLY A 1262 -18.98 -19.11 -10.68
C GLY A 1262 -18.78 -20.35 -9.79
N LEU A 1263 -17.71 -21.13 -9.99
CA LEU A 1263 -17.33 -22.25 -9.10
C LEU A 1263 -16.96 -21.78 -7.69
N ASN A 1264 -16.46 -20.55 -7.58
CA ASN A 1264 -15.97 -19.92 -6.36
C ASN A 1264 -16.90 -18.79 -5.83
N ALA A 1265 -18.17 -18.75 -6.26
CA ALA A 1265 -19.10 -17.70 -5.83
C ALA A 1265 -19.69 -17.94 -4.42
N GLU A 1266 -19.77 -19.19 -3.97
CA GLU A 1266 -20.39 -19.53 -2.68
C GLU A 1266 -19.48 -19.31 -1.47
N GLN A 1267 -18.17 -19.51 -1.61
CA GLN A 1267 -17.19 -19.36 -0.52
C GLN A 1267 -16.44 -18.01 -0.56
N LEU A 1268 -16.31 -17.35 -1.72
CA LEU A 1268 -15.71 -16.01 -1.80
C LEU A 1268 -16.73 -14.93 -1.38
N ARG A 1269 -16.87 -14.74 -0.07
CA ARG A 1269 -17.79 -13.75 0.52
C ARG A 1269 -17.15 -12.84 1.58
N ARG A 1270 -15.90 -13.10 1.96
CA ARG A 1270 -15.16 -12.21 2.87
C ARG A 1270 -14.49 -11.09 2.07
N ARG A 1271 -14.44 -9.89 2.63
CA ARG A 1271 -13.60 -8.78 2.16
C ARG A 1271 -12.69 -8.33 3.30
N GLN A 1272 -11.55 -7.73 2.95
CA GLN A 1272 -10.72 -7.05 3.94
C GLN A 1272 -11.33 -5.66 4.20
N SER A 1273 -11.35 -5.23 5.47
CA SER A 1273 -11.93 -3.93 5.83
C SER A 1273 -10.84 -2.87 5.85
N PHE A 1274 -10.97 -1.89 4.95
CA PHE A 1274 -10.19 -0.65 4.99
C PHE A 1274 -10.24 -0.05 6.39
N ARG A 1275 -11.46 0.19 6.90
CA ARG A 1275 -11.64 0.83 8.21
C ARG A 1275 -10.97 0.04 9.34
N HIS A 1276 -11.00 -1.29 9.37
CA HIS A 1276 -10.29 -2.05 10.43
C HIS A 1276 -8.75 -1.87 10.40
N PHE A 1277 -8.15 -1.57 9.24
CA PHE A 1277 -6.74 -1.23 9.15
C PHE A 1277 -6.45 0.23 9.58
N TRP A 1278 -7.37 1.17 9.31
CA TRP A 1278 -7.17 2.59 9.62
C TRP A 1278 -7.77 3.06 10.97
N SER A 1279 -8.69 2.32 11.59
CA SER A 1279 -9.50 2.73 12.76
C SER A 1279 -8.83 2.56 14.13
N ARG A 1280 -7.50 2.43 14.19
CA ARG A 1280 -6.77 2.32 15.47
C ARG A 1280 -6.76 3.62 16.26
#